data_AF-A0A7S4SS80-F1
#
_entry.id   AF-A0A7S4SS80-F1
#
_cell.length_a   1.000
_cell.length_b   1.000
_cell.length_c   1.000
_cell.angle_alpha   90.00
_cell.angle_beta   90.00
_cell.angle_gamma   90.00
#
_symmetry.space_group_name_H-M   'P 1'
#
loop_
_entity.id
_entity.type
_entity.pdbx_description
1 polymer ?
#
loop_
_entity_poly.entity_id
_entity_poly.type
_entity_poly.pdbx_seq_one_letter_code
_entity_poly.pdbx_strand_id
1 'polypeptide(L)'
;MDEAGEEELEPAVQLYLYEGLLVEIHGVGVAVEPYVPETDTPSSEILHIDGKVGRCLEFKKDQEKYVVQLFNAYYVLVAEANLKEWEPLGLEEGGFDLVWPSALPDGPPAADALPAFAGLVAEIVQQKGWCLIQTIADDITREEAVAQAVDMPHTAALKAELLPDYLGKDGKGKISILEYQGLRGLMLDEDSYPWALAEYDQELTGLCKALSPWTAETMGFKSSGRRKGMVWSPLSGDAEEEESLAEALSEEDIDAGVLEAHLKFVRQRKLCFVNLIDNKGGELILYPRKDLYKDSAPVSLPLTPGKLLVYRCDWMSYCYKPLGDNAVSLTTWVVDESATLPDLNLAYLDVGDIQQKSEMMGIRVGPPMPTGYRMHAMNMHCRIPGGVHSVMSLSSLFVGGVDGFERIPQLRFDVDTYCTRPEEEKDPARSYVSHASMLSHAETTYFDNKFFGMTDEETFHVAPAQRLILEDGYTLLRLSGFNKEKLRGRRMASYLGDTGTDWNPFWMLREPEGGMRNPYSGKPWGNTQGSPHMAKGVNSHFSASRLAHCLGLVGSATSIDTACSASLVGVAVAVQGMRREEGRQDKSVTNKQEEDSVCMGINTLMSPFTFIGLCGPSMLAKKGRCFTFDYSASGYARGDGFGGMYIKPGEGEEDFASQLSCFMGVRVNQDGRSATLTAPNGVAQQACIRESMREAGVVASQITVAECHGTGTALGDPIEVGALRGVMEPRETPLLTTSAKSNIGHQEACAGMIGVIKCCLMVMSSQSAPNLHLRLLNPHLDVDGFPCFFASEISDTRLNSNYAGVSSFGFSGTNARADVWSQCKVGPRKAAKIDFEKVDQIHVRCPVTMGLIEYLTGEPITKTFRSKKKYKADVLRDEFAPYDVSAYAYDGNFRYRREPLLDNQDEELDPEIGVYICGSWSGFTRQDVMGRQGNGMYVCTITLGEARYEMFSLTINEDPNMAIYPVILNANRHIQIEGPSGGRDGRCWLIDGRDACVPCGTKYEIRFRWHSERMSIEWEEVSGGLPLCPVLEYEHSYSLLGTFAPSTFVNMPRVKDEEGVWEGAFKLGVTGTEQFQIARDGDIRQRIYPAKAETIRTQVPIRGPDEFGGKKSWLVRGPTGDTVTVRLQIIDAKIHVTISSEIKGSRVWENVTGWERHQYSLVGSFTSWMPADMVMDQEEPGVFRGFGKIGENWSPEVGAFVEFFQVCVEEDREQAWYPVLDATNPGDVIALGPDSGGKEKNWMISSPVPNVRFDVVLNLNVIDRRKIVTWNWADYLEDT
;
A
#
# COMPACT_ATOMS: atom_id res chain seq x y z
N MET A 1 8.58 42.25 55.91
CA MET A 1 9.42 41.05 56.05
C MET A 1 9.80 40.60 54.66
N ASP A 2 10.96 40.87 54.09
CA ASP A 2 12.06 41.80 54.32
C ASP A 2 12.84 41.82 52.99
N GLU A 3 13.35 42.99 52.63
CA GLU A 3 14.57 43.30 51.86
C GLU A 3 15.03 42.37 50.72
N ALA A 4 14.96 42.90 49.49
CA ALA A 4 15.97 42.77 48.43
C ALA A 4 15.86 44.09 47.64
N GLY A 5 16.87 44.96 47.54
CA GLY A 5 18.25 44.69 47.13
C GLY A 5 18.36 45.15 45.68
N GLU A 6 18.84 46.37 45.47
CA GLU A 6 18.94 47.12 44.20
C GLU A 6 19.61 46.31 43.07
N GLU A 7 18.96 46.21 41.91
CA GLU A 7 19.57 45.76 40.65
C GLU A 7 20.12 46.98 39.87
N GLU A 8 21.41 46.92 39.54
CA GLU A 8 22.08 47.80 38.59
C GLU A 8 21.54 47.58 37.16
N LEU A 9 21.22 48.68 36.47
CA LEU A 9 20.86 48.73 35.05
C LEU A 9 22.06 48.32 34.16
N GLU A 10 21.87 47.33 33.29
CA GLU A 10 22.75 47.03 32.16
C GLU A 10 22.80 48.21 31.15
N PRO A 11 23.93 48.45 30.45
CA PRO A 11 24.05 49.53 29.47
C PRO A 11 23.33 49.19 28.15
N ALA A 12 22.77 50.24 27.52
CA ALA A 12 21.99 50.19 26.29
C ALA A 12 22.67 49.41 25.13
N VAL A 13 21.89 48.52 24.50
CA VAL A 13 22.25 47.81 23.27
C VAL A 13 22.53 48.83 22.15
N GLN A 14 23.78 48.92 21.73
CA GLN A 14 24.21 49.72 20.58
C GLN A 14 23.78 48.98 19.30
N LEU A 15 22.72 49.45 18.64
CA LEU A 15 22.23 48.91 17.36
C LEU A 15 23.18 49.30 16.23
N TYR A 16 23.77 48.32 15.52
CA TYR A 16 24.55 48.55 14.31
C TYR A 16 23.61 48.73 13.13
N LEU A 17 23.60 49.93 12.55
CA LEU A 17 22.57 50.39 11.61
C LEU A 17 22.43 49.53 10.35
N TYR A 18 23.54 48.99 9.84
CA TYR A 18 23.57 48.30 8.55
C TYR A 18 23.63 46.76 8.65
N GLU A 19 23.68 46.18 9.84
CA GLU A 19 23.83 44.73 10.01
C GLU A 19 22.62 43.98 9.44
N GLY A 20 22.86 43.05 8.50
CA GLY A 20 21.84 42.27 7.80
C GLY A 20 21.26 42.91 6.53
N LEU A 21 21.50 44.22 6.28
CA LEU A 21 20.98 44.97 5.13
C LEU A 21 21.85 44.81 3.87
N LEU A 22 21.24 45.07 2.70
CA LEU A 22 21.93 45.24 1.43
C LEU A 22 22.46 46.67 1.31
N VAL A 23 23.70 46.80 0.87
CA VAL A 23 24.40 48.08 0.82
C VAL A 23 25.19 48.25 -0.48
N GLU A 24 25.27 49.49 -0.95
CA GLU A 24 26.18 49.94 -2.01
C GLU A 24 27.40 50.60 -1.37
N ILE A 25 28.59 50.25 -1.87
CA ILE A 25 29.86 50.83 -1.41
C ILE A 25 30.20 52.05 -2.27
N HIS A 26 30.56 53.16 -1.63
CA HIS A 26 30.96 54.39 -2.33
C HIS A 26 32.12 55.12 -1.64
N GLY A 27 32.85 55.92 -2.42
CA GLY A 27 33.82 56.87 -1.88
C GLY A 27 35.11 56.27 -1.30
N VAL A 28 35.42 55.00 -1.62
CA VAL A 28 36.64 54.32 -1.19
C VAL A 28 37.84 54.79 -2.02
N GLY A 29 37.69 54.97 -3.34
CA GLY A 29 38.64 55.62 -4.25
C GLY A 29 39.98 54.92 -4.48
N VAL A 30 40.30 53.86 -3.72
CA VAL A 30 41.51 53.04 -3.81
C VAL A 30 41.15 51.56 -3.84
N ALA A 31 42.01 50.74 -4.43
CA ALA A 31 41.81 49.30 -4.48
C ALA A 31 42.08 48.68 -3.10
N VAL A 32 41.23 47.75 -2.66
CA VAL A 32 41.21 47.16 -1.31
C VAL A 32 41.53 45.67 -1.40
N GLU A 33 42.31 45.16 -0.44
CA GLU A 33 42.56 43.72 -0.31
C GLU A 33 41.33 43.01 0.28
N PRO A 34 40.96 41.82 -0.22
CA PRO A 34 39.92 40.99 0.38
C PRO A 34 40.20 40.71 1.86
N TYR A 35 39.15 40.73 2.68
CA TYR A 35 39.23 40.28 4.06
C TYR A 35 39.30 38.75 4.09
N VAL A 36 40.38 38.21 4.67
CA VAL A 36 40.63 36.76 4.81
C VAL A 36 40.78 36.42 6.30
N PRO A 37 40.08 35.39 6.81
CA PRO A 37 40.24 34.85 8.18
C PRO A 37 41.68 34.45 8.55
N GLU A 38 41.99 34.40 9.85
CA GLU A 38 43.34 34.07 10.39
C GLU A 38 43.88 32.68 10.00
N THR A 39 43.07 31.80 9.39
CA THR A 39 43.42 30.42 9.06
C THR A 39 43.79 30.17 7.59
N ASP A 40 43.67 31.15 6.69
CA ASP A 40 43.92 30.97 5.26
C ASP A 40 45.08 31.81 4.70
N THR A 41 45.68 31.32 3.62
CA THR A 41 46.78 32.00 2.90
C THR A 41 46.25 33.28 2.23
N PRO A 42 46.86 34.46 2.41
CA PRO A 42 46.36 35.70 1.81
C PRO A 42 46.41 35.66 0.28
N SER A 43 45.28 35.96 -0.36
CA SER A 43 45.18 36.21 -1.81
C SER A 43 45.92 37.51 -2.17
N SER A 44 46.68 37.51 -3.27
CA SER A 44 47.41 38.68 -3.77
C SER A 44 46.56 39.60 -4.66
N GLU A 45 45.24 39.42 -4.68
CA GLU A 45 44.31 40.10 -5.57
C GLU A 45 43.78 41.40 -4.94
N ILE A 46 43.76 42.51 -5.70
CA ILE A 46 43.34 43.83 -5.20
C ILE A 46 42.03 44.23 -5.90
N LEU A 47 40.98 44.53 -5.13
CA LEU A 47 39.62 44.77 -5.62
C LEU A 47 39.27 46.26 -5.69
N HIS A 48 38.65 46.69 -6.81
CA HIS A 48 37.97 47.98 -6.88
C HIS A 48 36.50 47.81 -6.46
N ILE A 49 36.14 48.40 -5.31
CA ILE A 49 34.85 48.13 -4.64
C ILE A 49 33.82 49.26 -4.73
N ASP A 50 34.19 50.44 -5.25
CA ASP A 50 33.23 51.53 -5.45
C ASP A 50 32.15 51.15 -6.50
N GLY A 51 30.89 51.34 -6.14
CA GLY A 51 29.71 50.96 -6.94
C GLY A 51 29.35 49.47 -6.88
N LYS A 52 30.07 48.66 -6.08
CA LYS A 52 29.71 47.26 -5.82
C LYS A 52 28.64 47.20 -4.74
N VAL A 53 27.76 46.21 -4.86
CA VAL A 53 26.66 45.94 -3.93
C VAL A 53 26.96 44.63 -3.19
N GLY A 54 26.57 44.56 -1.92
CA GLY A 54 26.75 43.39 -1.09
C GLY A 54 25.86 43.39 0.16
N ARG A 55 26.02 42.38 1.00
CA ARG A 55 25.31 42.24 2.28
C ARG A 55 26.25 42.52 3.45
N CYS A 56 25.81 43.39 4.36
CA CYS A 56 26.50 43.62 5.62
C CYS A 56 26.23 42.47 6.59
N LEU A 57 27.27 41.82 7.10
CA LEU A 57 27.14 40.63 7.95
C LEU A 57 27.40 40.91 9.42
N GLU A 58 28.45 41.67 9.75
CA GLU A 58 28.85 41.97 11.13
C GLU A 58 29.61 43.31 11.16
N PHE A 59 29.50 44.05 12.27
CA PHE A 59 30.36 45.20 12.57
C PHE A 59 31.54 44.79 13.46
N LYS A 60 32.78 44.89 12.94
CA LYS A 60 34.01 44.60 13.69
C LYS A 60 34.42 45.81 14.52
N LYS A 61 34.11 45.77 15.83
CA LYS A 61 34.38 46.85 16.80
C LYS A 61 35.85 47.25 16.90
N ASP A 62 36.75 46.29 16.75
CA ASP A 62 38.21 46.48 16.82
C ASP A 62 38.77 47.27 15.63
N GLN A 63 38.06 47.28 14.50
CA GLN A 63 38.49 47.92 13.25
C GLN A 63 37.58 49.07 12.80
N GLU A 64 36.48 49.32 13.52
CA GLU A 64 35.43 50.32 13.20
C GLU A 64 34.88 50.19 11.78
N LYS A 65 34.74 48.96 11.28
CA LYS A 65 34.29 48.66 9.91
C LYS A 65 33.28 47.53 9.89
N TYR A 66 32.39 47.56 8.89
CA TYR A 66 31.48 46.46 8.57
C TYR A 66 32.18 45.43 7.67
N VAL A 67 31.92 44.15 7.94
CA VAL A 67 32.22 43.05 7.02
C VAL A 67 31.10 42.97 6.01
N VAL A 68 31.40 43.29 4.76
CA VAL A 68 30.45 43.25 3.64
C VAL A 68 30.82 42.09 2.72
N GLN A 69 29.88 41.18 2.49
CA GLN A 69 30.02 40.14 1.45
C GLN A 69 29.46 40.68 0.14
N LEU A 70 30.32 40.81 -0.87
CA LEU A 70 29.91 41.18 -2.23
C LEU A 70 29.24 40.00 -2.93
N PHE A 71 28.42 40.27 -3.95
CA PHE A 71 27.79 39.20 -4.74
C PHE A 71 28.78 38.34 -5.55
N ASN A 72 30.02 38.79 -5.73
CA ASN A 72 31.10 37.97 -6.27
C ASN A 72 31.90 37.23 -5.17
N ALA A 73 31.24 36.90 -4.05
CA ALA A 73 31.73 36.14 -2.91
C ALA A 73 32.88 36.74 -2.06
N TYR A 74 33.54 37.82 -2.50
CA TYR A 74 34.59 38.45 -1.71
C TYR A 74 34.04 39.17 -0.46
N TYR A 75 34.76 39.03 0.65
CA TYR A 75 34.52 39.80 1.87
C TYR A 75 35.42 41.04 1.89
N VAL A 76 34.86 42.19 2.26
CA VAL A 76 35.62 43.44 2.37
C VAL A 76 35.24 44.20 3.63
N LEU A 77 36.22 44.88 4.22
CA LEU A 77 36.04 45.72 5.39
C LEU A 77 35.79 47.17 4.97
N VAL A 78 34.57 47.64 5.20
CA VAL A 78 34.12 48.96 4.74
C VAL A 78 33.72 49.82 5.93
N ALA A 79 34.22 51.07 5.97
CA ALA A 79 33.82 52.02 6.99
C ALA A 79 32.35 52.44 6.80
N GLU A 80 31.64 52.69 7.89
CA GLU A 80 30.21 53.06 7.86
C GLU A 80 29.91 54.25 6.93
N ALA A 81 30.80 55.25 6.89
CA ALA A 81 30.67 56.43 6.02
C ALA A 81 30.72 56.12 4.52
N ASN A 82 31.17 54.91 4.14
CA ASN A 82 31.30 54.45 2.77
C ASN A 82 30.20 53.47 2.36
N LEU A 83 29.18 53.27 3.21
CA LEU A 83 28.04 52.41 2.97
C LEU A 83 26.74 53.21 2.87
N LYS A 84 25.89 52.78 1.94
CA LYS A 84 24.53 53.29 1.79
C LYS A 84 23.59 52.11 1.58
N GLU A 85 22.42 52.14 2.22
CA GLU A 85 21.38 51.15 1.97
C GLU A 85 21.00 51.11 0.48
N TRP A 86 20.89 49.90 -0.06
CA TRP A 86 20.60 49.64 -1.46
C TRP A 86 19.36 48.75 -1.58
N GLU A 87 18.36 49.24 -2.33
CA GLU A 87 17.16 48.48 -2.65
C GLU A 87 17.30 47.85 -4.04
N PRO A 88 16.97 46.55 -4.19
CA PRO A 88 16.97 45.90 -5.49
C PRO A 88 15.92 46.50 -6.44
N LEU A 89 16.24 46.49 -7.75
CA LEU A 89 15.32 46.90 -8.81
C LEU A 89 14.03 46.04 -8.81
N GLY A 90 12.98 46.53 -9.47
CA GLY A 90 11.79 45.73 -9.73
C GLY A 90 12.10 44.48 -10.57
N LEU A 91 11.29 43.43 -10.43
CA LEU A 91 11.52 42.15 -11.13
C LEU A 91 11.56 42.28 -12.66
N GLU A 92 10.75 43.19 -13.22
CA GLU A 92 10.72 43.50 -14.66
C GLU A 92 11.98 44.24 -15.15
N GLU A 93 12.77 44.80 -14.23
CA GLU A 93 13.99 45.56 -14.50
C GLU A 93 15.28 44.78 -14.13
N GLY A 94 15.19 43.48 -13.83
CA GLY A 94 16.34 42.63 -13.47
C GLY A 94 16.57 42.44 -11.97
N GLY A 95 15.56 42.76 -11.15
CA GLY A 95 15.53 42.53 -9.70
C GLY A 95 15.55 41.06 -9.27
N PHE A 96 15.23 40.82 -7.99
CA PHE A 96 15.11 39.49 -7.40
C PHE A 96 14.20 39.53 -6.16
N ASP A 97 13.61 38.40 -5.78
CA ASP A 97 12.75 38.28 -4.60
C ASP A 97 13.60 38.08 -3.32
N LEU A 98 14.68 37.30 -3.41
CA LEU A 98 15.53 36.93 -2.26
C LEU A 98 17.02 36.92 -2.61
N VAL A 99 17.90 37.03 -1.61
CA VAL A 99 19.36 36.85 -1.74
C VAL A 99 19.79 35.58 -1.02
N TRP A 100 20.67 34.81 -1.65
CA TRP A 100 21.25 33.60 -1.06
C TRP A 100 21.85 33.88 0.33
N PRO A 101 21.68 32.96 1.31
CA PRO A 101 22.19 33.19 2.65
C PRO A 101 23.72 33.28 2.67
N SER A 102 24.21 34.29 3.39
CA SER A 102 25.62 34.58 3.58
C SER A 102 26.14 33.95 4.86
N ALA A 103 27.38 33.43 4.86
CA ALA A 103 28.10 33.01 6.07
C ALA A 103 29.04 34.11 6.56
N LEU A 104 29.26 34.18 7.88
CA LEU A 104 30.35 34.98 8.42
C LEU A 104 31.69 34.31 8.09
N PRO A 105 32.76 35.10 7.78
CA PRO A 105 34.07 34.54 7.46
C PRO A 105 34.65 33.61 8.54
N ASP A 106 34.35 33.90 9.82
CA ASP A 106 34.82 33.14 10.99
C ASP A 106 33.68 32.38 11.71
N GLY A 107 32.49 32.35 11.12
CA GLY A 107 31.27 31.81 11.75
C GLY A 107 30.91 30.39 11.31
N PRO A 108 29.85 29.80 11.88
CA PRO A 108 29.35 28.53 11.41
C PRO A 108 28.91 28.63 9.93
N PRO A 109 28.96 27.52 9.17
CA PRO A 109 28.63 27.52 7.75
C PRO A 109 27.22 28.08 7.48
N ALA A 110 27.01 28.67 6.30
CA ALA A 110 25.71 29.20 5.87
C ALA A 110 24.57 28.15 5.91
N ALA A 111 24.92 26.88 6.04
CA ALA A 111 24.00 25.75 6.28
C ALA A 111 23.03 25.99 7.44
N ASP A 112 23.41 26.74 8.48
CA ASP A 112 22.54 27.00 9.64
C ASP A 112 21.41 28.02 9.33
N ALA A 113 21.61 28.90 8.33
CA ALA A 113 20.60 29.87 7.89
C ALA A 113 19.68 29.34 6.77
N LEU A 114 20.09 28.25 6.13
CA LEU A 114 19.41 27.69 4.95
C LEU A 114 17.97 27.18 5.21
N PRO A 115 17.63 26.57 6.38
CA PRO A 115 16.26 26.12 6.65
C PRO A 115 15.23 27.26 6.74
N ALA A 116 15.60 28.38 7.36
CA ALA A 116 14.73 29.55 7.47
C ALA A 116 14.55 30.23 6.10
N PHE A 117 15.65 30.33 5.33
CA PHE A 117 15.60 30.80 3.94
C PHE A 117 14.69 29.94 3.06
N ALA A 118 14.77 28.61 3.19
CA ALA A 118 13.92 27.69 2.46
C ALA A 118 12.42 27.88 2.78
N GLY A 119 12.06 28.21 4.02
CA GLY A 119 10.69 28.56 4.39
C GLY A 119 10.15 29.77 3.63
N LEU A 120 10.94 30.83 3.50
CA LEU A 120 10.59 32.02 2.71
C LEU A 120 10.45 31.71 1.22
N VAL A 121 11.38 30.94 0.66
CA VAL A 121 11.28 30.46 -0.72
C VAL A 121 9.98 29.67 -0.91
N ALA A 122 9.62 28.82 0.06
CA ALA A 122 8.43 27.99 -0.05
C ALA A 122 7.13 28.80 -0.04
N GLU A 123 7.05 29.81 0.83
CA GLU A 123 5.92 30.72 0.92
C GLU A 123 5.71 31.50 -0.40
N ILE A 124 6.78 32.11 -0.94
CA ILE A 124 6.72 32.88 -2.20
C ILE A 124 6.31 31.97 -3.37
N VAL A 125 6.92 30.79 -3.47
CA VAL A 125 6.61 29.83 -4.55
C VAL A 125 5.17 29.33 -4.45
N GLN A 126 4.63 29.11 -3.25
CA GLN A 126 3.23 28.70 -3.09
C GLN A 126 2.24 29.82 -3.47
N GLN A 127 2.55 31.08 -3.15
CA GLN A 127 1.70 32.23 -3.46
C GLN A 127 1.73 32.60 -4.94
N LYS A 128 2.93 32.68 -5.53
CA LYS A 128 3.18 33.23 -6.89
C LYS A 128 3.42 32.17 -7.95
N GLY A 129 3.76 30.95 -7.54
CA GLY A 129 4.20 29.86 -8.42
C GLY A 129 5.69 29.86 -8.73
N TRP A 130 6.44 30.92 -8.39
CA TRP A 130 7.87 31.05 -8.68
C TRP A 130 8.58 32.05 -7.74
N CYS A 131 9.90 31.94 -7.62
CA CYS A 131 10.78 32.78 -6.82
C CYS A 131 12.13 32.96 -7.51
N LEU A 132 12.61 34.20 -7.64
CA LEU A 132 13.91 34.53 -8.23
C LEU A 132 14.91 34.93 -7.14
N ILE A 133 16.04 34.23 -7.09
CA ILE A 133 17.05 34.36 -6.04
C ILE A 133 18.36 34.89 -6.63
N GLN A 134 18.96 35.90 -6.01
CA GLN A 134 20.33 36.34 -6.30
C GLN A 134 21.32 35.37 -5.66
N THR A 135 22.15 34.69 -6.46
CA THR A 135 23.22 33.81 -5.98
C THR A 135 24.51 34.59 -5.73
N ILE A 136 25.44 33.98 -5.00
CA ILE A 136 26.74 34.56 -4.65
C ILE A 136 27.81 33.54 -5.07
N ALA A 137 28.64 33.88 -6.05
CA ALA A 137 29.72 33.02 -6.53
C ALA A 137 30.89 33.90 -6.99
N ASP A 138 32.13 33.46 -6.77
CA ASP A 138 33.30 34.20 -7.23
C ASP A 138 33.46 34.12 -8.75
N ASP A 139 34.13 35.13 -9.32
CA ASP A 139 34.28 35.27 -10.76
C ASP A 139 35.15 34.15 -11.37
N ILE A 140 36.11 33.60 -10.61
CA ILE A 140 37.00 32.53 -11.09
C ILE A 140 36.21 31.23 -11.24
N THR A 141 35.48 30.83 -10.20
CA THR A 141 34.62 29.64 -10.21
C THR A 141 33.56 29.72 -11.30
N ARG A 142 32.97 30.91 -11.52
CA ARG A 142 32.01 31.13 -12.62
C ARG A 142 32.65 30.93 -14.00
N GLU A 143 33.80 31.53 -14.26
CA GLU A 143 34.50 31.39 -15.55
C GLU A 143 34.96 29.95 -15.80
N GLU A 144 35.44 29.26 -14.77
CA GLU A 144 35.79 27.84 -14.84
C GLU A 144 34.58 26.96 -15.12
N ALA A 145 33.42 27.23 -14.49
CA ALA A 145 32.19 26.50 -14.74
C ALA A 145 31.68 26.66 -16.19
N VAL A 146 31.82 27.86 -16.77
CA VAL A 146 31.47 28.11 -18.19
C VAL A 146 32.41 27.34 -19.12
N ALA A 147 33.72 27.37 -18.86
CA ALA A 147 34.70 26.63 -19.66
C ALA A 147 34.44 25.12 -19.61
N GLN A 148 34.14 24.60 -18.42
CA GLN A 148 33.81 23.19 -18.21
C GLN A 148 32.53 22.79 -18.97
N ALA A 149 31.50 23.62 -18.96
CA ALA A 149 30.22 23.36 -19.63
C ALA A 149 30.36 23.22 -21.15
N VAL A 150 31.19 24.06 -21.77
CA VAL A 150 31.45 24.02 -23.23
C VAL A 150 32.11 22.69 -23.64
N ASP A 151 33.09 22.23 -22.86
CA ASP A 151 33.87 21.03 -23.13
C ASP A 151 33.16 19.71 -22.78
N MET A 152 31.98 19.76 -22.14
CA MET A 152 31.23 18.53 -21.81
C MET A 152 30.75 17.79 -23.08
N PRO A 153 30.79 16.44 -23.10
CA PRO A 153 30.24 15.67 -24.21
C PRO A 153 28.71 15.83 -24.27
N HIS A 154 28.19 16.04 -25.49
CA HIS A 154 26.75 16.11 -25.76
C HIS A 154 26.06 14.79 -25.36
N THR A 155 24.97 14.87 -24.59
CA THR A 155 24.20 13.67 -24.24
C THR A 155 23.27 13.31 -25.41
N ALA A 156 23.64 12.30 -26.20
CA ALA A 156 22.83 11.78 -27.33
C ALA A 156 21.52 11.07 -26.92
N ALA A 157 21.03 11.26 -25.69
CA ALA A 157 20.07 10.37 -25.05
C ALA A 157 18.60 10.86 -25.07
N LEU A 158 18.33 12.14 -25.32
CA LEU A 158 16.94 12.64 -25.36
C LEU A 158 16.43 12.71 -26.80
N LYS A 159 15.32 12.01 -27.06
CA LYS A 159 14.65 11.94 -28.37
C LYS A 159 13.86 13.23 -28.63
N ALA A 160 13.66 13.56 -29.91
CA ALA A 160 13.10 14.85 -30.34
C ALA A 160 11.76 15.19 -29.66
N GLU A 161 10.92 14.19 -29.46
CA GLU A 161 9.61 14.35 -28.85
C GLU A 161 9.70 14.69 -27.35
N LEU A 162 10.77 14.27 -26.66
CA LEU A 162 10.96 14.45 -25.22
C LEU A 162 11.61 15.80 -24.89
N LEU A 163 12.37 16.39 -25.81
CA LEU A 163 13.15 17.61 -25.60
C LEU A 163 12.36 18.81 -25.05
N PRO A 164 11.12 19.12 -25.50
CA PRO A 164 10.38 20.28 -25.01
C PRO A 164 10.12 20.25 -23.50
N ASP A 165 9.99 19.05 -22.91
CA ASP A 165 9.79 18.89 -21.47
C ASP A 165 11.05 19.23 -20.64
N TYR A 166 12.23 19.21 -21.25
CA TYR A 166 13.50 19.55 -20.58
C TYR A 166 13.93 20.99 -20.91
N LEU A 167 13.87 21.38 -22.19
CA LEU A 167 14.34 22.67 -22.69
C LEU A 167 13.30 23.80 -22.61
N GLY A 168 12.07 23.46 -22.24
CA GLY A 168 10.95 24.38 -22.31
C GLY A 168 10.50 24.60 -23.76
N LYS A 169 9.45 25.40 -23.91
CA LYS A 169 8.81 25.66 -25.19
C LYS A 169 9.78 26.36 -26.16
N ASP A 170 9.89 25.82 -27.38
CA ASP A 170 10.79 26.31 -28.45
C ASP A 170 12.29 26.36 -28.07
N GLY A 171 12.70 25.64 -27.02
CA GLY A 171 14.08 25.61 -26.55
C GLY A 171 15.03 24.92 -27.53
N LYS A 172 16.21 25.52 -27.74
CA LYS A 172 17.30 24.98 -28.56
C LYS A 172 18.62 25.12 -27.81
N GLY A 173 19.48 24.11 -27.84
CA GLY A 173 20.81 24.17 -27.23
C GLY A 173 21.37 22.80 -26.89
N LYS A 174 22.67 22.77 -26.57
CA LYS A 174 23.40 21.60 -26.11
C LYS A 174 22.99 21.23 -24.69
N ILE A 175 22.73 19.94 -24.46
CA ILE A 175 22.41 19.40 -23.14
C ILE A 175 23.44 18.37 -22.68
N SER A 176 23.92 18.55 -21.44
CA SER A 176 24.86 17.64 -20.79
C SER A 176 24.34 17.28 -19.39
N ILE A 177 24.27 16.00 -19.05
CA ILE A 177 23.90 15.56 -17.69
C ILE A 177 25.17 15.40 -16.83
N LEU A 178 25.18 15.99 -15.64
CA LEU A 178 26.29 15.83 -14.69
C LEU A 178 26.30 14.40 -14.11
N GLU A 179 27.27 13.56 -14.50
CA GLU A 179 27.46 12.20 -13.97
C GLU A 179 28.72 12.06 -13.10
N TYR A 180 28.54 11.99 -11.79
CA TYR A 180 29.65 11.95 -10.82
C TYR A 180 30.52 10.67 -10.87
N GLN A 181 30.05 9.58 -11.49
CA GLN A 181 30.75 8.28 -11.51
C GLN A 181 31.50 7.98 -12.83
N GLY A 182 31.11 8.58 -13.96
CA GLY A 182 31.77 8.35 -15.25
C GLY A 182 33.10 9.11 -15.44
N LEU A 183 33.28 10.20 -14.68
CA LEU A 183 34.42 11.12 -14.85
C LEU A 183 35.73 10.67 -14.18
N ARG A 184 35.70 9.65 -13.30
CA ARG A 184 36.93 9.02 -12.80
C ARG A 184 37.75 8.36 -13.91
N GLY A 185 37.13 7.99 -15.03
CA GLY A 185 37.81 7.37 -16.17
C GLY A 185 38.66 8.32 -17.01
N LEU A 186 38.48 9.64 -16.86
CA LEU A 186 39.24 10.68 -17.57
C LEU A 186 40.32 11.33 -16.70
N MET A 187 40.40 10.99 -15.41
CA MET A 187 41.41 11.52 -14.49
C MET A 187 42.59 10.55 -14.38
N LEU A 188 43.72 10.95 -14.93
CA LEU A 188 45.01 10.27 -14.74
C LEU A 188 45.81 10.79 -13.54
N ASP A 189 45.29 11.71 -12.72
CA ASP A 189 45.95 12.16 -11.49
C ASP A 189 44.93 12.41 -10.36
N GLU A 190 45.26 11.94 -9.16
CA GLU A 190 44.43 12.07 -7.94
C GLU A 190 44.46 13.48 -7.31
N ASP A 191 45.16 14.44 -7.91
CA ASP A 191 45.42 15.78 -7.35
C ASP A 191 44.80 16.96 -8.16
N SER A 192 43.91 16.72 -9.14
CA SER A 192 43.24 17.80 -9.88
C SER A 192 41.94 18.28 -9.21
N TYR A 193 41.92 19.58 -8.87
CA TYR A 193 40.89 20.46 -8.26
C TYR A 193 39.39 20.08 -8.36
N PRO A 194 38.56 20.50 -7.38
CA PRO A 194 37.10 20.34 -7.43
C PRO A 194 36.51 21.02 -8.67
N TRP A 195 35.57 20.35 -9.32
CA TRP A 195 34.93 20.80 -10.56
C TRP A 195 33.95 21.95 -10.23
N ALA A 196 34.20 23.18 -10.69
CA ALA A 196 33.37 24.36 -10.43
C ALA A 196 31.85 24.14 -10.67
N LEU A 197 31.46 23.39 -11.71
CA LEU A 197 30.06 23.01 -11.93
C LEU A 197 29.46 22.13 -10.80
N ALA A 198 30.28 21.33 -10.13
CA ALA A 198 29.86 20.50 -9.01
C ALA A 198 29.55 21.34 -7.76
N GLU A 199 30.21 22.48 -7.56
CA GLU A 199 29.90 23.40 -6.46
C GLU A 199 28.50 24.01 -6.63
N TYR A 200 28.18 24.49 -7.83
CA TYR A 200 26.83 24.95 -8.16
C TYR A 200 25.78 23.84 -7.97
N ASP A 201 26.06 22.60 -8.38
CA ASP A 201 25.14 21.46 -8.19
C ASP A 201 24.97 21.08 -6.70
N GLN A 202 26.01 21.29 -5.88
CA GLN A 202 25.96 21.09 -4.43
C GLN A 202 25.08 22.14 -3.74
N GLU A 203 25.12 23.40 -4.16
CA GLU A 203 24.22 24.44 -3.65
C GLU A 203 22.75 24.13 -3.93
N LEU A 204 22.43 23.69 -5.16
CA LEU A 204 21.08 23.25 -5.52
C LEU A 204 20.63 22.04 -4.69
N THR A 205 21.56 21.14 -4.36
CA THR A 205 21.31 20.00 -3.46
C THR A 205 21.00 20.46 -2.04
N GLY A 206 21.75 21.44 -1.52
CA GLY A 206 21.53 22.02 -0.21
C GLY A 206 20.14 22.64 -0.08
N LEU A 207 19.76 23.49 -1.05
CA LEU A 207 18.44 24.13 -1.07
C LEU A 207 17.31 23.10 -1.20
N CYS A 208 17.47 22.09 -2.05
CA CYS A 208 16.48 21.00 -2.18
C CYS A 208 16.25 20.26 -0.85
N LYS A 209 17.33 19.95 -0.10
CA LYS A 209 17.22 19.30 1.22
C LYS A 209 16.53 20.20 2.23
N ALA A 210 16.83 21.50 2.23
CA ALA A 210 16.23 22.48 3.13
C ALA A 210 14.75 22.75 2.81
N LEU A 211 14.34 22.70 1.55
CA LEU A 211 12.94 22.84 1.12
C LEU A 211 12.09 21.60 1.43
N SER A 212 12.70 20.42 1.60
CA SER A 212 11.99 19.15 1.72
C SER A 212 10.85 19.15 2.77
N PRO A 213 11.03 19.65 4.01
CA PRO A 213 9.95 19.70 5.00
C PRO A 213 8.76 20.58 4.55
N TRP A 214 9.06 21.71 3.89
CA TRP A 214 8.08 22.70 3.46
C TRP A 214 7.25 22.26 2.24
N THR A 215 7.77 21.34 1.42
CA THR A 215 7.04 20.85 0.24
C THR A 215 5.70 20.19 0.64
N ALA A 216 5.71 19.38 1.69
CA ALA A 216 4.51 18.68 2.15
C ALA A 216 3.57 19.62 2.90
N GLU A 217 4.11 20.48 3.77
CA GLU A 217 3.34 21.37 4.65
C GLU A 217 2.73 22.56 3.91
N THR A 218 3.49 23.19 3.02
CA THR A 218 3.11 24.45 2.36
C THR A 218 2.68 24.25 0.91
N MET A 219 3.36 23.36 0.17
CA MET A 219 3.15 23.23 -1.29
C MET A 219 2.23 22.08 -1.71
N GLY A 220 1.83 21.22 -0.77
CA GLY A 220 0.91 20.12 -1.01
C GLY A 220 1.49 18.92 -1.75
N PHE A 221 2.82 18.68 -1.69
CA PHE A 221 3.43 17.47 -2.26
C PHE A 221 4.64 17.00 -1.44
N LYS A 222 4.96 15.71 -1.41
CA LYS A 222 6.10 15.21 -0.63
C LYS A 222 7.35 15.04 -1.51
N SER A 223 8.34 15.91 -1.36
CA SER A 223 9.61 15.75 -2.09
C SER A 223 10.31 14.44 -1.70
N SER A 224 10.76 13.65 -2.68
CA SER A 224 11.57 12.44 -2.43
C SER A 224 13.04 12.58 -2.83
N GLY A 225 13.35 13.62 -3.60
CA GLY A 225 14.71 13.94 -4.03
C GLY A 225 14.72 14.88 -5.23
N ARG A 226 15.90 15.03 -5.86
CA ARG A 226 16.07 15.78 -7.10
C ARG A 226 16.71 14.93 -8.20
N ARG A 227 16.49 15.29 -9.46
CA ARG A 227 17.19 14.69 -10.62
C ARG A 227 18.63 15.20 -10.69
N LYS A 228 19.46 14.52 -11.49
CA LYS A 228 20.83 14.98 -11.80
C LYS A 228 20.76 16.36 -12.46
N GLY A 229 21.75 17.22 -12.19
CA GLY A 229 21.86 18.53 -12.83
C GLY A 229 22.05 18.39 -14.33
N MET A 230 21.27 19.15 -15.09
CA MET A 230 21.34 19.28 -16.54
C MET A 230 21.97 20.62 -16.88
N VAL A 231 23.12 20.59 -17.56
CA VAL A 231 23.82 21.77 -18.07
C VAL A 231 23.32 22.05 -19.48
N TRP A 232 22.92 23.30 -19.71
CA TRP A 232 22.58 23.84 -21.02
C TRP A 232 23.66 24.81 -21.50
N SER A 233 23.98 24.77 -22.80
CA SER A 233 24.88 25.72 -23.48
C SER A 233 24.45 25.97 -24.94
N PRO A 234 24.84 27.09 -25.56
CA PRO A 234 24.46 27.41 -26.94
C PRO A 234 25.15 26.48 -27.95
N LEU A 235 24.51 26.30 -29.11
CA LEU A 235 25.10 25.61 -30.28
C LEU A 235 26.07 26.54 -31.01
N SER A 236 27.19 26.02 -31.50
CA SER A 236 28.26 26.82 -32.14
C SER A 236 28.01 27.19 -33.61
N GLY A 237 26.93 26.68 -34.24
CA GLY A 237 26.45 27.08 -35.57
C GLY A 237 25.54 26.05 -36.27
N ASP A 238 25.08 26.35 -37.49
CA ASP A 238 24.11 25.55 -38.27
C ASP A 238 24.52 24.08 -38.48
N ALA A 239 25.82 23.80 -38.59
CA ALA A 239 26.33 22.43 -38.76
C ALA A 239 26.22 21.59 -37.48
N GLU A 240 26.43 22.20 -36.31
CA GLU A 240 26.22 21.54 -35.02
C GLU A 240 24.72 21.45 -34.70
N GLU A 241 23.89 22.37 -35.21
CA GLU A 241 22.43 22.28 -35.15
C GLU A 241 21.90 21.08 -35.95
N GLU A 242 22.46 20.77 -37.12
CA GLU A 242 22.09 19.57 -37.90
C GLU A 242 22.56 18.26 -37.25
N GLU A 243 23.78 18.21 -36.67
CA GLU A 243 24.29 17.03 -35.95
C GLU A 243 23.60 16.79 -34.60
N SER A 244 23.03 17.83 -33.97
CA SER A 244 22.31 17.76 -32.70
C SER A 244 20.80 17.61 -32.83
N LEU A 245 20.27 17.47 -34.07
CA LEU A 245 18.87 17.10 -34.30
C LEU A 245 18.60 15.74 -33.64
N ALA A 246 17.90 15.77 -32.52
CA ALA A 246 17.53 14.55 -31.80
C ALA A 246 16.76 13.60 -32.73
N GLU A 247 17.12 12.33 -32.68
CA GLU A 247 16.39 11.29 -33.39
C GLU A 247 14.97 11.17 -32.81
N ALA A 248 14.01 10.82 -33.68
CA ALA A 248 12.68 10.44 -33.25
C ALA A 248 12.71 9.17 -32.38
N LEU A 249 11.77 9.03 -31.46
CA LEU A 249 11.55 7.80 -30.70
C LEU A 249 11.41 6.58 -31.63
N SER A 250 12.23 5.56 -31.43
CA SER A 250 12.17 4.29 -32.15
C SER A 250 11.42 3.20 -31.37
N GLU A 251 11.07 2.09 -32.02
CA GLU A 251 10.49 0.91 -31.35
C GLU A 251 11.45 0.31 -30.31
N GLU A 252 12.76 0.31 -30.58
CA GLU A 252 13.77 -0.19 -29.64
C GLU A 252 13.85 0.68 -28.38
N ASP A 253 13.64 2.00 -28.50
CA ASP A 253 13.63 2.92 -27.35
C ASP A 253 12.41 2.70 -26.44
N ILE A 254 11.25 2.37 -27.04
CA ILE A 254 10.01 2.05 -26.31
C ILE A 254 10.17 0.71 -25.60
N ASP A 255 10.64 -0.32 -26.31
CA ASP A 255 10.91 -1.64 -25.70
C ASP A 255 11.99 -1.55 -24.59
N ALA A 256 12.90 -0.57 -24.68
CA ALA A 256 13.90 -0.28 -23.66
C ALA A 256 13.38 0.57 -22.48
N GLY A 257 12.11 0.99 -22.49
CA GLY A 257 11.47 1.71 -21.37
C GLY A 257 11.74 3.22 -21.32
N VAL A 258 12.26 3.82 -22.40
CA VAL A 258 12.64 5.24 -22.44
C VAL A 258 11.43 6.16 -22.30
N LEU A 259 10.32 5.81 -22.97
CA LEU A 259 9.07 6.57 -22.90
C LEU A 259 8.48 6.52 -21.48
N GLU A 260 8.41 5.33 -20.89
CA GLU A 260 7.88 5.08 -19.55
C GLU A 260 8.66 5.89 -18.50
N ALA A 261 10.00 5.90 -18.62
CA ALA A 261 10.86 6.68 -17.74
C ALA A 261 10.61 8.20 -17.89
N HIS A 262 10.39 8.69 -19.12
CA HIS A 262 10.07 10.09 -19.38
C HIS A 262 8.71 10.49 -18.81
N LEU A 263 7.67 9.70 -19.07
CA LEU A 263 6.33 9.93 -18.57
C LEU A 263 6.29 9.94 -17.03
N LYS A 264 7.06 9.04 -16.40
CA LYS A 264 7.23 9.03 -14.94
C LYS A 264 7.88 10.31 -14.44
N PHE A 265 8.93 10.78 -15.11
CA PHE A 265 9.59 12.05 -14.78
C PHE A 265 8.63 13.26 -14.87
N VAL A 266 7.88 13.40 -15.97
CA VAL A 266 6.93 14.52 -16.17
C VAL A 266 5.85 14.54 -15.09
N ARG A 267 5.40 13.37 -14.61
CA ARG A 267 4.40 13.28 -13.53
C ARG A 267 4.98 13.61 -12.15
N GLN A 268 6.23 13.22 -11.91
CA GLN A 268 6.86 13.37 -10.60
C GLN A 268 7.44 14.78 -10.40
N ARG A 269 7.83 15.50 -11.45
CA ARG A 269 8.41 16.85 -11.29
C ARG A 269 7.40 17.82 -10.69
N LYS A 270 7.79 18.51 -9.61
CA LYS A 270 6.96 19.53 -8.92
C LYS A 270 7.64 20.88 -8.87
N LEU A 271 8.94 20.91 -8.63
CA LEU A 271 9.74 22.13 -8.73
C LEU A 271 10.84 21.99 -9.77
N CYS A 272 11.17 23.08 -10.43
CA CYS A 272 12.30 23.21 -11.32
C CYS A 272 13.18 24.37 -10.84
N PHE A 273 14.47 24.09 -10.70
CA PHE A 273 15.50 25.05 -10.31
C PHE A 273 16.33 25.33 -11.56
N VAL A 274 16.42 26.59 -11.98
CA VAL A 274 17.22 27.03 -13.13
C VAL A 274 18.25 28.02 -12.62
N ASN A 275 19.50 27.59 -12.50
CA ASN A 275 20.62 28.43 -12.10
C ASN A 275 21.29 29.03 -13.35
N LEU A 276 21.19 30.35 -13.50
CA LEU A 276 21.73 31.13 -14.61
C LEU A 276 23.18 31.52 -14.28
N ILE A 277 24.13 30.64 -14.61
CA ILE A 277 25.55 30.79 -14.27
C ILE A 277 26.15 31.99 -15.01
N ASP A 278 26.00 32.04 -16.34
CA ASP A 278 26.46 33.17 -17.15
C ASP A 278 25.54 33.41 -18.36
N ASN A 279 25.45 34.66 -18.81
CA ASN A 279 24.71 35.10 -20.00
C ASN A 279 24.98 36.60 -20.30
N LYS A 280 24.77 37.04 -21.55
CA LYS A 280 24.89 38.46 -21.96
C LYS A 280 23.52 39.16 -22.06
N GLY A 281 22.50 38.64 -21.38
CA GLY A 281 21.11 39.09 -21.46
C GLY A 281 20.17 38.07 -22.12
N GLY A 282 18.95 38.51 -22.44
CA GLY A 282 17.89 37.66 -23.01
C GLY A 282 16.64 37.65 -22.12
N GLU A 283 15.76 36.67 -22.34
CA GLU A 283 14.46 36.58 -21.66
C GLU A 283 14.13 35.14 -21.27
N LEU A 284 13.55 34.96 -20.08
CA LEU A 284 12.92 33.71 -19.64
C LEU A 284 11.43 33.98 -19.36
N ILE A 285 10.55 33.22 -20.03
CA ILE A 285 9.10 33.42 -19.95
C ILE A 285 8.47 32.22 -19.24
N LEU A 286 7.62 32.45 -18.22
CA LEU A 286 6.81 31.45 -17.56
C LEU A 286 5.35 31.50 -18.07
N TYR A 287 4.79 30.35 -18.40
CA TYR A 287 3.43 30.18 -18.93
C TYR A 287 2.55 29.43 -17.92
N PRO A 288 1.60 30.10 -17.24
CA PRO A 288 0.71 29.45 -16.27
C PRO A 288 -0.25 28.43 -16.90
N ARG A 289 -0.58 27.38 -16.14
CA ARG A 289 -1.60 26.38 -16.48
C ARG A 289 -2.98 27.03 -16.51
N LYS A 290 -3.67 26.89 -17.65
CA LYS A 290 -4.94 27.60 -17.91
C LYS A 290 -6.09 27.25 -16.96
N ASP A 291 -6.11 26.04 -16.40
CA ASP A 291 -7.16 25.57 -15.48
C ASP A 291 -6.95 26.01 -14.03
N LEU A 292 -5.71 26.30 -13.63
CA LEU A 292 -5.39 26.88 -12.32
C LEU A 292 -5.56 28.40 -12.32
N TYR A 293 -5.21 29.04 -13.43
CA TYR A 293 -5.19 30.49 -13.56
C TYR A 293 -5.95 30.92 -14.82
N LYS A 294 -7.28 30.91 -14.75
CA LYS A 294 -8.10 31.49 -15.81
C LYS A 294 -7.70 32.97 -15.98
N ASP A 295 -7.31 33.35 -17.19
CA ASP A 295 -6.96 34.72 -17.60
C ASP A 295 -5.60 35.30 -17.13
N SER A 296 -4.68 34.48 -16.58
CA SER A 296 -3.33 34.97 -16.24
C SER A 296 -2.40 35.09 -17.46
N ALA A 297 -1.72 36.24 -17.57
CA ALA A 297 -0.74 36.50 -18.63
C ALA A 297 0.60 35.78 -18.37
N PRO A 298 1.39 35.45 -19.41
CA PRO A 298 2.76 34.95 -19.25
C PRO A 298 3.64 35.96 -18.49
N VAL A 299 4.54 35.45 -17.65
CA VAL A 299 5.49 36.27 -16.90
C VAL A 299 6.82 36.31 -17.63
N SER A 300 7.33 37.50 -17.94
CA SER A 300 8.65 37.68 -18.58
C SER A 300 9.69 38.14 -17.55
N LEU A 301 10.84 37.46 -17.53
CA LEU A 301 11.97 37.75 -16.66
C LEU A 301 13.23 38.05 -17.50
N PRO A 302 13.88 39.22 -17.32
CA PRO A 302 15.13 39.52 -18.01
C PRO A 302 16.27 38.64 -17.48
N LEU A 303 17.06 38.05 -18.38
CA LEU A 303 18.18 37.20 -18.01
C LEU A 303 19.37 38.05 -17.55
N THR A 304 19.87 37.74 -16.35
CA THR A 304 21.10 38.31 -15.77
C THR A 304 21.93 37.19 -15.14
N PRO A 305 23.28 37.26 -15.13
CA PRO A 305 24.13 36.27 -14.47
C PRO A 305 23.91 36.22 -12.95
N GLY A 306 24.19 35.06 -12.34
CA GLY A 306 24.13 34.90 -10.89
C GLY A 306 22.71 34.87 -10.33
N LYS A 307 21.77 34.29 -11.07
CA LYS A 307 20.36 34.18 -10.66
C LYS A 307 19.92 32.73 -10.59
N LEU A 308 19.18 32.37 -9.56
CA LEU A 308 18.52 31.08 -9.43
C LEU A 308 17.01 31.28 -9.46
N LEU A 309 16.35 30.72 -10.46
CA LEU A 309 14.89 30.66 -10.53
C LEU A 309 14.40 29.34 -9.95
N VAL A 310 13.48 29.40 -9.00
CA VAL A 310 12.75 28.24 -8.48
C VAL A 310 11.26 28.41 -8.82
N TYR A 311 10.66 27.46 -9.54
CA TYR A 311 9.24 27.56 -9.89
C TYR A 311 8.51 26.21 -9.85
N ARG A 312 7.19 26.27 -9.68
CA ARG A 312 6.24 25.14 -9.75
C ARG A 312 6.07 24.68 -11.19
N CYS A 313 6.86 23.71 -11.61
CA CYS A 313 6.81 23.17 -12.97
C CYS A 313 5.55 22.32 -13.26
N ASP A 314 4.74 22.04 -12.25
CA ASP A 314 3.39 21.45 -12.38
C ASP A 314 2.28 22.51 -12.53
N TRP A 315 2.61 23.79 -12.31
CA TRP A 315 1.73 24.96 -12.48
C TRP A 315 2.10 25.82 -13.68
N MET A 316 3.38 25.83 -14.08
CA MET A 316 3.87 26.71 -15.12
C MET A 316 4.87 25.97 -16.02
N SER A 317 4.78 26.21 -17.32
CA SER A 317 5.81 25.83 -18.29
C SER A 317 6.77 27.01 -18.47
N TYR A 318 7.93 26.79 -19.07
CA TYR A 318 8.91 27.87 -19.29
C TYR A 318 9.43 27.90 -20.73
N CYS A 319 9.98 29.04 -21.12
CA CYS A 319 10.71 29.24 -22.35
C CYS A 319 11.99 30.04 -22.03
N TYR A 320 13.15 29.54 -22.45
CA TYR A 320 14.45 30.13 -22.14
C TYR A 320 15.15 30.58 -23.42
N LYS A 321 15.43 31.89 -23.54
CA LYS A 321 16.04 32.52 -24.72
C LYS A 321 17.22 33.42 -24.32
N PRO A 322 18.40 32.84 -24.03
CA PRO A 322 19.58 33.61 -23.68
C PRO A 322 20.27 34.25 -24.88
N LEU A 323 21.03 35.32 -24.62
CA LEU A 323 21.91 35.99 -25.56
C LEU A 323 23.38 35.75 -25.20
N GLY A 324 24.20 35.53 -26.23
CA GLY A 324 25.66 35.40 -26.14
C GLY A 324 26.17 33.95 -26.12
N ASP A 325 27.33 33.76 -26.74
CA ASP A 325 27.92 32.43 -26.99
C ASP A 325 28.45 31.71 -25.73
N ASN A 326 28.47 32.40 -24.60
CA ASN A 326 28.92 31.87 -23.30
C ASN A 326 27.75 31.60 -22.34
N ALA A 327 26.51 31.63 -22.81
CA ALA A 327 25.35 31.45 -21.94
C ALA A 327 25.32 30.01 -21.39
N VAL A 328 25.31 29.87 -20.06
CA VAL A 328 25.29 28.57 -19.40
C VAL A 328 24.26 28.59 -18.29
N SER A 329 23.42 27.55 -18.23
CA SER A 329 22.51 27.31 -17.12
C SER A 329 22.60 25.87 -16.60
N LEU A 330 22.36 25.73 -15.29
CA LEU A 330 22.29 24.45 -14.60
C LEU A 330 20.88 24.25 -14.06
N THR A 331 20.18 23.25 -14.60
CA THR A 331 18.78 22.95 -14.28
C THR A 331 18.64 21.64 -13.51
N THR A 332 17.79 21.62 -12.48
CA THR A 332 17.42 20.39 -11.77
C THR A 332 15.95 20.40 -11.39
N TRP A 333 15.34 19.22 -11.27
CA TRP A 333 13.94 19.08 -10.87
C TRP A 333 13.82 18.38 -9.52
N VAL A 334 12.94 18.88 -8.66
CA VAL A 334 12.50 18.22 -7.42
C VAL A 334 11.28 17.37 -7.74
N VAL A 335 11.32 16.11 -7.30
CA VAL A 335 10.30 15.11 -7.62
C VAL A 335 9.48 14.69 -6.40
N ASP A 336 8.22 14.33 -6.65
CA ASP A 336 7.26 13.79 -5.68
C ASP A 336 6.99 12.31 -5.95
N GLU A 337 7.43 11.43 -5.03
CA GLU A 337 7.16 9.98 -5.12
C GLU A 337 5.72 9.62 -4.80
N SER A 338 4.98 10.47 -4.06
CA SER A 338 3.59 10.22 -3.67
C SER A 338 2.57 10.48 -4.80
N ALA A 339 2.95 11.25 -5.83
CA ALA A 339 2.15 11.46 -7.05
C ALA A 339 2.03 10.21 -7.94
N THR A 340 2.41 9.04 -7.43
CA THR A 340 2.29 7.75 -8.10
C THR A 340 0.95 7.10 -7.71
N LEU A 341 0.19 6.64 -8.71
CA LEU A 341 -0.52 5.35 -8.52
C LEU A 341 0.56 4.34 -8.11
N PRO A 342 0.31 3.37 -7.20
CA PRO A 342 1.35 2.46 -6.70
C PRO A 342 2.25 2.01 -7.84
N ASP A 343 3.54 2.30 -7.67
CA ASP A 343 4.57 2.33 -8.70
C ASP A 343 4.51 1.08 -9.59
N LEU A 344 3.88 1.17 -10.76
CA LEU A 344 4.01 0.17 -11.81
C LEU A 344 5.02 0.69 -12.84
N ASN A 345 6.26 0.81 -12.38
CA ASN A 345 7.40 1.04 -13.24
C ASN A 345 7.85 -0.30 -13.85
N LEU A 346 7.27 -0.67 -15.00
CA LEU A 346 7.57 -1.93 -15.69
C LEU A 346 9.04 -2.04 -16.14
N ALA A 347 9.74 -0.92 -16.35
CA ALA A 347 11.14 -0.86 -16.82
C ALA A 347 12.18 -0.92 -15.68
N TYR A 348 11.81 -0.51 -14.45
CA TYR A 348 12.62 -0.65 -13.24
C TYR A 348 11.97 -1.60 -12.25
N LEU A 349 11.36 -2.67 -12.75
CA LEU A 349 11.26 -3.90 -11.98
C LEU A 349 12.70 -4.39 -11.77
N ASP A 350 13.41 -3.80 -10.80
CA ASP A 350 14.58 -4.45 -10.26
C ASP A 350 14.05 -5.72 -9.64
N VAL A 351 14.22 -6.82 -10.37
CA VAL A 351 13.79 -8.15 -9.97
C VAL A 351 14.37 -8.50 -8.58
N GLY A 352 15.46 -7.80 -8.18
CA GLY A 352 16.10 -7.80 -6.89
C GLY A 352 15.50 -6.92 -5.77
N ASP A 353 14.65 -5.91 -6.03
CA ASP A 353 13.89 -5.23 -4.95
C ASP A 353 12.67 -6.06 -4.58
N ILE A 354 12.92 -6.93 -3.62
CA ILE A 354 11.98 -7.86 -3.01
C ILE A 354 10.73 -7.16 -2.44
N GLN A 355 10.86 -5.91 -1.98
CA GLN A 355 9.77 -5.19 -1.33
C GLN A 355 8.76 -4.70 -2.37
N GLN A 356 9.21 -4.16 -3.50
CA GLN A 356 8.38 -3.72 -4.62
C GLN A 356 7.71 -4.90 -5.34
N LYS A 357 8.46 -5.99 -5.56
CA LYS A 357 7.95 -7.25 -6.14
C LYS A 357 6.80 -7.85 -5.34
N SER A 358 6.86 -7.76 -4.00
CA SER A 358 5.81 -8.27 -3.11
C SER A 358 4.56 -7.39 -3.10
N GLU A 359 4.71 -6.07 -3.21
CA GLU A 359 3.58 -5.13 -3.35
C GLU A 359 2.80 -5.39 -4.65
N MET A 360 3.52 -5.54 -5.76
CA MET A 360 2.91 -5.71 -7.09
C MET A 360 2.16 -7.03 -7.26
N MET A 361 2.60 -8.10 -6.61
CA MET A 361 1.96 -9.42 -6.67
C MET A 361 0.67 -9.51 -5.83
N GLY A 362 0.16 -8.38 -5.34
CA GLY A 362 -1.00 -8.31 -4.44
C GLY A 362 -0.70 -8.88 -3.04
N ILE A 363 0.59 -8.91 -2.64
CA ILE A 363 1.06 -9.56 -1.40
C ILE A 363 1.22 -8.56 -0.25
N ARG A 364 0.54 -7.40 -0.22
CA ARG A 364 0.70 -6.49 0.93
C ARG A 364 -0.52 -6.28 1.78
N VAL A 365 -0.69 -7.24 2.69
CA VAL A 365 -1.07 -7.01 4.08
C VAL A 365 -0.08 -7.86 4.90
N GLY A 366 1.13 -7.39 5.21
CA GLY A 366 2.11 -8.18 6.00
C GLY A 366 3.58 -7.79 5.82
N PRO A 367 4.51 -8.35 6.63
CA PRO A 367 5.93 -8.00 6.57
C PRO A 367 6.59 -8.41 5.25
N PRO A 368 7.50 -7.58 4.69
CA PRO A 368 8.13 -7.88 3.41
C PRO A 368 8.98 -9.14 3.48
N MET A 369 9.33 -9.68 2.32
CA MET A 369 10.27 -10.78 2.25
C MET A 369 11.65 -10.32 2.78
N PRO A 370 12.25 -11.08 3.70
CA PRO A 370 13.54 -10.73 4.28
C PRO A 370 14.68 -10.83 3.27
N THR A 371 15.56 -9.83 3.27
CA THR A 371 16.71 -9.70 2.36
C THR A 371 17.99 -10.35 2.93
N GLY A 372 18.94 -10.70 2.06
CA GLY A 372 20.27 -11.21 2.44
C GLY A 372 20.36 -12.72 2.67
N TYR A 373 21.54 -13.20 3.09
CA TYR A 373 21.81 -14.63 3.34
C TYR A 373 20.97 -15.19 4.47
N ARG A 374 20.16 -16.22 4.18
CA ARG A 374 19.23 -16.85 5.13
C ARG A 374 19.29 -18.37 5.04
N MET A 375 18.69 -19.02 6.04
CA MET A 375 18.49 -20.47 6.05
C MET A 375 17.08 -20.78 5.59
N HIS A 376 16.98 -21.43 4.43
CA HIS A 376 15.72 -21.80 3.81
C HIS A 376 15.33 -23.22 4.20
N ALA A 377 14.10 -23.40 4.64
CA ALA A 377 13.46 -24.70 4.72
C ALA A 377 12.96 -25.09 3.33
N MET A 378 13.69 -25.96 2.64
CA MET A 378 13.39 -26.32 1.25
C MET A 378 12.31 -27.40 1.18
N ASN A 379 12.31 -28.34 2.13
CA ASN A 379 11.28 -29.36 2.22
C ASN A 379 11.13 -29.86 3.67
N MET A 380 9.97 -30.46 3.96
CA MET A 380 9.62 -30.95 5.28
C MET A 380 8.86 -32.28 5.18
N HIS A 381 9.05 -33.17 6.15
CA HIS A 381 8.37 -34.46 6.23
C HIS A 381 8.09 -34.82 7.68
N CYS A 382 7.02 -35.59 7.91
CA CYS A 382 6.69 -36.07 9.24
C CYS A 382 5.93 -37.39 9.17
N ARG A 383 6.09 -38.20 10.23
CA ARG A 383 5.28 -39.37 10.52
C ARG A 383 4.76 -39.25 11.94
N ILE A 384 3.45 -39.01 12.08
CA ILE A 384 2.80 -38.67 13.36
C ILE A 384 1.52 -39.52 13.52
N PRO A 385 1.11 -39.84 14.76
CA PRO A 385 -0.13 -40.54 15.07
C PRO A 385 -1.36 -39.96 14.35
N GLY A 386 -2.37 -40.80 14.12
CA GLY A 386 -3.55 -40.44 13.33
C GLY A 386 -3.42 -40.66 11.82
N GLY A 387 -2.45 -41.49 11.38
CA GLY A 387 -2.24 -41.83 9.98
C GLY A 387 -1.60 -40.71 9.15
N VAL A 388 -0.81 -39.84 9.80
CA VAL A 388 -0.19 -38.67 9.16
C VAL A 388 1.20 -39.02 8.66
N HIS A 389 1.37 -39.09 7.34
CA HIS A 389 2.64 -39.42 6.66
C HIS A 389 3.16 -38.30 5.77
N SER A 390 2.62 -37.08 5.91
CA SER A 390 3.08 -35.90 5.18
C SER A 390 2.72 -34.62 5.93
N VAL A 391 3.42 -33.52 5.63
CA VAL A 391 3.13 -32.21 6.24
C VAL A 391 1.76 -31.66 5.85
N MET A 392 1.24 -32.02 4.67
CA MET A 392 -0.12 -31.60 4.26
C MET A 392 -1.19 -32.35 5.07
N SER A 393 -1.03 -33.66 5.30
CA SER A 393 -1.92 -34.40 6.21
C SER A 393 -1.81 -33.90 7.65
N LEU A 394 -0.62 -33.46 8.08
CA LEU A 394 -0.42 -32.85 9.40
C LEU A 394 -1.16 -31.50 9.51
N SER A 395 -1.10 -30.67 8.46
CA SER A 395 -1.88 -29.45 8.37
C SER A 395 -3.37 -29.72 8.51
N SER A 396 -3.90 -30.73 7.80
CA SER A 396 -5.31 -31.13 7.92
C SER A 396 -5.66 -31.61 9.33
N LEU A 397 -4.77 -32.33 10.02
CA LEU A 397 -4.96 -32.76 11.40
C LEU A 397 -5.11 -31.54 12.34
N PHE A 398 -4.22 -30.56 12.21
CA PHE A 398 -4.27 -29.34 13.03
C PHE A 398 -5.49 -28.48 12.73
N VAL A 399 -5.75 -28.19 11.44
CA VAL A 399 -6.90 -27.38 10.99
C VAL A 399 -8.22 -28.03 11.37
N GLY A 400 -8.32 -29.37 11.25
CA GLY A 400 -9.50 -30.13 11.63
C GLY A 400 -9.70 -30.29 13.13
N GLY A 401 -8.77 -29.82 13.96
CA GLY A 401 -8.87 -29.93 15.42
C GLY A 401 -8.90 -31.38 15.91
N VAL A 402 -8.14 -32.28 15.29
CA VAL A 402 -8.18 -33.72 15.59
C VAL A 402 -7.41 -34.06 16.88
N ASP A 403 -8.07 -34.80 17.78
CA ASP A 403 -7.47 -35.44 18.96
C ASP A 403 -6.76 -36.73 18.52
N GLY A 404 -5.42 -36.73 18.57
CA GLY A 404 -4.55 -37.84 18.16
C GLY A 404 -4.19 -38.81 19.29
N PHE A 405 -4.90 -38.80 20.41
CA PHE A 405 -4.62 -39.67 21.56
C PHE A 405 -5.44 -40.97 21.50
N GLU A 406 -4.82 -42.09 21.86
CA GLU A 406 -5.48 -43.38 21.99
C GLU A 406 -5.13 -44.06 23.32
N ARG A 407 -5.88 -45.10 23.69
CA ARG A 407 -5.48 -46.00 24.77
C ARG A 407 -4.27 -46.80 24.29
N ILE A 408 -3.25 -46.93 25.13
CA ILE A 408 -2.01 -47.64 24.76
C ILE A 408 -2.36 -49.06 24.30
N PRO A 409 -1.98 -49.46 23.06
CA PRO A 409 -2.31 -50.77 22.53
C PRO A 409 -1.58 -51.90 23.25
N GLN A 410 -2.26 -53.05 23.42
CA GLN A 410 -1.68 -54.27 24.00
C GLN A 410 -0.43 -54.75 23.24
N LEU A 411 -0.39 -54.54 21.92
CA LEU A 411 0.76 -54.84 21.07
C LEU A 411 2.00 -54.00 21.39
N ARG A 412 1.86 -52.91 22.16
CA ARG A 412 3.00 -52.14 22.66
C ARG A 412 3.42 -52.63 24.04
N PHE A 413 2.49 -52.68 24.98
CA PHE A 413 2.65 -53.39 26.25
C PHE A 413 1.30 -53.58 26.95
N ASP A 414 1.27 -54.47 27.94
CA ASP A 414 0.07 -54.79 28.71
C ASP A 414 -0.29 -53.68 29.70
N VAL A 415 -1.30 -52.87 29.35
CA VAL A 415 -1.76 -51.75 30.18
C VAL A 415 -2.30 -52.25 31.53
N ASP A 416 -2.92 -53.42 31.58
CA ASP A 416 -3.53 -53.93 32.81
C ASP A 416 -2.46 -54.43 33.81
N THR A 417 -1.28 -54.78 33.31
CA THR A 417 -0.11 -55.17 34.12
C THR A 417 0.67 -53.96 34.63
N TYR A 418 0.90 -52.97 33.77
CA TYR A 418 1.82 -51.87 34.04
C TYR A 418 1.15 -50.57 34.46
N CYS A 419 -0.16 -50.44 34.31
CA CYS A 419 -0.90 -49.25 34.70
C CYS A 419 -1.85 -49.52 35.88
N THR A 420 -1.91 -48.57 36.82
CA THR A 420 -2.86 -48.56 37.92
C THR A 420 -4.26 -48.26 37.39
N ARG A 421 -5.26 -49.02 37.82
CA ARG A 421 -6.65 -48.74 37.44
C ARG A 421 -7.17 -47.49 38.18
N PRO A 422 -8.13 -46.74 37.61
CA PRO A 422 -8.64 -45.51 38.24
C PRO A 422 -9.14 -45.69 39.69
N GLU A 423 -9.66 -46.86 40.01
CA GLU A 423 -10.16 -47.28 41.32
C GLU A 423 -9.10 -47.81 42.30
N GLU A 424 -7.86 -48.02 41.85
CA GLU A 424 -6.76 -48.56 42.66
C GLU A 424 -5.91 -47.44 43.29
N GLU A 425 -5.32 -47.71 44.47
CA GLU A 425 -4.36 -46.78 45.08
C GLU A 425 -3.10 -46.62 44.21
N LYS A 426 -2.50 -45.43 44.24
CA LYS A 426 -1.30 -45.12 43.45
C LYS A 426 -0.15 -46.06 43.84
N ASP A 427 0.25 -46.92 42.90
CA ASP A 427 1.40 -47.80 43.04
C ASP A 427 2.65 -47.13 42.40
N PRO A 428 3.71 -46.84 43.17
CA PRO A 428 4.94 -46.24 42.64
C PRO A 428 5.68 -47.11 41.61
N ALA A 429 5.35 -48.40 41.49
CA ALA A 429 5.89 -49.30 40.48
C ALA A 429 5.02 -49.39 39.21
N ARG A 430 3.90 -48.65 39.12
CA ARG A 430 2.98 -48.64 37.98
C ARG A 430 2.74 -47.21 37.45
N SER A 431 2.32 -47.13 36.19
CA SER A 431 1.89 -45.89 35.56
C SER A 431 0.43 -45.61 35.94
N TYR A 432 0.08 -44.38 36.32
CA TYR A 432 -1.34 -44.01 36.45
C TYR A 432 -1.95 -43.53 35.11
N VAL A 433 -1.18 -43.58 34.02
CA VAL A 433 -1.60 -43.13 32.68
C VAL A 433 -1.67 -44.31 31.72
N SER A 434 -2.77 -44.42 31.00
CA SER A 434 -3.07 -45.49 30.05
C SER A 434 -3.35 -45.00 28.62
N HIS A 435 -3.16 -43.71 28.35
CA HIS A 435 -3.36 -43.08 27.04
C HIS A 435 -2.09 -42.34 26.59
N ALA A 436 -1.84 -42.35 25.28
CA ALA A 436 -0.74 -41.66 24.63
C ALA A 436 -1.09 -41.42 23.16
N SER A 437 -0.34 -40.55 22.47
CA SER A 437 -0.48 -40.39 21.02
C SER A 437 0.52 -41.32 20.33
N MET A 438 0.07 -42.41 19.71
CA MET A 438 0.98 -43.48 19.27
C MET A 438 0.86 -43.79 17.78
N LEU A 439 1.98 -44.13 17.17
CA LEU A 439 2.00 -44.73 15.84
C LEU A 439 1.51 -46.18 15.97
N SER A 440 0.91 -46.73 14.92
CA SER A 440 0.51 -48.12 14.95
C SER A 440 1.72 -49.05 15.12
N HIS A 441 1.47 -50.25 15.63
CA HIS A 441 2.53 -51.24 15.79
C HIS A 441 3.20 -51.59 14.44
N ALA A 442 2.44 -51.63 13.35
CA ALA A 442 2.99 -51.89 12.02
C ALA A 442 3.93 -50.77 11.57
N GLU A 443 3.53 -49.50 11.73
CA GLU A 443 4.33 -48.33 11.34
C GLU A 443 5.65 -48.23 12.10
N THR A 444 5.71 -48.72 13.34
CA THR A 444 6.92 -48.69 14.16
C THR A 444 7.83 -49.90 13.95
N THR A 445 7.30 -51.05 13.52
CA THR A 445 8.06 -52.29 13.44
C THR A 445 8.45 -52.72 12.03
N TYR A 446 7.64 -52.42 11.01
CA TYR A 446 7.92 -52.78 9.63
C TYR A 446 9.06 -51.91 9.07
N PHE A 447 9.94 -52.52 8.27
CA PHE A 447 11.10 -51.84 7.72
C PHE A 447 11.63 -52.55 6.48
N ASP A 448 11.87 -51.81 5.39
CA ASP A 448 12.53 -52.34 4.19
C ASP A 448 14.06 -52.33 4.36
N ASN A 449 14.58 -53.35 5.03
CA ASN A 449 16.02 -53.49 5.27
C ASN A 449 16.84 -53.67 3.99
N LYS A 450 16.30 -54.38 3.00
CA LYS A 450 16.97 -54.63 1.71
C LYS A 450 17.21 -53.32 0.96
N PHE A 451 16.25 -52.39 1.01
CA PHE A 451 16.43 -51.07 0.44
C PHE A 451 17.67 -50.38 1.02
N PHE A 452 17.91 -50.46 2.33
CA PHE A 452 19.06 -49.81 2.99
C PHE A 452 20.33 -50.67 3.05
N GLY A 453 20.37 -51.82 2.35
CA GLY A 453 21.53 -52.71 2.32
C GLY A 453 21.83 -53.39 3.65
N MET A 454 20.82 -53.53 4.52
CA MET A 454 20.94 -54.13 5.84
C MET A 454 20.49 -55.59 5.80
N THR A 455 21.18 -56.45 6.55
CA THR A 455 20.83 -57.87 6.68
C THR A 455 19.68 -58.06 7.68
N ASP A 456 18.96 -59.18 7.58
CA ASP A 456 17.89 -59.52 8.53
C ASP A 456 18.42 -59.62 9.98
N GLU A 457 19.65 -60.13 10.15
CA GLU A 457 20.33 -60.23 11.44
C GLU A 457 20.63 -58.85 12.04
N GLU A 458 21.12 -57.91 11.24
CA GLU A 458 21.35 -56.54 11.72
C GLU A 458 20.04 -55.86 12.10
N THR A 459 19.04 -55.92 11.23
CA THR A 459 17.75 -55.23 11.40
C THR A 459 17.00 -55.68 12.64
N PHE A 460 17.10 -56.95 13.04
CA PHE A 460 16.48 -57.46 14.27
C PHE A 460 16.89 -56.66 15.52
N HIS A 461 18.14 -56.20 15.57
CA HIS A 461 18.67 -55.44 16.70
C HIS A 461 18.42 -53.93 16.61
N VAL A 462 18.08 -53.42 15.43
CA VAL A 462 17.91 -51.98 15.18
C VAL A 462 16.60 -51.51 15.77
N ALA A 463 16.65 -50.51 16.63
CA ALA A 463 15.48 -49.94 17.28
C ALA A 463 14.50 -49.32 16.27
N PRO A 464 13.19 -49.37 16.54
CA PRO A 464 12.15 -48.68 15.75
C PRO A 464 12.50 -47.25 15.35
N ALA A 465 13.01 -46.45 16.30
CA ALA A 465 13.44 -45.08 16.06
C ALA A 465 14.44 -44.96 14.89
N GLN A 466 15.48 -45.81 14.88
CA GLN A 466 16.49 -45.80 13.81
C GLN A 466 15.93 -46.25 12.46
N ARG A 467 14.93 -47.15 12.45
CA ARG A 467 14.25 -47.59 11.21
C ARG A 467 13.45 -46.45 10.60
N LEU A 468 12.67 -45.75 11.44
CA LEU A 468 11.89 -44.57 11.03
C LEU A 468 12.79 -43.45 10.52
N ILE A 469 13.90 -43.17 11.20
CA ILE A 469 14.88 -42.18 10.73
C ILE A 469 15.38 -42.50 9.32
N LEU A 470 15.65 -43.77 9.01
CA LEU A 470 16.09 -44.18 7.68
C LEU A 470 14.99 -43.98 6.62
N GLU A 471 13.79 -44.49 6.86
CA GLU A 471 12.68 -44.39 5.91
C GLU A 471 12.22 -42.95 5.69
N ASP A 472 11.90 -42.26 6.79
CA ASP A 472 11.32 -40.92 6.75
C ASP A 472 12.38 -39.86 6.45
N GLY A 473 13.63 -40.04 6.91
CA GLY A 473 14.76 -39.21 6.51
C GLY A 473 15.09 -39.35 5.02
N TYR A 474 15.08 -40.56 4.47
CA TYR A 474 15.22 -40.73 3.02
C TYR A 474 14.03 -40.17 2.24
N THR A 475 12.80 -40.31 2.76
CA THR A 475 11.59 -39.76 2.13
C THR A 475 11.68 -38.24 2.02
N LEU A 476 12.08 -37.56 3.09
CA LEU A 476 12.34 -36.12 3.09
C LEU A 476 13.34 -35.70 2.01
N LEU A 477 14.47 -36.39 1.93
CA LEU A 477 15.50 -36.10 0.93
C LEU A 477 15.02 -36.42 -0.49
N ARG A 478 14.21 -37.47 -0.65
CA ARG A 478 13.59 -37.81 -1.93
C ARG A 478 12.61 -36.74 -2.39
N LEU A 479 11.78 -36.21 -1.49
CA LEU A 479 10.89 -35.07 -1.75
C LEU A 479 11.68 -33.81 -2.13
N SER A 480 12.90 -33.67 -1.60
CA SER A 480 13.83 -32.59 -1.92
C SER A 480 14.58 -32.77 -3.27
N GLY A 481 14.19 -33.77 -4.07
CA GLY A 481 14.76 -34.00 -5.41
C GLY A 481 16.00 -34.91 -5.45
N PHE A 482 16.37 -35.50 -4.31
CA PHE A 482 17.52 -36.41 -4.24
C PHE A 482 17.15 -37.87 -4.56
N ASN A 483 18.15 -38.63 -4.98
CA ASN A 483 18.13 -40.09 -5.00
C ASN A 483 19.43 -40.56 -4.32
N LYS A 484 19.57 -41.87 -4.04
CA LYS A 484 20.78 -42.40 -3.38
C LYS A 484 22.09 -42.06 -4.12
N GLU A 485 22.05 -42.01 -5.45
CA GLU A 485 23.23 -41.65 -6.24
C GLU A 485 23.67 -40.20 -6.01
N LYS A 486 22.73 -39.25 -5.99
CA LYS A 486 23.00 -37.82 -5.71
C LYS A 486 23.39 -37.55 -4.26
N LEU A 487 22.99 -38.41 -3.32
CA LEU A 487 23.34 -38.28 -1.89
C LEU A 487 24.75 -38.81 -1.60
N ARG A 488 25.21 -39.82 -2.35
CA ARG A 488 26.52 -40.43 -2.12
C ARG A 488 27.65 -39.42 -2.32
N GLY A 489 28.43 -39.19 -1.28
CA GLY A 489 29.53 -38.22 -1.24
C GLY A 489 29.09 -36.77 -1.04
N ARG A 490 27.80 -36.49 -0.83
CA ARG A 490 27.30 -35.14 -0.58
C ARG A 490 27.69 -34.65 0.81
N ARG A 491 28.13 -33.39 0.92
CA ARG A 491 28.51 -32.75 2.18
C ARG A 491 27.28 -32.18 2.91
N MET A 492 26.30 -33.05 3.13
CA MET A 492 25.07 -32.76 3.85
C MET A 492 25.25 -33.11 5.32
N ALA A 493 25.00 -32.15 6.20
CA ALA A 493 24.95 -32.37 7.65
C ALA A 493 23.67 -33.10 8.04
N SER A 494 23.70 -33.90 9.10
CA SER A 494 22.58 -34.63 9.66
C SER A 494 22.52 -34.42 11.16
N TYR A 495 21.64 -33.51 11.59
CA TYR A 495 21.39 -33.23 13.00
C TYR A 495 20.09 -33.86 13.44
N LEU A 496 20.13 -34.69 14.47
CA LEU A 496 18.99 -35.46 14.94
C LEU A 496 18.79 -35.26 16.44
N GLY A 497 17.62 -34.75 16.83
CA GLY A 497 17.15 -34.83 18.22
C GLY A 497 16.73 -36.25 18.56
N ASP A 498 17.45 -36.91 19.47
CA ASP A 498 17.20 -38.29 19.90
C ASP A 498 17.69 -38.47 21.35
N THR A 499 16.75 -38.61 22.29
CA THR A 499 17.02 -38.86 23.73
C THR A 499 17.27 -40.33 24.04
N GLY A 500 17.41 -41.18 23.00
CA GLY A 500 17.51 -42.61 23.15
C GLY A 500 16.15 -43.29 23.13
N THR A 501 16.21 -44.61 22.94
CA THR A 501 15.04 -45.48 22.90
C THR A 501 14.93 -46.27 24.18
N ASP A 502 13.69 -46.50 24.63
CA ASP A 502 13.38 -47.50 25.66
C ASP A 502 13.24 -48.92 25.06
N TRP A 503 13.51 -49.06 23.75
CA TRP A 503 13.73 -50.34 23.09
C TRP A 503 15.04 -50.95 23.55
N ASN A 504 14.93 -51.99 24.37
CA ASN A 504 16.10 -52.74 24.80
C ASN A 504 15.87 -54.24 24.52
N PRO A 505 16.65 -54.83 23.60
CA PRO A 505 16.51 -56.22 23.23
C PRO A 505 16.86 -57.16 24.39
N PHE A 506 17.61 -56.73 25.42
CA PHE A 506 17.88 -57.51 26.62
C PHE A 506 16.61 -57.89 27.39
N TRP A 507 15.53 -57.09 27.31
CA TRP A 507 14.24 -57.46 27.90
C TRP A 507 13.61 -58.67 27.18
N MET A 508 13.86 -58.84 25.88
CA MET A 508 13.43 -59.99 25.09
C MET A 508 14.34 -61.23 25.28
N LEU A 509 15.50 -61.07 25.94
CA LEU A 509 16.50 -62.12 26.18
C LEU A 509 16.37 -62.79 27.55
N ARG A 510 15.42 -62.35 28.38
CA ARG A 510 15.26 -62.81 29.77
C ARG A 510 14.21 -63.92 29.84
N GLU A 511 14.63 -65.14 30.14
CA GLU A 511 13.70 -66.22 30.47
C GLU A 511 13.12 -66.06 31.89
N PRO A 512 11.93 -66.61 32.17
CA PRO A 512 11.32 -66.61 33.51
C PRO A 512 12.23 -67.18 34.61
N GLU A 513 13.15 -68.08 34.25
CA GLU A 513 14.04 -68.80 35.19
C GLU A 513 15.42 -68.13 35.38
N GLY A 514 15.62 -66.90 34.89
CA GLY A 514 16.78 -66.07 35.25
C GLY A 514 18.07 -66.29 34.43
N GLY A 515 18.03 -67.09 33.36
CA GLY A 515 19.13 -67.20 32.39
C GLY A 515 18.96 -66.25 31.18
N MET A 516 20.06 -65.63 30.73
CA MET A 516 20.12 -64.95 29.42
C MET A 516 20.59 -65.94 28.34
N ARG A 517 19.82 -66.11 27.26
CA ARG A 517 20.21 -66.90 26.08
C ARG A 517 20.22 -66.02 24.83
N ASN A 518 21.17 -66.25 23.93
CA ASN A 518 21.15 -65.61 22.61
C ASN A 518 20.12 -66.33 21.70
N PRO A 519 19.13 -65.63 21.11
CA PRO A 519 18.03 -66.21 20.34
C PRO A 519 18.46 -66.83 19.01
N TYR A 520 19.63 -66.46 18.48
CA TYR A 520 20.19 -67.04 17.26
C TYR A 520 21.05 -68.28 17.52
N SER A 521 21.73 -68.35 18.67
CA SER A 521 22.67 -69.44 18.97
C SER A 521 22.16 -70.45 20.00
N GLY A 522 21.11 -70.12 20.76
CA GLY A 522 20.56 -70.94 21.85
C GLY A 522 21.51 -71.12 23.04
N LYS A 523 22.66 -70.43 23.07
CA LYS A 523 23.69 -70.58 24.11
C LYS A 523 23.48 -69.60 25.27
N PRO A 524 23.86 -69.97 26.51
CA PRO A 524 23.91 -69.05 27.64
C PRO A 524 24.82 -67.85 27.33
N TRP A 525 24.38 -66.64 27.67
CA TRP A 525 25.07 -65.37 27.37
C TRP A 525 26.51 -65.34 27.86
N GLY A 526 26.82 -65.97 29.00
CA GLY A 526 28.18 -66.09 29.54
C GLY A 526 29.17 -66.84 28.64
N ASN A 527 28.71 -67.50 27.57
CA ASN A 527 29.52 -68.25 26.60
C ASN A 527 29.27 -67.81 25.15
N THR A 528 28.66 -66.65 24.93
CA THR A 528 28.32 -66.14 23.59
C THR A 528 29.03 -64.80 23.36
N GLN A 529 29.78 -64.67 22.27
CA GLN A 529 30.17 -63.34 21.78
C GLN A 529 28.86 -62.57 21.51
N GLY A 530 28.64 -61.45 22.19
CA GLY A 530 27.47 -60.61 21.96
C GLY A 530 27.39 -60.21 20.47
N SER A 531 26.19 -60.18 19.90
CA SER A 531 26.01 -59.74 18.51
C SER A 531 26.62 -58.35 18.33
N PRO A 532 27.55 -58.14 17.38
CA PRO A 532 28.15 -56.83 17.14
C PRO A 532 27.12 -55.80 16.66
N HIS A 533 25.94 -56.25 16.24
CA HIS A 533 24.83 -55.40 15.80
C HIS A 533 24.03 -54.81 16.97
N MET A 534 24.07 -55.42 18.16
CA MET A 534 23.27 -54.98 19.31
C MET A 534 23.63 -53.56 19.75
N ALA A 535 24.90 -53.27 20.00
CA ALA A 535 25.35 -51.94 20.40
C ALA A 535 25.04 -50.87 19.33
N LYS A 536 25.16 -51.25 18.05
CA LYS A 536 24.84 -50.37 16.91
C LYS A 536 23.35 -50.11 16.77
N GLY A 537 22.51 -51.08 17.13
CA GLY A 537 21.08 -51.05 16.88
C GLY A 537 20.27 -50.24 17.91
N VAL A 538 20.78 -50.04 19.13
CA VAL A 538 20.00 -49.43 20.22
C VAL A 538 20.52 -48.10 20.74
N ASN A 539 21.81 -47.80 20.54
CA ASN A 539 22.39 -46.56 21.06
C ASN A 539 22.09 -45.38 20.11
N SER A 540 21.59 -44.27 20.66
CA SER A 540 21.17 -43.07 19.90
C SER A 540 22.30 -42.39 19.14
N HIS A 541 23.55 -42.53 19.56
CA HIS A 541 24.70 -41.96 18.82
C HIS A 541 24.91 -42.60 17.44
N PHE A 542 24.33 -43.79 17.18
CA PHE A 542 24.30 -44.38 15.83
C PHE A 542 23.14 -43.88 14.98
N SER A 543 22.13 -43.22 15.54
CA SER A 543 20.91 -42.84 14.82
C SER A 543 21.21 -41.91 13.64
N ALA A 544 21.88 -40.76 13.86
CA ALA A 544 22.30 -39.86 12.79
C ALA A 544 23.38 -40.50 11.88
N SER A 545 24.35 -41.18 12.49
CA SER A 545 25.47 -41.82 11.78
C SER A 545 25.02 -42.92 10.81
N ARG A 546 23.95 -43.65 11.15
CA ARG A 546 23.40 -44.72 10.32
C ARG A 546 22.72 -44.15 9.08
N LEU A 547 21.98 -43.05 9.20
CA LEU A 547 21.43 -42.35 8.04
C LEU A 547 22.55 -41.91 7.08
N ALA A 548 23.57 -41.24 7.62
CA ALA A 548 24.72 -40.82 6.83
C ALA A 548 25.42 -42.01 6.15
N HIS A 549 25.63 -43.11 6.88
CA HIS A 549 26.25 -44.32 6.35
C HIS A 549 25.43 -44.97 5.22
N CYS A 550 24.13 -45.20 5.44
CA CYS A 550 23.26 -45.87 4.48
C CYS A 550 23.03 -45.04 3.20
N LEU A 551 23.08 -43.70 3.29
CA LEU A 551 22.88 -42.79 2.16
C LEU A 551 24.20 -42.29 1.56
N GLY A 552 25.34 -42.59 2.20
CA GLY A 552 26.67 -42.15 1.77
C GLY A 552 26.96 -40.67 1.98
N LEU A 553 26.32 -40.02 2.96
CA LEU A 553 26.58 -38.61 3.29
C LEU A 553 27.94 -38.46 3.97
N VAL A 554 28.62 -37.33 3.75
CA VAL A 554 29.95 -37.06 4.30
C VAL A 554 30.04 -35.73 5.07
N GLY A 555 28.90 -35.08 5.36
CA GLY A 555 28.83 -33.97 6.31
C GLY A 555 28.78 -34.44 7.77
N SER A 556 28.64 -33.51 8.73
CA SER A 556 28.53 -33.88 10.15
C SER A 556 27.30 -34.76 10.40
N ALA A 557 27.42 -35.77 11.26
CA ALA A 557 26.29 -36.61 11.67
C ALA A 557 26.24 -36.62 13.20
N THR A 558 25.28 -35.88 13.78
CA THR A 558 25.24 -35.62 15.22
C THR A 558 23.86 -35.93 15.79
N SER A 559 23.83 -36.83 16.78
CA SER A 559 22.67 -37.02 17.64
C SER A 559 22.75 -36.06 18.84
N ILE A 560 21.67 -35.35 19.13
CA ILE A 560 21.59 -34.30 20.14
C ILE A 560 20.55 -34.71 21.20
N ASP A 561 20.95 -34.60 22.46
CA ASP A 561 20.07 -34.80 23.61
C ASP A 561 20.10 -33.57 24.52
N THR A 562 19.08 -32.75 24.40
CA THR A 562 18.74 -31.69 25.36
C THR A 562 17.29 -31.86 25.83
N ALA A 563 16.85 -33.12 25.97
CA ALA A 563 15.47 -33.49 26.23
C ALA A 563 14.49 -32.85 25.21
N CYS A 564 13.45 -32.17 25.68
CA CYS A 564 12.35 -31.65 24.85
C CYS A 564 12.78 -30.62 23.80
N SER A 565 13.92 -29.94 23.99
CA SER A 565 14.45 -28.96 23.04
C SER A 565 15.38 -29.56 21.99
N ALA A 566 15.71 -30.86 22.08
CA ALA A 566 16.78 -31.52 21.30
C ALA A 566 16.72 -31.25 19.79
N SER A 567 15.57 -31.46 19.16
CA SER A 567 15.44 -31.22 17.72
C SER A 567 15.53 -29.75 17.30
N LEU A 568 15.08 -28.82 18.14
CA LEU A 568 15.20 -27.38 17.87
C LEU A 568 16.64 -26.88 18.10
N VAL A 569 17.33 -27.44 19.09
CA VAL A 569 18.79 -27.27 19.24
C VAL A 569 19.52 -27.81 18.02
N GLY A 570 19.09 -28.95 17.45
CA GLY A 570 19.64 -29.46 16.19
C GLY A 570 19.47 -28.51 15.00
N VAL A 571 18.34 -27.82 14.90
CA VAL A 571 18.17 -26.74 13.93
C VAL A 571 19.12 -25.58 14.22
N ALA A 572 19.25 -25.16 15.49
CA ALA A 572 20.16 -24.08 15.87
C ALA A 572 21.62 -24.38 15.50
N VAL A 573 22.10 -25.59 15.80
CA VAL A 573 23.45 -26.03 15.46
C VAL A 573 23.65 -26.02 13.94
N ALA A 574 22.66 -26.48 13.16
CA ALA A 574 22.75 -26.47 11.71
C ALA A 574 22.76 -25.05 11.13
N VAL A 575 21.90 -24.16 11.61
CA VAL A 575 21.83 -22.75 11.19
C VAL A 575 23.15 -22.04 11.50
N GLN A 576 23.73 -22.24 12.69
CA GLN A 576 25.02 -21.63 13.03
C GLN A 576 26.19 -22.28 12.28
N GLY A 577 26.17 -23.60 12.07
CA GLY A 577 27.23 -24.33 11.37
C GLY A 577 27.36 -23.98 9.88
N MET A 578 26.27 -23.57 9.25
CA MET A 578 26.23 -23.18 7.83
C MET A 578 26.27 -21.66 7.59
N ARG A 579 26.36 -20.83 8.65
CA ARG A 579 26.49 -19.38 8.49
C ARG A 579 27.86 -19.00 7.92
N ARG A 580 27.85 -18.07 6.97
CA ARG A 580 29.07 -17.41 6.49
C ARG A 580 29.30 -16.18 7.36
N GLU A 581 30.40 -16.14 8.11
CA GLU A 581 30.81 -14.89 8.78
C GLU A 581 31.47 -13.98 7.74
N GLU A 582 30.86 -12.83 7.46
CA GLU A 582 31.54 -11.76 6.74
C GLU A 582 32.76 -11.30 7.54
N GLY A 583 33.95 -11.35 6.93
CA GLY A 583 35.17 -10.78 7.50
C GLY A 583 36.15 -11.75 8.18
N ARG A 584 35.82 -13.03 8.42
CA ARG A 584 36.83 -14.03 8.77
C ARG A 584 37.48 -14.62 7.51
N GLN A 585 38.33 -13.83 6.87
CA GLN A 585 39.46 -14.38 6.12
C GLN A 585 40.47 -14.95 7.11
N ASP A 586 40.15 -16.04 7.79
CA ASP A 586 41.24 -16.86 8.30
C ASP A 586 40.93 -18.36 8.35
N LYS A 587 41.89 -19.09 7.82
CA LYS A 587 41.96 -20.54 7.73
C LYS A 587 42.05 -21.08 9.16
N SER A 588 41.01 -21.75 9.66
CA SER A 588 41.12 -22.53 10.89
C SER A 588 40.43 -23.90 10.80
N VAL A 589 41.27 -24.90 10.51
CA VAL A 589 41.27 -26.31 10.94
C VAL A 589 40.14 -27.27 10.48
N THR A 590 38.97 -26.83 10.01
CA THR A 590 37.92 -27.73 9.45
C THR A 590 37.57 -27.38 8.00
N ASN A 591 38.50 -27.65 7.07
CA ASN A 591 38.42 -27.34 5.63
C ASN A 591 37.32 -28.09 4.85
N LYS A 592 36.04 -27.76 5.06
CA LYS A 592 34.95 -27.76 4.06
C LYS A 592 33.63 -27.37 4.76
N GLN A 593 33.09 -26.19 4.45
CA GLN A 593 31.74 -25.81 4.87
C GLN A 593 30.71 -26.83 4.34
N GLU A 594 29.76 -27.19 5.20
CA GLU A 594 28.61 -28.03 4.86
C GLU A 594 27.77 -27.32 3.80
N GLU A 595 27.32 -28.05 2.77
CA GLU A 595 26.57 -27.46 1.65
C GLU A 595 25.10 -27.24 2.01
N ASP A 596 24.55 -28.13 2.83
CA ASP A 596 23.17 -28.19 3.25
C ASP A 596 23.03 -29.12 4.47
N SER A 597 21.84 -29.16 5.07
CA SER A 597 21.59 -29.96 6.27
C SER A 597 20.21 -30.62 6.25
N VAL A 598 20.14 -31.83 6.80
CA VAL A 598 18.91 -32.47 7.23
C VAL A 598 18.82 -32.40 8.76
N CYS A 599 17.80 -31.70 9.25
CA CYS A 599 17.50 -31.58 10.67
C CYS A 599 16.29 -32.44 11.00
N MET A 600 16.37 -33.29 12.00
CA MET A 600 15.34 -34.27 12.35
C MET A 600 15.11 -34.34 13.85
N GLY A 601 13.96 -34.89 14.24
CA GLY A 601 13.68 -35.34 15.58
C GLY A 601 12.92 -36.67 15.54
N ILE A 602 13.17 -37.52 16.52
CA ILE A 602 12.46 -38.79 16.68
C ILE A 602 12.03 -38.98 18.13
N ASN A 603 10.86 -39.57 18.33
CA ASN A 603 10.49 -40.20 19.59
C ASN A 603 9.70 -41.49 19.35
N THR A 604 9.96 -42.51 20.15
CA THR A 604 9.22 -43.77 20.12
C THR A 604 8.99 -44.31 21.52
N LEU A 605 7.76 -44.76 21.78
CA LEU A 605 7.25 -45.26 23.05
C LEU A 605 7.19 -46.79 23.00
N MET A 606 8.27 -47.49 23.32
CA MET A 606 8.35 -48.95 23.19
C MET A 606 8.19 -49.68 24.51
N SER A 607 8.28 -49.00 25.66
CA SER A 607 8.30 -49.64 26.98
C SER A 607 7.39 -48.95 28.01
N PRO A 608 6.80 -49.70 28.96
CA PRO A 608 6.05 -49.11 30.07
C PRO A 608 6.93 -48.39 31.10
N PHE A 609 8.22 -48.72 31.19
CA PHE A 609 9.07 -48.26 32.29
C PHE A 609 9.29 -46.74 32.31
N THR A 610 9.34 -46.11 31.14
CA THR A 610 9.44 -44.65 31.05
C THR A 610 8.16 -43.96 31.52
N PHE A 611 6.98 -44.55 31.26
CA PHE A 611 5.72 -44.06 31.82
C PHE A 611 5.72 -44.15 33.36
N ILE A 612 6.12 -45.30 33.90
CA ILE A 612 6.24 -45.53 35.35
C ILE A 612 7.19 -44.48 35.96
N GLY A 613 8.37 -44.31 35.36
CA GLY A 613 9.38 -43.35 35.82
C GLY A 613 8.89 -41.91 35.85
N LEU A 614 8.09 -41.49 34.86
CA LEU A 614 7.53 -40.13 34.77
C LEU A 614 6.27 -39.93 35.64
N CYS A 615 5.54 -41.01 35.97
CA CYS A 615 4.44 -40.99 36.95
C CYS A 615 4.95 -40.82 38.40
N GLY A 616 6.15 -41.29 38.72
CA GLY A 616 6.80 -41.07 40.01
C GLY A 616 6.80 -39.59 40.44
N PRO A 617 7.45 -38.69 39.69
CA PRO A 617 7.46 -37.24 39.93
C PRO A 617 6.18 -36.52 39.48
N SER A 618 5.14 -37.25 39.05
CA SER A 618 3.86 -36.70 38.59
C SER A 618 3.95 -35.75 37.38
N MET A 619 4.83 -36.06 36.42
CA MET A 619 5.01 -35.24 35.21
C MET A 619 3.89 -35.45 34.18
N LEU A 620 3.21 -36.60 34.22
CA LEU A 620 2.19 -36.95 33.23
C LEU A 620 0.77 -36.55 33.68
N ALA A 621 -0.03 -36.05 32.74
CA ALA A 621 -1.45 -35.77 32.97
C ALA A 621 -2.24 -37.05 33.20
N LYS A 622 -3.08 -37.08 34.24
CA LYS A 622 -3.87 -38.28 34.61
C LYS A 622 -4.80 -38.77 33.49
N LYS A 623 -5.33 -37.86 32.68
CA LYS A 623 -6.22 -38.20 31.54
C LYS A 623 -5.47 -38.50 30.24
N GLY A 624 -4.13 -38.50 30.27
CA GLY A 624 -3.28 -38.79 29.12
C GLY A 624 -3.49 -37.86 27.91
N ARG A 625 -3.77 -36.58 28.16
CA ARG A 625 -3.86 -35.49 27.17
C ARG A 625 -3.13 -34.25 27.69
N CYS A 626 -2.66 -33.40 26.80
CA CYS A 626 -2.09 -32.10 27.16
C CYS A 626 -3.20 -31.03 27.21
N PHE A 627 -3.59 -30.63 28.41
CA PHE A 627 -4.60 -29.58 28.64
C PHE A 627 -3.95 -28.19 28.62
N THR A 628 -3.25 -27.88 27.52
CA THR A 628 -2.46 -26.66 27.38
C THR A 628 -3.31 -25.41 27.56
N PHE A 629 -2.88 -24.51 28.45
CA PHE A 629 -3.55 -23.26 28.83
C PHE A 629 -4.89 -23.40 29.56
N ASP A 630 -5.43 -24.61 29.67
CA ASP A 630 -6.70 -24.86 30.35
C ASP A 630 -6.51 -24.90 31.86
N TYR A 631 -7.55 -24.50 32.61
CA TYR A 631 -7.62 -24.58 34.06
C TYR A 631 -7.26 -25.98 34.61
N SER A 632 -7.50 -27.04 33.84
CA SER A 632 -7.21 -28.42 34.22
C SER A 632 -5.81 -28.94 33.84
N ALA A 633 -4.92 -28.05 33.38
CA ALA A 633 -3.50 -28.32 33.18
C ALA A 633 -2.87 -29.01 34.40
N SER A 634 -2.34 -30.23 34.22
CA SER A 634 -1.86 -31.09 35.32
C SER A 634 -0.65 -31.95 34.96
N GLY A 635 -0.02 -31.71 33.82
CA GLY A 635 1.04 -32.54 33.26
C GLY A 635 0.91 -32.66 31.74
N TYR A 636 1.86 -33.32 31.11
CA TYR A 636 1.81 -33.59 29.68
C TYR A 636 1.42 -35.04 29.38
N ALA A 637 1.10 -35.35 28.14
CA ALA A 637 0.90 -36.71 27.65
C ALA A 637 2.00 -37.05 26.64
N ARG A 638 2.51 -38.29 26.66
CA ARG A 638 3.61 -38.71 25.77
C ARG A 638 3.08 -38.98 24.35
N GLY A 639 3.95 -38.86 23.35
CA GLY A 639 3.63 -39.30 22.00
C GLY A 639 4.80 -39.84 21.17
N ASP A 640 4.49 -40.68 20.19
CA ASP A 640 5.38 -41.18 19.11
C ASP A 640 5.44 -40.18 17.95
N GLY A 641 6.59 -40.02 17.32
CA GLY A 641 6.67 -39.13 16.17
C GLY A 641 8.05 -38.94 15.55
N PHE A 642 8.06 -38.80 14.23
CA PHE A 642 9.20 -38.31 13.46
C PHE A 642 8.84 -36.99 12.79
N GLY A 643 9.77 -36.05 12.81
CA GLY A 643 9.72 -34.82 12.01
C GLY A 643 11.10 -34.54 11.42
N GLY A 644 11.14 -34.00 10.20
CA GLY A 644 12.39 -33.60 9.59
C GLY A 644 12.22 -32.48 8.58
N MET A 645 13.30 -31.71 8.40
CA MET A 645 13.40 -30.62 7.45
C MET A 645 14.74 -30.67 6.72
N TYR A 646 14.69 -30.47 5.41
CA TYR A 646 15.87 -30.23 4.60
C TYR A 646 16.05 -28.73 4.49
N ILE A 647 17.19 -28.24 5.00
CA ILE A 647 17.50 -26.83 5.06
C ILE A 647 18.77 -26.51 4.26
N LYS A 648 18.78 -25.36 3.60
CA LYS A 648 19.88 -24.92 2.76
C LYS A 648 20.12 -23.42 2.96
N PRO A 649 21.38 -22.96 3.03
CA PRO A 649 21.69 -21.55 2.94
C PRO A 649 21.43 -21.00 1.53
N GLY A 650 20.92 -19.76 1.46
CA GLY A 650 20.73 -19.09 0.18
C GLY A 650 20.49 -17.59 0.35
N GLU A 651 20.67 -16.88 -0.76
CA GLU A 651 20.33 -15.46 -0.94
C GLU A 651 19.75 -15.18 -2.33
N GLY A 652 19.71 -16.21 -3.20
CA GLY A 652 19.27 -16.08 -4.59
C GLY A 652 17.77 -16.30 -4.75
N GLU A 653 17.17 -15.63 -5.73
CA GLU A 653 15.73 -15.71 -6.01
C GLU A 653 15.20 -17.13 -6.24
N GLU A 654 15.99 -18.02 -6.83
CA GLU A 654 15.59 -19.41 -7.07
C GLU A 654 15.35 -20.18 -5.76
N ASP A 655 16.22 -19.97 -4.76
CA ASP A 655 16.06 -20.58 -3.43
C ASP A 655 14.82 -19.99 -2.73
N PHE A 656 14.58 -18.68 -2.86
CA PHE A 656 13.37 -18.03 -2.35
C PHE A 656 12.08 -18.50 -3.04
N ALA A 657 12.12 -18.78 -4.34
CA ALA A 657 10.97 -19.28 -5.09
C ALA A 657 10.61 -20.71 -4.70
N SER A 658 11.62 -21.53 -4.43
CA SER A 658 11.47 -22.97 -4.17
C SER A 658 11.35 -23.35 -2.70
N GLN A 659 11.76 -22.48 -1.76
CA GLN A 659 11.63 -22.74 -0.33
C GLN A 659 10.19 -22.88 0.13
N LEU A 660 9.97 -23.42 1.33
CA LEU A 660 8.69 -23.40 2.04
C LEU A 660 8.64 -22.24 3.04
N SER A 661 9.74 -21.96 3.76
CA SER A 661 9.87 -20.88 4.75
C SER A 661 11.35 -20.54 5.02
N CYS A 662 11.61 -19.39 5.66
CA CYS A 662 12.93 -18.97 6.13
C CYS A 662 13.04 -19.04 7.66
N PHE A 663 14.20 -19.44 8.17
CA PHE A 663 14.59 -19.14 9.55
C PHE A 663 15.22 -17.76 9.63
N MET A 664 14.72 -16.97 10.57
CA MET A 664 15.10 -15.57 10.75
C MET A 664 15.95 -15.39 12.00
N GLY A 665 15.58 -16.05 13.08
CA GLY A 665 16.37 -16.14 14.30
C GLY A 665 16.25 -17.54 14.88
N VAL A 666 17.34 -18.08 15.43
CA VAL A 666 17.35 -19.37 16.14
C VAL A 666 18.35 -19.31 17.29
N ARG A 667 17.85 -19.36 18.52
CA ARG A 667 18.67 -19.20 19.74
C ARG A 667 18.45 -20.31 20.73
N VAL A 668 19.52 -20.57 21.48
CA VAL A 668 19.57 -21.56 22.55
C VAL A 668 20.21 -20.93 23.78
N ASN A 669 19.64 -21.15 24.96
CA ASN A 669 20.25 -20.77 26.23
C ASN A 669 19.96 -21.80 27.34
N GLN A 670 20.28 -21.46 28.59
CA GLN A 670 20.08 -22.36 29.73
C GLN A 670 19.48 -21.61 30.93
N ASP A 671 18.60 -22.27 31.67
CA ASP A 671 17.87 -21.74 32.84
C ASP A 671 18.77 -21.31 34.01
N GLY A 672 20.01 -21.79 34.04
CA GLY A 672 20.98 -21.60 35.09
C GLY A 672 20.53 -22.25 36.40
N ARG A 673 20.71 -21.50 37.49
CA ARG A 673 20.23 -21.88 38.82
C ARG A 673 18.76 -21.49 38.97
N SER A 674 17.85 -22.35 38.52
CA SER A 674 16.41 -22.25 38.78
C SER A 674 16.02 -22.84 40.15
N ALA A 675 14.72 -22.84 40.49
CA ALA A 675 14.22 -23.28 41.80
C ALA A 675 14.53 -24.77 42.09
N THR A 676 14.46 -25.62 41.08
CA THR A 676 14.95 -27.00 41.07
C THR A 676 15.53 -27.28 39.69
N LEU A 677 16.36 -28.31 39.54
CA LEU A 677 16.97 -28.67 38.24
C LEU A 677 15.95 -28.78 37.09
N THR A 678 14.69 -29.12 37.41
CA THR A 678 13.62 -29.37 36.45
C THR A 678 12.56 -28.27 36.42
N ALA A 679 12.70 -27.21 37.22
CA ALA A 679 11.78 -26.09 37.23
C ALA A 679 12.15 -25.09 36.12
N PRO A 680 11.17 -24.66 35.29
CA PRO A 680 11.43 -23.69 34.23
C PRO A 680 11.77 -22.30 34.79
N ASN A 681 12.51 -21.51 34.02
CA ASN A 681 12.89 -20.14 34.39
C ASN A 681 12.36 -19.10 33.38
N GLY A 682 11.35 -18.32 33.78
CA GLY A 682 10.73 -17.32 32.92
C GLY A 682 11.69 -16.23 32.41
N VAL A 683 12.69 -15.81 33.22
CA VAL A 683 13.68 -14.82 32.79
C VAL A 683 14.61 -15.39 31.70
N ALA A 684 14.99 -16.67 31.83
CA ALA A 684 15.79 -17.35 30.81
C ALA A 684 14.99 -17.53 29.51
N GLN A 685 13.69 -17.85 29.60
CA GLN A 685 12.80 -17.93 28.44
C GLN A 685 12.66 -16.57 27.75
N GLN A 686 12.43 -15.49 28.51
CA GLN A 686 12.40 -14.12 27.96
C GLN A 686 13.70 -13.77 27.24
N ALA A 687 14.86 -14.10 27.83
CA ALA A 687 16.16 -13.86 27.20
C ALA A 687 16.30 -14.63 25.88
N CYS A 688 15.92 -15.91 25.85
CA CYS A 688 15.97 -16.73 24.64
C CYS A 688 15.05 -16.16 23.53
N ILE A 689 13.84 -15.73 23.90
CA ILE A 689 12.89 -15.10 22.97
C ILE A 689 13.44 -13.78 22.42
N ARG A 690 13.91 -12.87 23.29
CA ARG A 690 14.50 -11.58 22.86
C ARG A 690 15.70 -11.76 21.96
N GLU A 691 16.57 -12.73 22.25
CA GLU A 691 17.75 -13.00 21.43
C GLU A 691 17.36 -13.51 20.04
N SER A 692 16.37 -14.40 19.95
CA SER A 692 15.88 -14.92 18.66
C SER A 692 15.25 -13.81 17.82
N MET A 693 14.42 -12.96 18.43
CA MET A 693 13.83 -11.80 17.76
C MET A 693 14.88 -10.78 17.32
N ARG A 694 15.88 -10.52 18.16
CA ARG A 694 17.00 -9.64 17.82
C ARG A 694 17.77 -10.17 16.63
N GLU A 695 18.06 -11.47 16.61
CA GLU A 695 18.72 -12.13 15.48
C GLU A 695 17.87 -12.09 14.20
N ALA A 696 16.54 -12.22 14.34
CA ALA A 696 15.58 -12.08 13.25
C ALA A 696 15.39 -10.64 12.74
N GLY A 697 15.82 -9.63 13.51
CA GLY A 697 15.58 -8.22 13.20
C GLY A 697 14.11 -7.82 13.27
N VAL A 698 13.31 -8.48 14.12
CA VAL A 698 11.86 -8.23 14.23
C VAL A 698 11.46 -7.66 15.58
N VAL A 699 10.38 -6.87 15.58
CA VAL A 699 9.72 -6.36 16.80
C VAL A 699 8.54 -7.25 17.20
N ALA A 700 8.10 -7.11 18.46
CA ALA A 700 7.02 -7.91 19.04
C ALA A 700 5.71 -7.93 18.22
N SER A 701 5.32 -6.79 17.66
CA SER A 701 4.10 -6.64 16.87
C SER A 701 4.15 -7.38 15.53
N GLN A 702 5.34 -7.70 15.01
CA GLN A 702 5.50 -8.41 13.73
C GLN A 702 5.33 -9.93 13.86
N ILE A 703 5.44 -10.49 15.07
CA ILE A 703 5.18 -11.91 15.33
C ILE A 703 3.68 -12.09 15.55
N THR A 704 3.03 -12.75 14.60
CA THR A 704 1.57 -12.95 14.58
C THR A 704 1.14 -14.22 15.30
N VAL A 705 1.98 -15.25 15.30
CA VAL A 705 1.68 -16.54 15.93
C VAL A 705 2.81 -17.00 16.85
N ALA A 706 2.47 -17.51 18.03
CA ALA A 706 3.37 -18.20 18.94
C ALA A 706 2.96 -19.67 19.11
N GLU A 707 3.78 -20.59 18.61
CA GLU A 707 3.76 -22.00 18.95
C GLU A 707 4.57 -22.20 20.24
N CYS A 708 3.87 -22.29 21.36
CA CYS A 708 4.46 -22.47 22.67
C CYS A 708 5.05 -23.86 22.86
N HIS A 709 5.98 -23.98 23.81
CA HIS A 709 6.34 -25.24 24.41
C HIS A 709 5.10 -25.90 25.04
N GLY A 710 4.25 -25.15 25.73
CA GLY A 710 2.84 -25.43 25.99
C GLY A 710 2.56 -26.90 26.33
N THR A 711 3.04 -27.34 27.50
CA THR A 711 2.96 -28.75 27.92
C THR A 711 1.68 -29.10 28.66
N GLY A 712 0.87 -28.12 29.05
CA GLY A 712 -0.31 -28.37 29.88
C GLY A 712 0.07 -28.64 31.34
N THR A 713 1.19 -28.08 31.81
CA THR A 713 1.62 -28.20 33.20
C THR A 713 1.13 -27.00 34.01
N ALA A 714 0.67 -27.25 35.25
CA ALA A 714 0.13 -26.20 36.11
C ALA A 714 1.13 -25.05 36.39
N LEU A 715 2.43 -25.37 36.40
CA LEU A 715 3.51 -24.39 36.64
C LEU A 715 4.10 -23.83 35.34
N GLY A 716 4.28 -24.66 34.31
CA GLY A 716 4.98 -24.27 33.09
C GLY A 716 4.18 -23.32 32.22
N ASP A 717 2.88 -23.58 32.02
CA ASP A 717 2.05 -22.74 31.15
C ASP A 717 1.98 -21.26 31.63
N PRO A 718 1.77 -20.96 32.94
CA PRO A 718 1.87 -19.59 33.45
C PRO A 718 3.23 -18.93 33.24
N ILE A 719 4.33 -19.66 33.47
CA ILE A 719 5.69 -19.12 33.32
C ILE A 719 5.97 -18.76 31.86
N GLU A 720 5.55 -19.62 30.92
CA GLU A 720 5.76 -19.40 29.49
C GLU A 720 4.92 -18.24 28.96
N VAL A 721 3.64 -18.14 29.33
CA VAL A 721 2.79 -17.02 28.92
C VAL A 721 3.29 -15.71 29.53
N GLY A 722 3.71 -15.70 30.79
CA GLY A 722 4.34 -14.54 31.41
C GLY A 722 5.68 -14.16 30.75
N ALA A 723 6.45 -15.13 30.27
CA ALA A 723 7.66 -14.86 29.50
C ALA A 723 7.35 -14.26 28.12
N LEU A 724 6.30 -14.73 27.43
CA LEU A 724 5.83 -14.11 26.19
C LEU A 724 5.38 -12.68 26.43
N ARG A 725 4.54 -12.42 27.44
CA ARG A 725 4.12 -11.06 27.81
C ARG A 725 5.31 -10.13 28.03
N GLY A 726 6.26 -10.55 28.87
CA GLY A 726 7.46 -9.76 29.21
C GLY A 726 8.42 -9.47 28.05
N VAL A 727 8.16 -9.99 26.85
CA VAL A 727 8.90 -9.67 25.62
C VAL A 727 8.01 -9.05 24.55
N MET A 728 6.73 -9.42 24.51
CA MET A 728 5.82 -9.11 23.40
C MET A 728 4.90 -7.91 23.65
N GLU A 729 5.06 -7.21 24.77
CA GLU A 729 4.31 -5.99 25.14
C GLU A 729 5.17 -4.73 24.87
N PRO A 730 4.62 -3.62 24.31
CA PRO A 730 3.23 -3.43 23.88
C PRO A 730 2.96 -3.96 22.45
N ARG A 731 1.71 -4.37 22.19
CA ARG A 731 1.20 -4.77 20.86
C ARG A 731 -0.26 -4.40 20.72
N GLU A 732 -0.71 -4.08 19.51
CA GLU A 732 -2.11 -3.72 19.23
C GLU A 732 -2.94 -4.93 18.77
N THR A 733 -2.39 -5.70 17.82
CA THR A 733 -3.03 -6.93 17.32
C THR A 733 -2.75 -8.10 18.26
N PRO A 734 -3.76 -8.92 18.65
CA PRO A 734 -3.53 -10.07 19.53
C PRO A 734 -2.49 -11.07 19.00
N LEU A 735 -1.62 -11.56 19.88
CA LEU A 735 -0.74 -12.69 19.58
C LEU A 735 -1.56 -13.97 19.53
N LEU A 736 -1.58 -14.68 18.40
CA LEU A 736 -2.25 -15.98 18.31
C LEU A 736 -1.36 -17.04 18.98
N THR A 737 -1.81 -17.60 20.09
CA THR A 737 -1.00 -18.52 20.91
C THR A 737 -1.55 -19.94 20.83
N THR A 738 -0.69 -20.90 20.48
CA THR A 738 -1.07 -22.28 20.21
C THR A 738 0.00 -23.29 20.62
N SER A 739 -0.36 -24.57 20.73
CA SER A 739 0.58 -25.69 20.95
C SER A 739 0.10 -26.97 20.27
N ALA A 740 0.95 -27.56 19.43
CA ALA A 740 0.73 -28.85 18.77
C ALA A 740 0.50 -29.99 19.77
N LYS A 741 1.00 -29.86 21.01
CA LYS A 741 0.91 -30.91 22.03
C LYS A 741 -0.52 -31.18 22.46
N SER A 742 -1.42 -30.21 22.30
CA SER A 742 -2.86 -30.41 22.54
C SER A 742 -3.49 -31.39 21.54
N ASN A 743 -2.93 -31.53 20.33
CA ASN A 743 -3.42 -32.46 19.31
C ASN A 743 -2.76 -33.84 19.41
N ILE A 744 -1.43 -33.88 19.53
CA ILE A 744 -0.62 -35.09 19.27
C ILE A 744 0.31 -35.44 20.44
N GLY A 745 0.09 -34.85 21.62
CA GLY A 745 0.93 -35.08 22.79
C GLY A 745 2.32 -34.47 22.67
N HIS A 746 3.10 -34.66 23.73
CA HIS A 746 4.49 -34.25 23.79
C HIS A 746 5.38 -35.30 23.15
N GLN A 747 5.89 -34.94 21.98
CA GLN A 747 6.79 -35.74 21.15
C GLN A 747 8.25 -35.72 21.62
N GLU A 748 8.49 -35.48 22.91
CA GLU A 748 9.80 -35.43 23.59
C GLU A 748 10.90 -34.79 22.71
N ALA A 749 11.94 -35.54 22.31
CA ALA A 749 13.05 -35.02 21.50
C ALA A 749 12.61 -34.45 20.13
N CYS A 750 11.50 -34.94 19.57
CA CYS A 750 10.90 -34.48 18.31
C CYS A 750 9.98 -33.25 18.46
N ALA A 751 9.64 -32.84 19.69
CA ALA A 751 8.64 -31.79 19.92
C ALA A 751 8.99 -30.45 19.28
N GLY A 752 10.28 -30.06 19.33
CA GLY A 752 10.76 -28.84 18.69
C GLY A 752 10.55 -28.85 17.17
N MET A 753 10.91 -29.95 16.51
CA MET A 753 10.77 -30.10 15.06
C MET A 753 9.32 -30.02 14.60
N ILE A 754 8.39 -30.67 15.31
CA ILE A 754 6.97 -30.58 14.96
C ILE A 754 6.41 -29.18 15.19
N GLY A 755 6.86 -28.48 16.23
CA GLY A 755 6.52 -27.07 16.45
C GLY A 755 7.00 -26.19 15.29
N VAL A 756 8.23 -26.38 14.80
CA VAL A 756 8.77 -25.64 13.64
C VAL A 756 7.94 -25.94 12.39
N ILE A 757 7.67 -27.22 12.09
CA ILE A 757 6.87 -27.63 10.93
C ILE A 757 5.47 -27.00 11.02
N LYS A 758 4.84 -27.01 12.20
CA LYS A 758 3.54 -26.35 12.41
C LYS A 758 3.62 -24.84 12.19
N CYS A 759 4.63 -24.15 12.70
CA CYS A 759 4.84 -22.73 12.42
C CYS A 759 4.96 -22.45 10.92
N CYS A 760 5.78 -23.24 10.21
CA CYS A 760 5.92 -23.12 8.75
C CYS A 760 4.57 -23.29 8.04
N LEU A 761 3.78 -24.30 8.43
CA LEU A 761 2.44 -24.50 7.88
C LEU A 761 1.52 -23.30 8.17
N MET A 762 1.54 -22.76 9.39
CA MET A 762 0.70 -21.62 9.79
C MET A 762 1.05 -20.32 9.03
N VAL A 763 2.33 -20.03 8.81
CA VAL A 763 2.74 -18.87 8.00
C VAL A 763 2.48 -19.09 6.50
N MET A 764 2.61 -20.32 6.01
CA MET A 764 2.30 -20.67 4.62
C MET A 764 0.80 -20.64 4.32
N SER A 765 -0.06 -20.86 5.30
CA SER A 765 -1.52 -20.78 5.16
C SER A 765 -2.12 -19.48 5.68
N SER A 766 -1.32 -18.61 6.29
CA SER A 766 -1.77 -17.39 6.98
C SER A 766 -2.85 -17.65 8.04
N GLN A 767 -2.78 -18.78 8.75
CA GLN A 767 -3.79 -19.21 9.72
C GLN A 767 -3.15 -19.83 10.95
N SER A 768 -3.69 -19.56 12.14
CA SER A 768 -3.32 -20.23 13.38
C SER A 768 -4.23 -21.43 13.64
N ALA A 769 -3.63 -22.54 14.09
CA ALA A 769 -4.34 -23.77 14.42
C ALA A 769 -4.94 -23.73 15.84
N PRO A 770 -6.11 -24.39 16.05
CA PRO A 770 -6.79 -24.42 17.36
C PRO A 770 -5.99 -25.17 18.42
N ASN A 771 -6.13 -24.74 19.68
CA ASN A 771 -5.75 -25.51 20.87
C ASN A 771 -6.89 -26.44 21.27
N LEU A 772 -6.59 -27.74 21.38
CA LEU A 772 -7.56 -28.70 21.87
C LEU A 772 -7.65 -28.70 23.39
N HIS A 773 -8.79 -29.14 23.89
CA HIS A 773 -9.08 -29.31 25.31
C HIS A 773 -9.10 -28.01 26.13
N LEU A 774 -8.93 -26.85 25.51
CA LEU A 774 -9.09 -25.54 26.12
C LEU A 774 -10.59 -25.19 26.24
N ARG A 775 -11.13 -25.31 27.45
CA ARG A 775 -12.53 -24.97 27.77
C ARG A 775 -12.62 -23.75 28.68
N LEU A 776 -11.74 -23.68 29.66
CA LEU A 776 -11.65 -22.59 30.61
C LEU A 776 -10.19 -22.21 30.73
N LEU A 777 -9.86 -20.96 30.42
CA LEU A 777 -8.49 -20.48 30.50
C LEU A 777 -7.97 -20.58 31.95
N ASN A 778 -6.73 -21.00 32.11
CA ASN A 778 -6.10 -21.11 33.42
C ASN A 778 -5.96 -19.69 34.05
N PRO A 779 -6.54 -19.45 35.24
CA PRO A 779 -6.54 -18.14 35.88
C PRO A 779 -5.16 -17.68 36.35
N HIS A 780 -4.16 -18.56 36.34
CA HIS A 780 -2.78 -18.22 36.64
C HIS A 780 -2.00 -17.69 35.44
N LEU A 781 -2.57 -17.73 34.22
CA LEU A 781 -1.94 -17.11 33.06
C LEU A 781 -2.01 -15.58 33.18
N ASP A 782 -0.88 -14.94 32.97
CA ASP A 782 -0.76 -13.49 33.02
C ASP A 782 -1.18 -12.86 31.69
N VAL A 783 -2.50 -12.77 31.48
CA VAL A 783 -3.12 -12.33 30.21
C VAL A 783 -3.84 -10.98 30.31
N ASP A 784 -4.02 -10.46 31.53
CA ASP A 784 -4.76 -9.22 31.75
C ASP A 784 -3.97 -8.01 31.17
N GLY A 785 -4.61 -7.27 30.27
CA GLY A 785 -4.00 -6.17 29.53
C GLY A 785 -3.00 -6.58 28.44
N PHE A 786 -2.71 -7.88 28.25
CA PHE A 786 -1.82 -8.38 27.21
C PHE A 786 -2.64 -8.92 26.03
N PRO A 787 -2.65 -8.26 24.84
CA PRO A 787 -3.41 -8.74 23.69
C PRO A 787 -2.86 -10.08 23.19
N CYS A 788 -3.45 -11.17 23.68
CA CYS A 788 -3.07 -12.54 23.38
C CYS A 788 -4.36 -13.36 23.24
N PHE A 789 -4.43 -14.15 22.18
CA PHE A 789 -5.62 -14.94 21.83
C PHE A 789 -5.27 -16.41 21.77
N PHE A 790 -5.89 -17.19 22.65
CA PHE A 790 -5.75 -18.64 22.72
C PHE A 790 -6.88 -19.28 21.91
N ALA A 791 -6.65 -19.45 20.62
CA ALA A 791 -7.69 -19.90 19.71
C ALA A 791 -8.12 -21.35 20.02
N SER A 792 -9.42 -21.60 20.15
CA SER A 792 -10.03 -22.94 20.15
C SER A 792 -10.56 -23.36 18.77
N GLU A 793 -10.51 -22.44 17.81
CA GLU A 793 -10.89 -22.62 16.41
C GLU A 793 -9.79 -22.08 15.49
N ILE A 794 -9.85 -22.39 14.20
CA ILE A 794 -8.91 -21.82 13.23
C ILE A 794 -9.06 -20.29 13.18
N SER A 795 -7.94 -19.57 13.17
CA SER A 795 -7.94 -18.10 13.17
C SER A 795 -7.13 -17.56 11.99
N ASP A 796 -7.73 -16.67 11.19
CA ASP A 796 -7.04 -15.97 10.09
C ASP A 796 -6.06 -14.93 10.68
N THR A 797 -4.81 -14.96 10.24
CA THR A 797 -3.81 -13.93 10.60
C THR A 797 -4.10 -12.58 9.93
N ARG A 798 -4.98 -12.57 8.93
CA ARG A 798 -5.33 -11.42 8.05
C ARG A 798 -4.18 -10.93 7.18
N LEU A 799 -3.01 -11.55 7.26
CA LEU A 799 -1.83 -11.18 6.50
C LEU A 799 -1.55 -12.19 5.38
N ASN A 800 -0.89 -11.78 4.30
CA ASN A 800 -0.44 -12.65 3.20
C ASN A 800 1.08 -12.96 3.25
N SER A 801 1.76 -12.44 4.26
CA SER A 801 3.09 -12.85 4.73
C SER A 801 3.15 -12.68 6.25
N ASN A 802 3.88 -13.54 6.96
CA ASN A 802 3.81 -13.59 8.43
C ASN A 802 5.11 -14.10 9.07
N TYR A 803 5.38 -13.67 10.30
CA TYR A 803 6.32 -14.32 11.20
C TYR A 803 5.59 -15.18 12.24
N ALA A 804 6.09 -16.39 12.46
CA ALA A 804 5.67 -17.24 13.57
C ALA A 804 6.86 -17.63 14.43
N GLY A 805 6.62 -17.70 15.73
CA GLY A 805 7.61 -18.06 16.71
C GLY A 805 7.37 -19.43 17.33
N VAL A 806 8.39 -20.29 17.40
CA VAL A 806 8.32 -21.59 18.09
C VAL A 806 9.27 -21.65 19.28
N SER A 807 8.75 -22.06 20.44
CA SER A 807 9.49 -22.30 21.67
C SER A 807 9.58 -23.80 22.00
N SER A 808 10.76 -24.26 22.44
CA SER A 808 10.89 -25.58 23.05
C SER A 808 11.86 -25.56 24.23
N PHE A 809 11.38 -25.95 25.40
CA PHE A 809 12.12 -25.86 26.66
C PHE A 809 12.38 -27.27 27.21
N GLY A 810 13.65 -27.66 27.26
CA GLY A 810 14.07 -28.96 27.78
C GLY A 810 13.92 -28.99 29.29
N PHE A 811 13.42 -30.10 29.85
CA PHE A 811 13.25 -30.22 31.31
C PHE A 811 14.59 -30.15 32.08
N SER A 812 15.73 -30.36 31.41
CA SER A 812 17.07 -30.12 31.96
C SER A 812 17.50 -28.63 31.96
N GLY A 813 16.59 -27.73 31.59
CA GLY A 813 16.76 -26.28 31.57
C GLY A 813 17.38 -25.72 30.29
N THR A 814 17.56 -26.52 29.23
CA THR A 814 18.05 -25.99 27.93
C THR A 814 16.89 -25.49 27.08
N ASN A 815 16.84 -24.19 26.81
CA ASN A 815 15.77 -23.55 26.04
C ASN A 815 16.19 -23.32 24.60
N ALA A 816 15.26 -23.48 23.67
CA ALA A 816 15.45 -23.12 22.27
C ALA A 816 14.25 -22.33 21.73
N ARG A 817 14.53 -21.35 20.86
CA ARG A 817 13.54 -20.51 20.19
C ARG A 817 13.93 -20.37 18.71
N ALA A 818 12.95 -20.44 17.81
CA ALA A 818 13.15 -20.09 16.40
C ALA A 818 12.02 -19.21 15.86
N ASP A 819 12.37 -18.15 15.14
CA ASP A 819 11.47 -17.28 14.40
C ASP A 819 11.52 -17.63 12.91
N VAL A 820 10.35 -17.93 12.34
CA VAL A 820 10.23 -18.31 10.93
C VAL A 820 9.36 -17.33 10.17
N TRP A 821 9.71 -17.12 8.90
CA TRP A 821 8.96 -16.27 7.97
C TRP A 821 8.52 -17.07 6.75
N SER A 822 7.34 -16.79 6.23
CA SER A 822 6.96 -17.18 4.87
C SER A 822 5.90 -16.24 4.31
N GLN A 823 5.85 -16.19 2.98
CA GLN A 823 4.66 -15.78 2.25
C GLN A 823 3.57 -16.85 2.31
N CYS A 824 2.31 -16.43 2.17
CA CYS A 824 1.17 -17.32 2.04
C CYS A 824 1.26 -18.11 0.72
N LYS A 825 1.49 -19.42 0.81
CA LYS A 825 1.65 -20.34 -0.33
C LYS A 825 0.39 -21.16 -0.60
N VAL A 826 -0.51 -21.26 0.38
CA VAL A 826 -1.74 -22.07 0.32
C VAL A 826 -2.90 -21.34 1.00
N GLY A 827 -4.15 -21.67 0.64
CA GLY A 827 -5.34 -21.04 1.24
C GLY A 827 -5.79 -19.74 0.55
N PRO A 828 -6.83 -19.07 1.10
CA PRO A 828 -7.51 -17.94 0.45
C PRO A 828 -6.68 -16.65 0.38
N ARG A 829 -5.59 -16.55 1.15
CA ARG A 829 -4.65 -15.41 1.16
C ARG A 829 -3.42 -15.64 0.27
N LYS A 830 -3.41 -16.73 -0.50
CA LYS A 830 -2.30 -17.06 -1.40
C LYS A 830 -2.14 -15.97 -2.46
N ALA A 831 -0.94 -15.39 -2.51
CA ALA A 831 -0.54 -14.49 -3.58
C ALA A 831 -0.53 -15.18 -4.95
N ALA A 832 -1.11 -14.53 -5.97
CA ALA A 832 -0.97 -14.98 -7.35
C ALA A 832 0.38 -14.50 -7.91
N LYS A 833 1.08 -15.37 -8.65
CA LYS A 833 2.25 -14.94 -9.43
C LYS A 833 1.78 -14.26 -10.70
N ILE A 834 2.01 -12.95 -10.81
CA ILE A 834 1.83 -12.22 -12.06
C ILE A 834 2.94 -12.65 -13.00
N ASP A 835 2.56 -13.20 -14.14
CA ASP A 835 3.45 -13.57 -15.23
C ASP A 835 3.54 -12.37 -16.18
N PHE A 836 4.56 -11.54 -16.01
CA PHE A 836 4.74 -10.31 -16.80
C PHE A 836 4.90 -10.59 -18.29
N GLU A 837 5.35 -11.78 -18.71
CA GLU A 837 5.37 -12.16 -20.14
C GLU A 837 3.96 -12.33 -20.75
N LYS A 838 2.93 -12.43 -19.90
CA LYS A 838 1.52 -12.55 -20.28
C LYS A 838 0.68 -11.30 -19.98
N VAL A 839 1.29 -10.23 -19.47
CA VAL A 839 0.57 -8.99 -19.21
C VAL A 839 0.51 -8.20 -20.52
N ASP A 840 -0.65 -8.24 -21.19
CA ASP A 840 -0.85 -7.54 -22.47
C ASP A 840 -1.07 -6.03 -22.30
N GLN A 841 -1.78 -5.59 -21.25
CA GLN A 841 -2.14 -4.18 -20.99
C GLN A 841 -2.39 -3.93 -19.49
N ILE A 842 -2.16 -2.70 -19.02
CA ILE A 842 -2.57 -2.22 -17.69
C ILE A 842 -3.70 -1.21 -17.87
N HIS A 843 -4.79 -1.36 -17.13
CA HIS A 843 -5.96 -0.49 -17.24
C HIS A 843 -6.19 0.30 -15.96
N VAL A 844 -6.57 1.57 -16.10
CA VAL A 844 -7.02 2.44 -15.00
C VAL A 844 -8.41 2.99 -15.31
N ARG A 845 -9.12 3.47 -14.30
CA ARG A 845 -10.43 4.08 -14.50
C ARG A 845 -10.28 5.57 -14.73
N CYS A 846 -10.83 6.08 -15.83
CA CYS A 846 -10.85 7.50 -16.10
C CYS A 846 -11.78 8.24 -15.13
N PRO A 847 -11.35 9.33 -14.46
CA PRO A 847 -12.19 10.10 -13.54
C PRO A 847 -13.22 10.99 -14.26
N VAL A 848 -13.07 11.20 -15.57
CA VAL A 848 -14.01 11.95 -16.41
C VAL A 848 -15.02 11.02 -17.07
N THR A 849 -14.55 10.03 -17.82
CA THR A 849 -15.42 9.15 -18.61
C THR A 849 -15.95 7.95 -17.82
N MET A 850 -15.40 7.70 -16.62
CA MET A 850 -15.72 6.58 -15.73
C MET A 850 -15.49 5.18 -16.29
N GLY A 851 -15.04 5.04 -17.53
CA GLY A 851 -14.70 3.75 -18.09
C GLY A 851 -13.21 3.42 -17.96
N LEU A 852 -12.87 2.17 -18.30
CA LEU A 852 -11.50 1.70 -18.25
C LEU A 852 -10.73 2.26 -19.45
N ILE A 853 -9.56 2.80 -19.18
CA ILE A 853 -8.60 3.27 -20.17
C ILE A 853 -7.29 2.51 -19.98
N GLU A 854 -6.55 2.35 -21.05
CA GLU A 854 -5.18 1.87 -20.99
C GLU A 854 -4.30 2.92 -20.30
N TYR A 855 -3.43 2.48 -19.39
CA TYR A 855 -2.69 3.36 -18.48
C TYR A 855 -1.70 4.31 -19.19
N LEU A 856 -1.02 3.85 -20.23
CA LEU A 856 0.01 4.61 -20.94
C LEU A 856 -0.60 5.58 -21.96
N THR A 857 -1.52 5.09 -22.77
CA THR A 857 -2.14 5.80 -23.90
C THR A 857 -3.39 6.58 -23.49
N GLY A 858 -4.13 6.11 -22.50
CA GLY A 858 -5.43 6.67 -22.10
C GLY A 858 -6.54 6.39 -23.10
N GLU A 859 -6.32 5.46 -24.04
CA GLU A 859 -7.37 4.96 -24.92
C GLU A 859 -8.37 4.14 -24.10
N PRO A 860 -9.68 4.30 -24.31
CA PRO A 860 -10.69 3.44 -23.70
C PRO A 860 -10.54 1.99 -24.12
N ILE A 861 -10.73 1.10 -23.15
CA ILE A 861 -10.72 -0.34 -23.38
C ILE A 861 -12.08 -0.78 -23.93
N THR A 862 -12.07 -1.37 -25.11
CA THR A 862 -13.25 -2.03 -25.69
C THR A 862 -13.20 -3.53 -25.36
N LYS A 863 -14.28 -4.06 -24.76
CA LYS A 863 -14.36 -5.49 -24.36
C LYS A 863 -14.26 -6.46 -25.53
N THR A 864 -14.40 -5.96 -26.77
CA THR A 864 -14.60 -6.76 -27.98
C THR A 864 -13.31 -7.10 -28.75
N PHE A 865 -12.17 -6.48 -28.45
CA PHE A 865 -10.95 -6.68 -29.25
C PHE A 865 -9.79 -7.32 -28.47
N ARG A 866 -9.60 -8.63 -28.67
CA ARG A 866 -8.35 -9.36 -28.34
C ARG A 866 -7.22 -9.05 -29.34
N SER A 867 -6.99 -7.79 -29.70
CA SER A 867 -5.87 -7.45 -30.57
C SER A 867 -4.64 -7.12 -29.73
N LYS A 868 -3.55 -7.84 -29.98
CA LYS A 868 -2.18 -7.54 -29.54
C LYS A 868 -1.71 -6.20 -30.12
N LYS A 869 -2.29 -5.06 -29.72
CA LYS A 869 -1.80 -3.74 -30.14
C LYS A 869 -0.46 -3.51 -29.43
N LYS A 870 0.65 -3.61 -30.17
CA LYS A 870 1.95 -3.10 -29.75
C LYS A 870 1.92 -1.57 -29.89
N TYR A 871 2.40 -0.85 -28.88
CA TYR A 871 2.34 0.60 -28.78
C TYR A 871 3.44 1.28 -29.62
N LYS A 872 3.15 2.40 -30.30
CA LYS A 872 4.15 3.22 -31.01
C LYS A 872 3.98 4.70 -30.67
N ALA A 873 4.90 5.27 -29.90
CA ALA A 873 4.83 6.66 -29.46
C ALA A 873 5.32 7.62 -30.54
N ASP A 874 4.45 8.00 -31.46
CA ASP A 874 4.76 9.12 -32.34
C ASP A 874 4.50 10.46 -31.66
N VAL A 875 3.75 10.50 -30.54
CA VAL A 875 3.71 11.70 -29.73
C VAL A 875 3.29 11.57 -28.25
N LEU A 876 3.67 12.57 -27.44
CA LEU A 876 3.42 12.75 -26.01
C LEU A 876 2.14 13.57 -25.73
N ARG A 877 1.58 13.38 -24.53
CA ARG A 877 0.47 14.19 -24.02
C ARG A 877 0.91 15.65 -23.82
N ASP A 878 -0.05 16.57 -23.75
CA ASP A 878 0.22 17.93 -23.28
C ASP A 878 0.95 17.85 -21.92
N GLU A 879 1.92 18.75 -21.71
CA GLU A 879 2.79 18.81 -20.53
C GLU A 879 2.00 18.70 -19.21
N PHE A 880 0.76 19.20 -19.20
CA PHE A 880 -0.10 19.24 -18.02
C PHE A 880 -1.27 18.24 -18.05
N ALA A 881 -1.37 17.37 -19.05
CA ALA A 881 -2.48 16.43 -19.16
C ALA A 881 -2.42 15.33 -18.08
N PRO A 882 -3.48 15.14 -17.27
CA PRO A 882 -3.56 14.03 -16.32
C PRO A 882 -3.52 12.67 -17.00
N TYR A 883 -2.63 11.79 -16.51
CA TYR A 883 -2.35 10.54 -17.20
C TYR A 883 -3.40 9.43 -16.98
N ASP A 884 -4.27 9.63 -16.00
CA ASP A 884 -5.39 8.78 -15.67
C ASP A 884 -6.70 9.25 -16.32
N VAL A 885 -6.66 10.27 -17.18
CA VAL A 885 -7.83 10.73 -17.93
C VAL A 885 -7.79 10.21 -19.37
N SER A 886 -8.95 9.82 -19.87
CA SER A 886 -9.13 9.32 -21.23
C SER A 886 -8.66 10.36 -22.25
N ALA A 887 -7.95 9.91 -23.28
CA ALA A 887 -7.56 10.76 -24.40
C ALA A 887 -8.77 11.39 -25.12
N TYR A 888 -9.96 10.77 -25.01
CA TYR A 888 -11.19 11.29 -25.61
C TYR A 888 -11.94 12.31 -24.73
N ALA A 889 -11.44 12.61 -23.54
CA ALA A 889 -12.06 13.59 -22.64
C ALA A 889 -11.61 15.04 -22.93
N TYR A 890 -10.72 15.27 -23.89
CA TYR A 890 -10.06 16.54 -24.10
C TYR A 890 -10.23 17.12 -25.52
N ASP A 891 -10.39 18.44 -25.59
CA ASP A 891 -10.54 19.21 -26.83
C ASP A 891 -9.21 19.80 -27.36
N GLY A 892 -8.07 19.51 -26.71
CA GLY A 892 -6.73 20.06 -27.03
C GLY A 892 -5.86 19.14 -27.89
N ASN A 893 -4.61 19.55 -28.15
CA ASN A 893 -3.62 18.75 -28.88
C ASN A 893 -3.23 17.49 -28.08
N PHE A 894 -4.04 16.44 -28.22
CA PHE A 894 -3.72 15.09 -27.79
C PHE A 894 -2.98 14.40 -28.90
N ARG A 895 -1.90 13.73 -28.53
CA ARG A 895 -1.15 13.02 -29.50
C ARG A 895 -0.80 11.63 -28.94
N TYR A 896 -1.58 10.65 -29.38
CA TYR A 896 -1.19 9.26 -29.67
C TYR A 896 -2.27 8.70 -30.61
N ARG A 897 -1.89 8.23 -31.80
CA ARG A 897 -2.75 7.47 -32.73
C ARG A 897 -1.88 6.52 -33.54
N ARG A 898 -2.42 5.36 -33.91
CA ARG A 898 -1.72 4.28 -34.63
C ARG A 898 -1.35 4.63 -36.09
N GLU A 899 -2.15 5.50 -36.69
CA GLU A 899 -1.96 6.26 -37.93
C GLU A 899 -2.65 7.62 -37.71
N PRO A 900 -2.32 8.70 -38.44
CA PRO A 900 -3.05 9.97 -38.30
C PRO A 900 -4.57 9.73 -38.44
N LEU A 901 -5.42 10.34 -37.58
CA LEU A 901 -6.83 10.48 -38.03
C LEU A 901 -6.77 11.53 -39.13
N LEU A 902 -6.74 11.04 -40.36
CA LEU A 902 -7.52 11.70 -41.38
C LEU A 902 -8.96 11.53 -40.90
N ASP A 903 -9.64 12.61 -40.49
CA ASP A 903 -11.02 12.62 -39.97
C ASP A 903 -12.08 11.98 -40.92
N ASN A 904 -11.66 11.31 -41.99
CA ASN A 904 -12.44 11.01 -43.18
C ASN A 904 -12.34 9.56 -43.70
N GLN A 905 -11.77 8.58 -42.97
CA GLN A 905 -11.65 7.19 -43.46
C GLN A 905 -11.96 6.08 -42.43
N ASP A 906 -12.87 6.31 -41.48
CA ASP A 906 -13.45 5.19 -40.73
C ASP A 906 -14.49 4.46 -41.61
N GLU A 907 -14.36 3.13 -41.73
CA GLU A 907 -15.34 2.30 -42.44
C GLU A 907 -16.74 2.52 -41.85
N GLU A 908 -17.69 2.95 -42.68
CA GLU A 908 -19.08 3.10 -42.26
C GLU A 908 -19.68 1.73 -41.90
N LEU A 909 -20.48 1.70 -40.83
CA LEU A 909 -21.27 0.53 -40.47
C LEU A 909 -22.18 0.10 -41.62
N ASP A 910 -22.45 -1.21 -41.66
CA ASP A 910 -23.37 -1.84 -42.60
C ASP A 910 -24.67 -1.00 -42.70
N PRO A 911 -25.07 -0.56 -43.90
CA PRO A 911 -26.29 0.20 -44.09
C PRO A 911 -27.57 -0.50 -43.63
N GLU A 912 -27.55 -1.81 -43.37
CA GLU A 912 -28.66 -2.55 -42.77
C GLU A 912 -28.82 -2.35 -41.25
N ILE A 913 -27.85 -1.72 -40.57
CA ILE A 913 -27.91 -1.47 -39.12
C ILE A 913 -28.69 -0.16 -38.84
N GLY A 914 -29.89 -0.30 -38.27
CA GLY A 914 -30.69 0.80 -37.76
C GLY A 914 -30.36 1.09 -36.28
N VAL A 915 -30.06 2.35 -35.96
CA VAL A 915 -29.94 2.83 -34.57
C VAL A 915 -31.26 3.46 -34.15
N TYR A 916 -31.77 2.99 -33.01
CA TYR A 916 -33.03 3.44 -32.44
C TYR A 916 -32.77 4.06 -31.08
N ILE A 917 -33.54 5.10 -30.75
CA ILE A 917 -33.51 5.77 -29.45
C ILE A 917 -34.77 5.45 -28.68
N CYS A 918 -34.62 5.16 -27.39
CA CYS A 918 -35.72 4.91 -26.48
C CYS A 918 -35.54 5.77 -25.22
N GLY A 919 -36.49 6.64 -24.95
CA GLY A 919 -36.41 7.59 -23.84
C GLY A 919 -37.70 7.75 -23.06
N SER A 920 -37.61 8.48 -21.95
CA SER A 920 -38.74 8.80 -21.06
C SER A 920 -39.84 9.56 -21.78
N TRP A 921 -39.55 10.37 -22.80
CA TRP A 921 -40.52 11.03 -23.71
C TRP A 921 -41.38 10.05 -24.53
N SER A 922 -41.37 8.77 -24.24
CA SER A 922 -42.29 7.77 -24.76
C SER A 922 -42.75 6.79 -23.68
N GLY A 923 -42.47 7.10 -22.40
CA GLY A 923 -42.58 6.17 -21.29
C GLY A 923 -41.71 4.92 -21.44
N PHE A 924 -40.62 5.00 -22.23
CA PHE A 924 -39.83 3.85 -22.69
C PHE A 924 -40.64 2.78 -23.46
N THR A 925 -41.83 3.11 -23.97
CA THR A 925 -42.71 2.16 -24.67
C THR A 925 -42.53 2.16 -26.18
N ARG A 926 -41.91 3.21 -26.74
CA ARG A 926 -41.65 3.34 -28.18
C ARG A 926 -40.14 3.49 -28.41
N GLN A 927 -39.67 2.91 -29.51
CA GLN A 927 -38.32 3.11 -30.01
C GLN A 927 -38.40 3.90 -31.32
N ASP A 928 -37.74 5.05 -31.37
CA ASP A 928 -37.78 5.96 -32.52
C ASP A 928 -36.49 5.80 -33.33
N VAL A 929 -36.60 5.73 -34.66
CA VAL A 929 -35.41 5.59 -35.53
C VAL A 929 -34.60 6.88 -35.55
N MET A 930 -33.28 6.79 -35.40
CA MET A 930 -32.38 7.93 -35.56
C MET A 930 -32.03 8.13 -37.04
N GLY A 931 -32.11 9.38 -37.54
CA GLY A 931 -31.80 9.71 -38.92
C GLY A 931 -30.30 9.66 -39.20
N ARG A 932 -29.87 8.88 -40.21
CA ARG A 932 -28.46 8.79 -40.63
C ARG A 932 -28.08 9.99 -41.50
N GLN A 933 -26.99 10.69 -41.16
CA GLN A 933 -26.51 11.89 -41.89
C GLN A 933 -25.16 11.71 -42.62
N GLY A 934 -24.58 10.52 -42.61
CA GLY A 934 -23.25 10.20 -43.19
C GLY A 934 -22.13 10.21 -42.14
N ASN A 935 -20.97 9.62 -42.46
CA ASN A 935 -19.82 9.48 -41.56
C ASN A 935 -20.18 8.80 -40.22
N GLY A 936 -21.04 7.77 -40.25
CA GLY A 936 -21.46 7.05 -39.04
C GLY A 936 -22.30 7.88 -38.05
N MET A 937 -22.85 9.01 -38.46
CA MET A 937 -23.64 9.91 -37.61
C MET A 937 -25.14 9.62 -37.67
N TYR A 938 -25.75 9.49 -36.50
CA TYR A 938 -27.17 9.28 -36.28
C TYR A 938 -27.72 10.42 -35.43
N VAL A 939 -28.84 11.01 -35.86
CA VAL A 939 -29.40 12.21 -35.25
C VAL A 939 -30.86 12.01 -34.89
N CYS A 940 -31.26 12.47 -33.71
CA CYS A 940 -32.66 12.53 -33.28
C CYS A 940 -32.91 13.82 -32.51
N THR A 941 -34.07 14.44 -32.69
CA THR A 941 -34.48 15.62 -31.91
C THR A 941 -35.51 15.21 -30.88
N ILE A 942 -35.28 15.59 -29.63
CA ILE A 942 -36.19 15.34 -28.50
C ILE A 942 -36.60 16.66 -27.87
N THR A 943 -37.76 16.66 -27.21
CA THR A 943 -38.30 17.82 -26.50
C THR A 943 -38.22 17.57 -25.01
N LEU A 944 -37.69 18.52 -24.25
CA LEU A 944 -37.62 18.45 -22.80
C LEU A 944 -39.04 18.58 -22.20
N GLY A 945 -39.50 17.57 -21.44
CA GLY A 945 -40.86 17.51 -20.88
C GLY A 945 -41.15 18.51 -19.76
N GLU A 946 -42.37 18.46 -19.19
CA GLU A 946 -42.85 19.40 -18.17
C GLU A 946 -42.01 19.40 -16.89
N ALA A 947 -41.36 18.28 -16.55
CA ALA A 947 -40.49 18.16 -15.38
C ALA A 947 -39.03 18.61 -15.64
N ARG A 948 -38.71 19.05 -16.86
CA ARG A 948 -37.34 19.42 -17.31
C ARG A 948 -36.29 18.29 -17.14
N TYR A 949 -36.73 17.04 -17.23
CA TYR A 949 -35.93 15.86 -16.89
C TYR A 949 -36.24 14.71 -17.85
N GLU A 950 -35.26 14.31 -18.67
CA GLU A 950 -35.42 13.22 -19.65
C GLU A 950 -34.25 12.22 -19.62
N MET A 951 -34.56 10.93 -19.71
CA MET A 951 -33.62 9.82 -19.69
C MET A 951 -33.72 9.01 -20.98
N PHE A 952 -32.60 8.51 -21.52
CA PHE A 952 -32.65 7.70 -22.74
C PHE A 952 -31.53 6.67 -22.87
N SER A 953 -31.69 5.76 -23.84
CA SER A 953 -30.68 4.83 -24.35
C SER A 953 -30.85 4.60 -25.83
N LEU A 954 -29.88 3.91 -26.43
CA LEU A 954 -29.96 3.45 -27.81
C LEU A 954 -30.06 1.93 -27.89
N THR A 955 -30.64 1.44 -28.97
CA THR A 955 -30.77 0.01 -29.31
C THR A 955 -30.50 -0.18 -30.80
N ILE A 956 -30.06 -1.38 -31.16
CA ILE A 956 -29.87 -1.76 -32.56
C ILE A 956 -31.06 -2.58 -33.02
N ASN A 957 -31.61 -2.24 -34.19
CA ASN A 957 -32.67 -3.02 -34.86
C ASN A 957 -33.85 -3.37 -33.95
N GLU A 958 -34.22 -2.45 -33.07
CA GLU A 958 -35.26 -2.60 -32.05
C GLU A 958 -35.05 -3.73 -31.02
N ASP A 959 -33.89 -4.39 -31.00
CA ASP A 959 -33.59 -5.50 -30.09
C ASP A 959 -33.13 -4.98 -28.71
N PRO A 960 -33.90 -5.21 -27.63
CA PRO A 960 -33.52 -4.81 -26.27
C PRO A 960 -32.23 -5.50 -25.77
N ASN A 961 -31.84 -6.64 -26.36
CA ASN A 961 -30.60 -7.34 -26.02
C ASN A 961 -29.37 -6.74 -26.72
N MET A 962 -29.56 -5.74 -27.59
CA MET A 962 -28.51 -5.04 -28.32
C MET A 962 -28.54 -3.55 -27.97
N ALA A 963 -28.55 -3.25 -26.67
CA ALA A 963 -28.59 -1.89 -26.15
C ALA A 963 -27.18 -1.27 -26.14
N ILE A 964 -27.11 0.03 -26.45
CA ILE A 964 -25.95 0.89 -26.30
C ILE A 964 -26.28 1.89 -25.18
N TYR A 965 -25.43 1.94 -24.16
CA TYR A 965 -25.71 2.64 -22.91
C TYR A 965 -24.41 3.12 -22.24
N PRO A 966 -24.47 4.08 -21.31
CA PRO A 966 -23.28 4.57 -20.60
C PRO A 966 -22.78 3.58 -19.53
N VAL A 967 -21.51 3.67 -19.15
CA VAL A 967 -20.92 2.77 -18.12
C VAL A 967 -21.48 2.97 -16.70
N ILE A 968 -22.06 4.14 -16.39
CA ILE A 968 -22.71 4.47 -15.11
C ILE A 968 -24.19 4.85 -15.29
N LEU A 969 -24.95 4.87 -14.20
CA LEU A 969 -26.32 5.40 -14.18
C LEU A 969 -26.34 6.92 -14.38
N ASN A 970 -27.42 7.44 -14.97
CA ASN A 970 -27.71 8.87 -15.12
C ASN A 970 -26.53 9.68 -15.68
N ALA A 971 -25.92 9.16 -16.74
CA ALA A 971 -24.69 9.67 -17.29
C ALA A 971 -24.88 10.94 -18.12
N ASN A 972 -23.92 11.84 -18.06
CA ASN A 972 -23.77 12.93 -19.04
C ASN A 972 -23.08 12.43 -20.33
N ARG A 973 -22.89 13.33 -21.30
CA ARG A 973 -22.31 13.04 -22.61
C ARG A 973 -20.83 12.61 -22.61
N HIS A 974 -20.09 12.89 -21.53
CA HIS A 974 -18.66 12.59 -21.41
C HIS A 974 -18.39 11.16 -20.91
N ILE A 975 -19.42 10.47 -20.40
CA ILE A 975 -19.28 9.12 -19.87
C ILE A 975 -19.07 8.11 -21.00
N GLN A 976 -18.16 7.16 -20.79
CA GLN A 976 -17.83 6.12 -21.75
C GLN A 976 -19.08 5.28 -22.11
N ILE A 977 -19.20 4.97 -23.39
CA ILE A 977 -20.29 4.18 -23.97
C ILE A 977 -19.91 2.69 -23.93
N GLU A 978 -20.88 1.85 -23.58
CA GLU A 978 -20.78 0.39 -23.57
C GLU A 978 -21.91 -0.22 -24.44
N GLY A 979 -21.66 -1.43 -24.94
CA GLY A 979 -22.55 -2.14 -25.85
C GLY A 979 -22.05 -2.10 -27.31
N PRO A 980 -22.82 -2.67 -28.25
CA PRO A 980 -24.15 -3.24 -28.04
C PRO A 980 -24.15 -4.55 -27.24
N SER A 981 -24.98 -4.63 -26.19
CA SER A 981 -25.17 -5.86 -25.40
C SER A 981 -26.44 -5.83 -24.53
N GLY A 982 -26.84 -6.98 -23.96
CA GLY A 982 -28.11 -7.13 -23.24
C GLY A 982 -28.09 -6.72 -21.75
N GLY A 983 -27.00 -6.12 -21.27
CA GLY A 983 -26.74 -5.89 -19.83
C GLY A 983 -26.96 -4.46 -19.35
N ARG A 984 -27.94 -3.71 -19.88
CA ARG A 984 -28.09 -2.28 -19.56
C ARG A 984 -28.31 -2.00 -18.06
N ASP A 985 -28.98 -2.88 -17.31
CA ASP A 985 -29.26 -2.74 -15.86
C ASP A 985 -29.76 -1.34 -15.46
N GLY A 986 -30.58 -0.73 -16.31
CA GLY A 986 -31.15 0.61 -16.06
C GLY A 986 -30.20 1.79 -16.34
N ARG A 987 -29.00 1.59 -16.88
CA ARG A 987 -28.04 2.64 -17.26
C ARG A 987 -28.57 3.47 -18.43
N CYS A 988 -28.68 4.78 -18.23
CA CYS A 988 -29.25 5.73 -19.19
C CYS A 988 -28.40 6.99 -19.25
N TRP A 989 -28.42 7.68 -20.38
CA TRP A 989 -28.04 9.09 -20.41
C TRP A 989 -29.16 9.94 -19.81
N LEU A 990 -28.77 11.03 -19.16
CA LEU A 990 -29.68 11.98 -18.51
C LEU A 990 -29.50 13.38 -19.10
N ILE A 991 -30.61 13.99 -19.50
CA ILE A 991 -30.73 15.42 -19.82
C ILE A 991 -31.54 16.07 -18.70
N ASP A 992 -30.86 16.80 -17.82
CA ASP A 992 -31.47 17.49 -16.68
C ASP A 992 -31.37 19.02 -16.86
N GLY A 993 -32.50 19.64 -17.19
CA GLY A 993 -32.63 21.09 -17.36
C GLY A 993 -33.04 21.84 -16.09
N ARG A 994 -33.22 21.14 -14.95
CA ARG A 994 -33.76 21.74 -13.72
C ARG A 994 -32.76 22.67 -13.04
N ASP A 995 -31.46 22.34 -13.01
CA ASP A 995 -30.42 23.15 -12.37
C ASP A 995 -30.14 24.44 -13.13
N ALA A 996 -29.95 24.33 -14.45
CA ALA A 996 -29.73 25.45 -15.36
C ALA A 996 -31.01 26.22 -15.72
N CYS A 997 -32.15 25.85 -15.13
CA CYS A 997 -33.45 26.46 -15.38
C CYS A 997 -33.88 26.51 -16.86
N VAL A 998 -33.51 25.50 -17.67
CA VAL A 998 -33.87 25.39 -19.09
C VAL A 998 -35.40 25.23 -19.24
N PRO A 999 -36.11 26.05 -20.03
CA PRO A 999 -37.57 25.97 -20.17
C PRO A 999 -38.06 24.61 -20.67
N CYS A 1000 -39.22 24.15 -20.18
CA CYS A 1000 -39.91 23.01 -20.79
C CYS A 1000 -40.26 23.31 -22.26
N GLY A 1001 -40.22 22.30 -23.12
CA GLY A 1001 -40.40 22.49 -24.57
C GLY A 1001 -39.10 22.81 -25.34
N THR A 1002 -37.99 23.04 -24.63
CA THR A 1002 -36.67 23.21 -25.26
C THR A 1002 -36.28 21.93 -26.01
N LYS A 1003 -35.73 22.09 -27.22
CA LYS A 1003 -35.39 20.98 -28.11
C LYS A 1003 -33.91 20.67 -28.05
N TYR A 1004 -33.58 19.40 -27.84
CA TYR A 1004 -32.22 18.88 -27.90
C TYR A 1004 -32.04 18.01 -29.13
N GLU A 1005 -30.98 18.27 -29.89
CA GLU A 1005 -30.54 17.39 -30.96
C GLU A 1005 -29.50 16.42 -30.41
N ILE A 1006 -29.87 15.15 -30.28
CA ILE A 1006 -28.97 14.07 -29.88
C ILE A 1006 -28.25 13.56 -31.12
N ARG A 1007 -26.91 13.66 -31.11
CA ARG A 1007 -26.01 13.17 -32.15
C ARG A 1007 -25.23 11.98 -31.60
N PHE A 1008 -25.47 10.81 -32.15
CA PHE A 1008 -24.71 9.60 -31.86
C PHE A 1008 -23.80 9.30 -33.05
N ARG A 1009 -22.49 9.20 -32.79
CA ARG A 1009 -21.49 8.86 -33.80
C ARG A 1009 -20.94 7.48 -33.49
N TRP A 1010 -21.00 6.59 -34.47
CA TRP A 1010 -20.56 5.21 -34.31
C TRP A 1010 -19.68 4.78 -35.48
N HIS A 1011 -18.42 4.49 -35.14
CA HIS A 1011 -17.37 3.96 -36.01
C HIS A 1011 -16.89 2.58 -35.52
N SER A 1012 -16.02 1.94 -36.31
CA SER A 1012 -15.45 0.61 -36.00
C SER A 1012 -14.71 0.57 -34.65
N GLU A 1013 -13.97 1.62 -34.30
CA GLU A 1013 -13.19 1.69 -33.05
C GLU A 1013 -13.76 2.68 -32.01
N ARG A 1014 -14.77 3.50 -32.35
CA ARG A 1014 -15.24 4.60 -31.50
C ARG A 1014 -16.75 4.79 -31.50
N MET A 1015 -17.31 5.03 -30.32
CA MET A 1015 -18.65 5.57 -30.13
C MET A 1015 -18.55 6.89 -29.37
N SER A 1016 -19.27 7.92 -29.81
CA SER A 1016 -19.47 9.15 -29.04
C SER A 1016 -20.93 9.59 -29.13
N ILE A 1017 -21.37 10.30 -28.10
CA ILE A 1017 -22.71 10.85 -28.06
C ILE A 1017 -22.64 12.28 -27.54
N GLU A 1018 -23.36 13.16 -28.22
CA GLU A 1018 -23.44 14.56 -27.89
C GLU A 1018 -24.90 15.01 -28.00
N TRP A 1019 -25.24 16.06 -27.27
CA TRP A 1019 -26.51 16.75 -27.46
C TRP A 1019 -26.35 18.24 -27.22
N GLU A 1020 -27.05 19.02 -28.03
CA GLU A 1020 -27.02 20.48 -28.03
C GLU A 1020 -28.44 21.04 -28.17
N GLU A 1021 -28.67 22.23 -27.63
CA GLU A 1021 -29.93 22.96 -27.79
C GLU A 1021 -30.06 23.47 -29.23
N VAL A 1022 -31.21 23.21 -29.86
CA VAL A 1022 -31.47 23.65 -31.23
C VAL A 1022 -32.01 25.08 -31.24
N SER A 1023 -31.15 26.04 -31.57
CA SER A 1023 -31.53 27.45 -31.75
C SER A 1023 -32.05 27.71 -33.18
N GLY A 1024 -33.38 27.72 -33.35
CA GLY A 1024 -34.04 28.43 -34.46
C GLY A 1024 -34.04 27.78 -35.85
N GLY A 1025 -33.98 26.44 -35.99
CA GLY A 1025 -34.12 25.73 -37.27
C GLY A 1025 -35.33 24.78 -37.33
N LEU A 1026 -35.92 24.59 -38.52
CA LEU A 1026 -36.94 23.55 -38.77
C LEU A 1026 -36.33 22.15 -38.55
N PRO A 1027 -36.99 21.25 -37.80
CA PRO A 1027 -36.42 19.94 -37.46
C PRO A 1027 -36.28 19.03 -38.69
N LEU A 1028 -35.24 18.19 -38.68
CA LEU A 1028 -35.01 17.17 -39.71
C LEU A 1028 -35.88 15.91 -39.53
N CYS A 1029 -36.56 15.74 -38.39
CA CYS A 1029 -37.40 14.58 -38.06
C CYS A 1029 -38.71 14.94 -37.30
N PRO A 1030 -39.71 14.03 -37.26
CA PRO A 1030 -41.04 14.30 -36.67
C PRO A 1030 -41.00 14.54 -35.16
N VAL A 1031 -41.82 15.49 -34.69
CA VAL A 1031 -41.92 15.90 -33.28
C VAL A 1031 -42.75 14.88 -32.49
N LEU A 1032 -42.20 14.36 -31.40
CA LEU A 1032 -42.84 13.39 -30.52
C LEU A 1032 -43.43 14.11 -29.30
N GLU A 1033 -44.73 14.39 -29.32
CA GLU A 1033 -45.48 14.88 -28.15
C GLU A 1033 -46.03 13.68 -27.38
N TYR A 1034 -45.30 13.19 -26.39
CA TYR A 1034 -45.78 12.19 -25.43
C TYR A 1034 -46.16 12.91 -24.14
N GLU A 1035 -47.37 12.63 -23.65
CA GLU A 1035 -47.82 13.13 -22.36
C GLU A 1035 -47.47 12.11 -21.27
N HIS A 1036 -46.70 12.53 -20.26
CA HIS A 1036 -46.32 11.66 -19.15
C HIS A 1036 -47.52 11.23 -18.31
N SER A 1037 -47.45 9.99 -17.82
CA SER A 1037 -48.43 9.43 -16.88
C SER A 1037 -47.89 9.46 -15.46
N TYR A 1038 -48.78 9.66 -14.48
CA TYR A 1038 -48.42 9.65 -13.06
C TYR A 1038 -49.24 8.62 -12.31
N SER A 1039 -48.62 7.94 -11.36
CA SER A 1039 -49.30 6.95 -10.54
C SER A 1039 -48.88 7.04 -9.09
N LEU A 1040 -49.82 6.80 -8.18
CA LEU A 1040 -49.52 6.68 -6.76
C LEU A 1040 -48.89 5.31 -6.47
N LEU A 1041 -47.83 5.34 -5.68
CA LEU A 1041 -47.16 4.19 -5.09
C LEU A 1041 -47.28 4.30 -3.58
N GLY A 1042 -47.93 3.36 -2.91
CA GLY A 1042 -48.17 3.50 -1.47
C GLY A 1042 -48.62 2.22 -0.77
N THR A 1043 -48.72 2.28 0.56
CA THR A 1043 -49.05 1.13 1.43
C THR A 1043 -50.45 0.58 1.20
N PHE A 1044 -51.35 1.37 0.64
CA PHE A 1044 -52.70 0.94 0.23
C PHE A 1044 -52.69 0.01 -0.99
N ALA A 1045 -51.58 -0.05 -1.73
CA ALA A 1045 -51.38 -0.86 -2.92
C ALA A 1045 -49.91 -1.33 -3.04
N PRO A 1046 -49.43 -2.24 -2.14
CA PRO A 1046 -48.00 -2.54 -1.96
C PRO A 1046 -47.26 -3.13 -3.18
N SER A 1047 -47.96 -3.45 -4.26
CA SER A 1047 -47.38 -4.09 -5.45
C SER A 1047 -47.98 -3.61 -6.76
N THR A 1048 -48.73 -2.50 -6.74
CA THR A 1048 -49.42 -1.98 -7.92
C THR A 1048 -49.44 -0.46 -7.92
N PHE A 1049 -49.17 0.14 -9.07
CA PHE A 1049 -49.33 1.57 -9.31
C PHE A 1049 -50.81 1.93 -9.44
N VAL A 1050 -51.26 2.96 -8.73
CA VAL A 1050 -52.62 3.49 -8.85
C VAL A 1050 -52.59 4.71 -9.77
N ASN A 1051 -53.10 4.56 -10.99
CA ASN A 1051 -53.07 5.61 -12.01
C ASN A 1051 -53.76 6.91 -11.56
N MET A 1052 -53.13 8.05 -11.82
CA MET A 1052 -53.67 9.39 -11.61
C MET A 1052 -54.12 9.98 -12.96
N PRO A 1053 -55.40 9.88 -13.34
CA PRO A 1053 -55.89 10.51 -14.57
C PRO A 1053 -55.68 12.03 -14.58
N ARG A 1054 -55.39 12.56 -15.76
CA ARG A 1054 -55.31 14.00 -15.99
C ARG A 1054 -56.70 14.64 -15.82
N VAL A 1055 -56.75 15.80 -15.16
CA VAL A 1055 -57.98 16.58 -15.00
C VAL A 1055 -58.22 17.36 -16.29
N LYS A 1056 -59.44 17.26 -16.83
CA LYS A 1056 -59.82 18.02 -18.05
C LYS A 1056 -59.92 19.50 -17.72
N ASP A 1057 -59.50 20.35 -18.66
CA ASP A 1057 -59.56 21.81 -18.59
C ASP A 1057 -58.62 22.48 -17.56
N GLU A 1058 -57.67 21.72 -16.98
CA GLU A 1058 -56.61 22.25 -16.12
C GLU A 1058 -55.21 21.83 -16.59
N GLU A 1059 -54.34 22.82 -16.78
CA GLU A 1059 -53.00 22.60 -17.31
C GLU A 1059 -52.08 21.91 -16.30
N GLY A 1060 -51.47 20.81 -16.72
CA GLY A 1060 -50.50 20.07 -15.93
C GLY A 1060 -51.06 19.45 -14.64
N VAL A 1061 -52.35 19.12 -14.57
CA VAL A 1061 -52.97 18.57 -13.35
C VAL A 1061 -53.36 17.09 -13.50
N TRP A 1062 -52.93 16.26 -12.56
CA TRP A 1062 -53.32 14.85 -12.41
C TRP A 1062 -53.94 14.60 -11.04
N GLU A 1063 -54.98 13.78 -10.98
CA GLU A 1063 -55.71 13.51 -9.74
C GLU A 1063 -55.91 12.01 -9.54
N GLY A 1064 -55.56 11.50 -8.36
CA GLY A 1064 -55.82 10.13 -7.94
C GLY A 1064 -56.38 10.09 -6.53
N ALA A 1065 -57.04 8.99 -6.17
CA ALA A 1065 -57.60 8.83 -4.84
C ALA A 1065 -57.38 7.42 -4.30
N PHE A 1066 -57.24 7.31 -2.98
CA PHE A 1066 -57.17 6.04 -2.27
C PHE A 1066 -57.96 6.12 -0.95
N LYS A 1067 -58.24 4.97 -0.35
CA LYS A 1067 -58.94 4.87 0.94
C LYS A 1067 -57.97 4.50 2.04
N LEU A 1068 -58.09 5.13 3.21
CA LEU A 1068 -57.31 4.76 4.38
C LEU A 1068 -57.71 3.38 4.90
N GLY A 1069 -56.74 2.49 5.06
CA GLY A 1069 -56.94 1.14 5.58
C GLY A 1069 -57.32 1.11 7.07
N VAL A 1070 -57.38 -0.11 7.63
CA VAL A 1070 -57.80 -0.36 9.02
C VAL A 1070 -56.92 0.32 10.08
N THR A 1071 -55.68 0.66 9.72
CA THR A 1071 -54.72 1.38 10.58
C THR A 1071 -55.03 2.88 10.67
N GLY A 1072 -55.82 3.42 9.74
CA GLY A 1072 -56.06 4.88 9.61
C GLY A 1072 -54.82 5.65 9.15
N THR A 1073 -53.78 4.96 8.69
CA THR A 1073 -52.49 5.55 8.27
C THR A 1073 -51.99 4.91 7.00
N GLU A 1074 -51.65 5.73 6.01
CA GLU A 1074 -51.07 5.28 4.74
C GLU A 1074 -49.86 6.14 4.38
N GLN A 1075 -48.89 5.54 3.70
CA GLN A 1075 -47.75 6.24 3.12
C GLN A 1075 -47.80 6.17 1.60
N PHE A 1076 -47.38 7.24 0.92
CA PHE A 1076 -47.31 7.22 -0.54
C PHE A 1076 -46.22 8.12 -1.13
N GLN A 1077 -45.96 7.86 -2.41
CA GLN A 1077 -45.12 8.61 -3.35
C GLN A 1077 -45.86 8.67 -4.70
N ILE A 1078 -45.35 9.47 -5.61
CA ILE A 1078 -45.85 9.51 -7.00
C ILE A 1078 -44.74 9.02 -7.92
N ALA A 1079 -45.03 8.11 -8.84
CA ALA A 1079 -44.08 7.64 -9.86
C ALA A 1079 -44.52 8.16 -11.24
N ARG A 1080 -43.59 8.76 -11.98
CA ARG A 1080 -43.78 9.13 -13.40
C ARG A 1080 -43.56 7.89 -14.28
N ASP A 1081 -44.48 7.67 -15.21
CA ASP A 1081 -44.49 6.55 -16.17
C ASP A 1081 -44.37 5.14 -15.56
N GLY A 1082 -44.74 4.99 -14.28
CA GLY A 1082 -44.57 3.73 -13.55
C GLY A 1082 -43.10 3.34 -13.30
N ASP A 1083 -42.16 4.27 -13.46
CA ASP A 1083 -40.74 4.05 -13.22
C ASP A 1083 -40.34 4.50 -11.81
N ILE A 1084 -39.86 3.56 -11.00
CA ILE A 1084 -39.41 3.83 -9.63
C ILE A 1084 -38.13 4.68 -9.55
N ARG A 1085 -37.46 4.95 -10.68
CA ARG A 1085 -36.33 5.88 -10.78
C ARG A 1085 -36.78 7.33 -11.04
N GLN A 1086 -38.07 7.54 -11.25
CA GLN A 1086 -38.67 8.84 -11.51
C GLN A 1086 -39.73 9.16 -10.44
N ARG A 1087 -39.35 9.05 -9.16
CA ARG A 1087 -40.26 9.28 -8.03
C ARG A 1087 -40.33 10.77 -7.70
N ILE A 1088 -41.53 11.24 -7.40
CA ILE A 1088 -41.81 12.52 -6.76
C ILE A 1088 -42.18 12.24 -5.31
N TYR A 1089 -41.47 12.88 -4.39
CA TYR A 1089 -41.47 12.52 -2.97
C TYR A 1089 -41.15 13.75 -2.09
N PRO A 1090 -41.43 13.73 -0.77
CA PRO A 1090 -41.04 14.81 0.13
C PRO A 1090 -39.57 14.70 0.55
N ALA A 1091 -38.89 15.81 0.79
CA ALA A 1091 -37.49 15.82 1.22
C ALA A 1091 -37.20 15.03 2.50
N LYS A 1092 -38.17 14.93 3.43
CA LYS A 1092 -38.09 14.15 4.67
C LYS A 1092 -39.07 12.99 4.68
N ALA A 1093 -38.63 11.84 5.21
CA ALA A 1093 -39.44 10.64 5.32
C ALA A 1093 -40.65 10.81 6.25
N GLU A 1094 -41.75 10.15 5.91
CA GLU A 1094 -43.00 10.08 6.67
C GLU A 1094 -43.55 11.46 7.12
N THR A 1095 -43.32 12.50 6.32
CA THR A 1095 -43.69 13.87 6.71
C THR A 1095 -45.17 14.16 6.53
N ILE A 1096 -45.71 15.00 7.41
CA ILE A 1096 -47.03 15.63 7.31
C ILE A 1096 -46.95 17.16 7.20
N ARG A 1097 -45.73 17.73 7.31
CA ARG A 1097 -45.48 19.18 7.39
C ARG A 1097 -45.39 19.76 5.98
N THR A 1098 -46.15 20.81 5.71
CA THR A 1098 -46.20 21.47 4.39
C THR A 1098 -44.97 22.31 4.09
N GLN A 1099 -44.15 22.64 5.09
CA GLN A 1099 -42.87 23.34 4.90
C GLN A 1099 -41.75 22.44 4.35
N VAL A 1100 -41.95 21.11 4.34
CA VAL A 1100 -40.97 20.18 3.78
C VAL A 1100 -41.13 20.19 2.25
N PRO A 1101 -40.12 20.57 1.47
CA PRO A 1101 -40.27 20.71 0.04
C PRO A 1101 -40.41 19.36 -0.68
N ILE A 1102 -41.00 19.42 -1.87
CA ILE A 1102 -41.08 18.29 -2.81
C ILE A 1102 -39.74 18.14 -3.54
N ARG A 1103 -39.37 16.89 -3.85
CA ARG A 1103 -38.21 16.47 -4.63
C ARG A 1103 -38.62 15.55 -5.79
N GLY A 1104 -37.69 15.31 -6.71
CA GLY A 1104 -37.93 14.51 -7.90
C GLY A 1104 -38.65 15.25 -9.03
N PRO A 1105 -38.95 14.55 -10.15
CA PRO A 1105 -38.74 13.12 -10.36
C PRO A 1105 -37.25 12.72 -10.37
N ASP A 1106 -36.85 11.80 -9.51
CA ASP A 1106 -35.50 11.20 -9.45
C ASP A 1106 -35.51 9.89 -8.61
N GLU A 1107 -34.33 9.29 -8.39
CA GLU A 1107 -34.14 8.00 -7.71
C GLU A 1107 -33.86 8.10 -6.20
N PHE A 1108 -33.66 9.30 -5.64
CA PHE A 1108 -33.27 9.49 -4.23
C PHE A 1108 -34.42 9.32 -3.24
N GLY A 1109 -35.66 9.12 -3.74
CA GLY A 1109 -36.87 9.02 -2.93
C GLY A 1109 -37.09 7.70 -2.21
N GLY A 1110 -36.20 6.70 -2.30
CA GLY A 1110 -36.48 5.31 -1.89
C GLY A 1110 -37.14 5.11 -0.52
N LYS A 1111 -36.72 5.86 0.50
CA LYS A 1111 -37.26 5.79 1.88
C LYS A 1111 -38.14 6.99 2.28
N LYS A 1112 -38.42 7.90 1.36
CA LYS A 1112 -39.02 9.22 1.66
C LYS A 1112 -40.45 9.29 1.15
N SER A 1113 -41.43 9.27 2.05
CA SER A 1113 -42.86 9.20 1.70
C SER A 1113 -43.69 10.27 2.43
N TRP A 1114 -44.82 10.67 1.84
CA TRP A 1114 -45.82 11.43 2.59
C TRP A 1114 -46.59 10.48 3.51
N LEU A 1115 -46.87 10.92 4.73
CA LEU A 1115 -47.71 10.20 5.66
C LEU A 1115 -49.11 10.83 5.72
N VAL A 1116 -50.14 10.02 5.52
CA VAL A 1116 -51.54 10.46 5.66
C VAL A 1116 -52.16 9.77 6.85
N ARG A 1117 -52.83 10.54 7.73
CA ARG A 1117 -53.52 10.03 8.92
C ARG A 1117 -54.97 10.53 8.96
N GLY A 1118 -55.92 9.62 9.13
CA GLY A 1118 -57.34 9.94 9.13
C GLY A 1118 -58.23 8.77 9.60
N PRO A 1119 -59.56 8.96 9.62
CA PRO A 1119 -60.50 7.91 9.97
C PRO A 1119 -60.41 6.74 8.97
N THR A 1120 -60.57 5.51 9.46
CA THR A 1120 -60.63 4.31 8.60
C THR A 1120 -61.73 4.46 7.55
N GLY A 1121 -61.38 4.22 6.27
CA GLY A 1121 -62.30 4.35 5.14
C GLY A 1121 -62.47 5.76 4.58
N ASP A 1122 -61.83 6.78 5.17
CA ASP A 1122 -61.77 8.12 4.58
C ASP A 1122 -61.10 8.08 3.21
N THR A 1123 -61.65 8.85 2.26
CA THR A 1123 -61.14 8.91 0.88
C THR A 1123 -60.23 10.12 0.76
N VAL A 1124 -58.96 9.84 0.46
CA VAL A 1124 -57.92 10.85 0.32
C VAL A 1124 -57.69 11.08 -1.17
N THR A 1125 -57.90 12.31 -1.62
CA THR A 1125 -57.59 12.75 -2.98
C THR A 1125 -56.20 13.37 -2.98
N VAL A 1126 -55.36 12.91 -3.91
CA VAL A 1126 -54.03 13.47 -4.19
C VAL A 1126 -54.08 14.10 -5.56
N ARG A 1127 -53.77 15.39 -5.62
CA ARG A 1127 -53.72 16.18 -6.83
C ARG A 1127 -52.31 16.69 -7.06
N LEU A 1128 -51.72 16.31 -8.18
CA LEU A 1128 -50.39 16.72 -8.62
C LEU A 1128 -50.55 17.78 -9.72
N GLN A 1129 -49.87 18.92 -9.58
CA GLN A 1129 -49.72 19.90 -10.66
C GLN A 1129 -48.24 20.07 -11.01
N ILE A 1130 -47.89 19.95 -12.29
CA ILE A 1130 -46.54 20.21 -12.79
C ILE A 1130 -46.60 21.17 -13.96
N ILE A 1131 -45.99 22.34 -13.81
CA ILE A 1131 -45.85 23.34 -14.88
C ILE A 1131 -44.40 23.82 -14.86
N ASP A 1132 -43.65 23.51 -15.92
CA ASP A 1132 -42.29 24.01 -16.13
C ASP A 1132 -41.36 23.77 -14.91
N ALA A 1133 -41.31 22.50 -14.48
CA ALA A 1133 -40.65 21.97 -13.29
C ALA A 1133 -41.12 22.50 -11.92
N LYS A 1134 -42.15 23.36 -11.86
CA LYS A 1134 -42.82 23.70 -10.60
C LYS A 1134 -43.85 22.64 -10.27
N ILE A 1135 -43.67 22.00 -9.12
CA ILE A 1135 -44.47 20.86 -8.66
C ILE A 1135 -45.29 21.31 -7.46
N HIS A 1136 -46.60 21.16 -7.55
CA HIS A 1136 -47.52 21.29 -6.41
C HIS A 1136 -48.21 19.95 -6.16
N VAL A 1137 -48.17 19.48 -4.91
CA VAL A 1137 -48.95 18.31 -4.48
C VAL A 1137 -49.96 18.78 -3.46
N THR A 1138 -51.25 18.61 -3.78
CA THR A 1138 -52.36 18.90 -2.89
C THR A 1138 -52.98 17.60 -2.41
N ILE A 1139 -53.04 17.40 -1.10
CA ILE A 1139 -53.72 16.28 -0.47
C ILE A 1139 -54.97 16.83 0.20
N SER A 1140 -56.14 16.29 -0.14
CA SER A 1140 -57.41 16.70 0.45
C SER A 1140 -58.25 15.52 0.89
N SER A 1141 -58.93 15.67 2.03
CA SER A 1141 -60.01 14.80 2.50
C SER A 1141 -61.19 15.67 2.92
N GLU A 1142 -62.41 15.20 2.68
CA GLU A 1142 -63.64 15.88 3.10
C GLU A 1142 -63.69 16.11 4.62
N ILE A 1143 -63.01 15.26 5.40
CA ILE A 1143 -63.01 15.29 6.86
C ILE A 1143 -61.89 16.17 7.42
N LYS A 1144 -60.71 16.16 6.79
CA LYS A 1144 -59.48 16.77 7.33
C LYS A 1144 -59.03 18.06 6.63
N GLY A 1145 -59.71 18.45 5.55
CA GLY A 1145 -59.34 19.61 4.74
C GLY A 1145 -58.21 19.32 3.76
N SER A 1146 -57.64 20.37 3.17
CA SER A 1146 -56.56 20.28 2.19
C SER A 1146 -55.22 20.77 2.73
N ARG A 1147 -54.13 20.22 2.19
CA ARG A 1147 -52.76 20.66 2.42
C ARG A 1147 -52.02 20.68 1.09
N VAL A 1148 -51.13 21.65 0.92
CA VAL A 1148 -50.38 21.86 -0.31
C VAL A 1148 -48.89 21.83 0.02
N TRP A 1149 -48.12 21.16 -0.82
CA TRP A 1149 -46.66 21.13 -0.81
C TRP A 1149 -46.15 21.70 -2.14
N GLU A 1150 -44.97 22.29 -2.12
CA GLU A 1150 -44.29 22.84 -3.29
C GLU A 1150 -42.82 22.41 -3.34
N ASN A 1151 -42.22 22.35 -4.54
CA ASN A 1151 -40.79 22.09 -4.69
C ASN A 1151 -39.95 23.37 -4.67
N VAL A 1152 -38.64 23.18 -4.49
CA VAL A 1152 -37.60 24.19 -4.75
C VAL A 1152 -37.00 23.91 -6.13
N THR A 1153 -36.74 24.95 -6.92
CA THR A 1153 -36.19 24.86 -8.28
C THR A 1153 -34.76 25.40 -8.35
N GLY A 1154 -34.01 25.04 -9.39
CA GLY A 1154 -32.60 25.43 -9.55
C GLY A 1154 -31.66 24.59 -8.68
N TRP A 1155 -30.44 25.09 -8.49
CA TRP A 1155 -29.37 24.38 -7.78
C TRP A 1155 -29.68 24.04 -6.31
N GLU A 1156 -30.51 24.84 -5.64
CA GLU A 1156 -30.94 24.61 -4.25
C GLU A 1156 -32.06 23.57 -4.12
N ARG A 1157 -32.42 22.88 -5.21
CA ARG A 1157 -33.46 21.82 -5.17
C ARG A 1157 -33.08 20.66 -4.27
N HIS A 1158 -31.79 20.47 -3.96
CA HIS A 1158 -31.31 19.50 -2.98
C HIS A 1158 -30.49 20.20 -1.90
N GLN A 1159 -30.64 19.73 -0.67
CA GLN A 1159 -29.80 20.11 0.46
C GLN A 1159 -28.58 19.18 0.54
N TYR A 1160 -27.39 19.74 0.73
CA TYR A 1160 -26.15 18.98 0.91
C TYR A 1160 -25.61 19.21 2.31
N SER A 1161 -25.12 18.15 2.96
CA SER A 1161 -24.61 18.23 4.32
C SER A 1161 -23.30 17.45 4.46
N LEU A 1162 -22.34 18.03 5.19
CA LEU A 1162 -21.15 17.34 5.67
C LEU A 1162 -21.49 16.43 6.84
N VAL A 1163 -21.02 15.19 6.77
CA VAL A 1163 -21.16 14.21 7.84
C VAL A 1163 -19.78 13.62 8.11
N GLY A 1164 -19.20 13.94 9.26
CA GLY A 1164 -17.84 13.50 9.59
C GLY A 1164 -17.55 13.42 11.07
N SER A 1165 -16.34 12.99 11.43
CA SER A 1165 -15.91 12.89 12.83
C SER A 1165 -15.97 14.23 13.56
N PHE A 1166 -15.64 15.34 12.88
CA PHE A 1166 -15.73 16.71 13.43
C PHE A 1166 -17.17 17.21 13.66
N THR A 1167 -18.17 16.58 13.04
CA THR A 1167 -19.60 16.84 13.32
C THR A 1167 -20.21 15.79 14.24
N SER A 1168 -19.39 14.92 14.85
CA SER A 1168 -19.87 13.73 15.58
C SER A 1168 -20.81 12.86 14.72
N TRP A 1169 -20.55 12.81 13.42
CA TRP A 1169 -21.35 12.13 12.40
C TRP A 1169 -22.80 12.62 12.28
N MET A 1170 -23.08 13.84 12.75
CA MET A 1170 -24.33 14.54 12.52
C MET A 1170 -24.24 15.39 11.24
N PRO A 1171 -25.30 15.48 10.42
CA PRO A 1171 -25.31 16.35 9.25
C PRO A 1171 -25.11 17.82 9.63
N ALA A 1172 -24.14 18.48 8.98
CA ALA A 1172 -23.93 19.92 9.03
C ALA A 1172 -24.12 20.50 7.62
N ASP A 1173 -24.97 21.52 7.49
CA ASP A 1173 -25.37 22.04 6.18
C ASP A 1173 -24.22 22.69 5.41
N MET A 1174 -24.19 22.44 4.11
CA MET A 1174 -23.35 23.16 3.16
C MET A 1174 -24.13 24.31 2.53
N VAL A 1175 -23.47 25.44 2.31
CA VAL A 1175 -24.05 26.66 1.75
C VAL A 1175 -23.61 26.80 0.29
N MET A 1176 -24.55 27.09 -0.60
CA MET A 1176 -24.23 27.35 -2.01
C MET A 1176 -23.49 28.68 -2.16
N ASP A 1177 -22.42 28.68 -2.95
CA ASP A 1177 -21.71 29.87 -3.38
C ASP A 1177 -22.63 30.73 -4.26
N GLN A 1178 -22.76 32.01 -3.90
CA GLN A 1178 -23.67 32.93 -4.60
C GLN A 1178 -23.06 33.44 -5.91
N GLU A 1179 -21.73 33.45 -6.03
CA GLU A 1179 -21.03 33.89 -7.24
C GLU A 1179 -20.89 32.73 -8.25
N GLU A 1180 -20.84 31.49 -7.75
CA GLU A 1180 -20.72 30.27 -8.57
C GLU A 1180 -21.84 29.25 -8.27
N PRO A 1181 -23.05 29.42 -8.86
CA PRO A 1181 -24.16 28.49 -8.67
C PRO A 1181 -23.77 27.03 -9.00
N GLY A 1182 -24.12 26.10 -8.10
CA GLY A 1182 -23.74 24.68 -8.20
C GLY A 1182 -22.46 24.30 -7.44
N VAL A 1183 -21.79 25.27 -6.81
CA VAL A 1183 -20.71 25.05 -5.85
C VAL A 1183 -21.27 25.21 -4.43
N PHE A 1184 -21.01 24.25 -3.55
CA PHE A 1184 -21.44 24.26 -2.15
C PHE A 1184 -20.23 24.14 -1.23
N ARG A 1185 -20.21 24.91 -0.15
CA ARG A 1185 -19.12 24.94 0.82
C ARG A 1185 -19.62 24.56 2.21
N GLY A 1186 -18.86 23.74 2.92
CA GLY A 1186 -19.09 23.44 4.32
C GLY A 1186 -17.79 23.49 5.10
N PHE A 1187 -17.86 23.76 6.39
CA PHE A 1187 -16.68 24.02 7.22
C PHE A 1187 -16.47 22.92 8.25
N GLY A 1188 -15.20 22.55 8.45
CA GLY A 1188 -14.76 21.61 9.46
C GLY A 1188 -13.60 22.16 10.28
N LYS A 1189 -13.31 21.48 11.38
CA LYS A 1189 -12.17 21.78 12.25
C LYS A 1189 -11.49 20.48 12.64
N ILE A 1190 -10.17 20.44 12.51
CA ILE A 1190 -9.37 19.29 12.96
C ILE A 1190 -9.45 19.18 14.47
N GLY A 1191 -9.90 18.04 14.97
CA GLY A 1191 -9.95 17.73 16.40
C GLY A 1191 -8.59 17.34 16.97
N GLU A 1192 -8.61 16.74 18.15
CA GLU A 1192 -7.41 16.27 18.86
C GLU A 1192 -7.11 14.78 18.58
N ASN A 1193 -7.72 14.22 17.53
CA ASN A 1193 -7.58 12.82 17.14
C ASN A 1193 -6.25 12.57 16.42
N TRP A 1194 -5.19 12.29 17.17
CA TRP A 1194 -3.89 11.92 16.62
C TRP A 1194 -3.88 10.50 16.06
N SER A 1195 -3.41 10.34 14.82
CA SER A 1195 -3.13 9.04 14.20
C SER A 1195 -1.62 8.75 14.21
N PRO A 1196 -1.16 7.74 14.98
CA PRO A 1196 0.24 7.31 14.94
C PRO A 1196 0.68 6.74 13.59
N GLU A 1197 -0.25 6.17 12.82
CA GLU A 1197 0.02 5.58 11.50
C GLU A 1197 0.29 6.66 10.45
N VAL A 1198 -0.43 7.79 10.53
CA VAL A 1198 -0.30 8.93 9.59
C VAL A 1198 0.72 9.96 10.10
N GLY A 1199 0.98 10.00 11.41
CA GLY A 1199 1.85 10.99 12.04
C GLY A 1199 1.23 12.40 12.07
N ALA A 1200 -0.10 12.47 12.17
CA ALA A 1200 -0.87 13.72 12.12
C ALA A 1200 -2.22 13.58 12.86
N PHE A 1201 -2.86 14.71 13.18
CA PHE A 1201 -4.27 14.77 13.59
C PHE A 1201 -5.16 14.56 12.37
N VAL A 1202 -6.17 13.68 12.47
CA VAL A 1202 -6.99 13.27 11.32
C VAL A 1202 -8.48 13.43 11.58
N GLU A 1203 -9.21 13.77 10.52
CA GLU A 1203 -10.67 13.81 10.49
C GLU A 1203 -11.19 13.07 9.25
N PHE A 1204 -12.36 12.45 9.38
CA PHE A 1204 -13.01 11.67 8.31
C PHE A 1204 -14.38 12.24 7.98
N PHE A 1205 -14.78 12.25 6.70
CA PHE A 1205 -16.10 12.74 6.31
C PHE A 1205 -16.65 12.19 4.98
N GLN A 1206 -17.95 12.44 4.77
CA GLN A 1206 -18.70 12.25 3.54
C GLN A 1206 -19.62 13.46 3.29
N VAL A 1207 -20.07 13.64 2.04
CA VAL A 1207 -21.07 14.66 1.68
C VAL A 1207 -22.39 13.95 1.37
N CYS A 1208 -23.40 14.14 2.22
CA CYS A 1208 -24.70 13.49 2.07
C CYS A 1208 -25.71 14.42 1.38
N VAL A 1209 -26.62 13.82 0.61
CA VAL A 1209 -27.76 14.49 -0.01
C VAL A 1209 -28.96 14.34 0.92
N GLU A 1210 -29.59 15.45 1.28
CA GLU A 1210 -30.83 15.51 2.07
C GLU A 1210 -30.72 14.77 3.42
N GLU A 1211 -29.59 14.94 4.11
CA GLU A 1211 -29.27 14.29 5.39
C GLU A 1211 -29.31 12.73 5.33
N ASP A 1212 -29.34 12.13 4.13
CA ASP A 1212 -29.46 10.69 3.93
C ASP A 1212 -28.09 10.05 3.65
N ARG A 1213 -27.60 9.25 4.60
CA ARG A 1213 -26.30 8.57 4.50
C ARG A 1213 -26.28 7.46 3.44
N GLU A 1214 -27.44 7.02 2.96
CA GLU A 1214 -27.52 6.12 1.81
C GLU A 1214 -27.49 6.86 0.47
N GLN A 1215 -27.38 8.19 0.49
CA GLN A 1215 -27.23 9.06 -0.67
C GLN A 1215 -26.03 9.98 -0.44
N ALA A 1216 -24.84 9.39 -0.37
CA ALA A 1216 -23.62 10.13 -0.08
C ALA A 1216 -22.68 10.12 -1.27
N TRP A 1217 -21.95 11.21 -1.46
CA TRP A 1217 -20.70 11.21 -2.20
C TRP A 1217 -19.61 10.62 -1.30
N TYR A 1218 -18.77 9.77 -1.88
CA TYR A 1218 -17.70 9.08 -1.16
C TYR A 1218 -16.51 8.79 -2.08
N PRO A 1219 -15.29 8.63 -1.53
CA PRO A 1219 -14.13 8.26 -2.32
C PRO A 1219 -14.18 6.80 -2.77
N VAL A 1220 -13.55 6.49 -3.91
CA VAL A 1220 -13.42 5.10 -4.38
C VAL A 1220 -12.65 4.20 -3.39
N LEU A 1221 -11.67 4.77 -2.66
CA LEU A 1221 -10.87 4.14 -1.61
C LEU A 1221 -11.11 4.84 -0.26
N ASP A 1222 -11.09 4.09 0.84
CA ASP A 1222 -11.26 4.68 2.19
C ASP A 1222 -9.99 5.40 2.66
N ALA A 1223 -10.16 6.38 3.55
CA ALA A 1223 -9.09 7.15 4.19
C ALA A 1223 -8.15 7.91 3.21
N THR A 1224 -8.68 8.43 2.12
CA THR A 1224 -7.93 9.22 1.12
C THR A 1224 -8.30 10.70 1.15
N ASN A 1225 -7.39 11.57 0.73
CA ASN A 1225 -7.69 13.00 0.64
C ASN A 1225 -8.76 13.29 -0.42
N PRO A 1226 -9.64 14.29 -0.19
CA PRO A 1226 -10.49 14.85 -1.23
C PRO A 1226 -9.64 15.47 -2.35
N GLY A 1227 -10.06 15.33 -3.61
CA GLY A 1227 -9.29 15.80 -4.77
C GLY A 1227 -8.33 14.77 -5.38
N ASP A 1228 -7.87 13.78 -4.61
CA ASP A 1228 -6.86 12.81 -5.08
C ASP A 1228 -7.48 11.59 -5.78
N VAL A 1229 -8.71 11.24 -5.42
CA VAL A 1229 -9.39 10.03 -5.91
C VAL A 1229 -10.79 10.31 -6.44
N ILE A 1230 -11.29 9.41 -7.29
CA ILE A 1230 -12.63 9.53 -7.91
C ILE A 1230 -13.70 9.58 -6.83
N ALA A 1231 -14.55 10.62 -6.86
CA ALA A 1231 -15.80 10.65 -6.11
C ALA A 1231 -16.88 9.81 -6.80
N LEU A 1232 -17.44 8.88 -6.04
CA LEU A 1232 -18.58 8.03 -6.42
C LEU A 1232 -19.85 8.52 -5.74
N GLY A 1233 -20.99 7.98 -6.19
CA GLY A 1233 -22.30 8.41 -5.73
C GLY A 1233 -22.84 9.65 -6.46
N PRO A 1234 -23.88 10.30 -5.91
CA PRO A 1234 -24.46 10.00 -4.60
C PRO A 1234 -25.27 8.70 -4.64
N ASP A 1235 -24.89 7.72 -3.80
CA ASP A 1235 -25.58 6.42 -3.68
C ASP A 1235 -25.24 5.74 -2.34
N SER A 1236 -25.72 4.51 -2.14
CA SER A 1236 -25.60 3.75 -0.88
C SER A 1236 -24.29 2.94 -0.76
N GLY A 1237 -23.41 3.02 -1.76
CA GLY A 1237 -22.14 2.28 -1.82
C GLY A 1237 -21.03 2.85 -0.93
N GLY A 1238 -21.25 4.01 -0.29
CA GLY A 1238 -20.27 4.71 0.54
C GLY A 1238 -20.06 4.16 1.95
N LYS A 1239 -20.66 3.03 2.32
CA LYS A 1239 -20.47 2.46 3.66
C LYS A 1239 -18.99 2.14 3.88
N GLU A 1240 -18.41 2.66 4.97
CA GLU A 1240 -16.98 2.50 5.32
C GLU A 1240 -16.01 3.12 4.30
N LYS A 1241 -16.45 4.13 3.53
CA LYS A 1241 -15.58 4.88 2.62
C LYS A 1241 -15.66 6.38 2.89
N ASN A 1242 -14.66 6.92 3.55
CA ASN A 1242 -14.61 8.31 3.98
C ASN A 1242 -13.38 8.98 3.41
N TRP A 1243 -13.52 10.26 3.07
CA TRP A 1243 -12.34 11.09 2.87
C TRP A 1243 -11.64 11.33 4.20
N MET A 1244 -10.33 11.45 4.17
CA MET A 1244 -9.50 11.82 5.32
C MET A 1244 -8.88 13.20 5.06
N ILE A 1245 -8.86 14.05 6.08
CA ILE A 1245 -8.05 15.28 6.10
C ILE A 1245 -7.11 15.17 7.30
N SER A 1246 -5.83 15.47 7.09
CA SER A 1246 -4.80 15.39 8.13
C SER A 1246 -4.07 16.71 8.33
N SER A 1247 -3.70 17.02 9.59
CA SER A 1247 -2.90 18.18 9.96
C SER A 1247 -1.85 17.81 11.03
N PRO A 1248 -0.61 18.32 10.95
CA PRO A 1248 0.35 18.17 12.04
C PRO A 1248 -0.04 18.95 13.31
N VAL A 1249 -0.95 19.92 13.19
CA VAL A 1249 -1.42 20.79 14.28
C VAL A 1249 -2.93 20.59 14.50
N PRO A 1250 -3.40 20.38 15.74
CA PRO A 1250 -4.83 20.26 15.99
C PRO A 1250 -5.50 21.64 15.92
N ASN A 1251 -6.83 21.67 15.88
CA ASN A 1251 -7.63 22.89 15.92
C ASN A 1251 -7.57 23.83 14.70
N VAL A 1252 -6.97 23.41 13.59
CA VAL A 1252 -6.99 24.15 12.32
C VAL A 1252 -8.34 23.99 11.60
N ARG A 1253 -8.78 25.03 10.89
CA ARG A 1253 -10.05 25.06 10.14
C ARG A 1253 -9.81 24.75 8.67
N PHE A 1254 -10.74 24.03 8.07
CA PHE A 1254 -10.74 23.73 6.64
C PHE A 1254 -12.15 23.90 6.07
N ASP A 1255 -12.24 24.22 4.78
CA ASP A 1255 -13.50 24.16 4.04
C ASP A 1255 -13.48 22.98 3.06
N VAL A 1256 -14.63 22.32 2.94
CA VAL A 1256 -14.91 21.28 1.96
C VAL A 1256 -15.80 21.88 0.89
N VAL A 1257 -15.40 21.69 -0.36
CA VAL A 1257 -16.11 22.21 -1.54
C VAL A 1257 -16.72 21.05 -2.31
N LEU A 1258 -18.05 21.06 -2.47
CA LEU A 1258 -18.78 20.21 -3.40
C LEU A 1258 -19.07 21.02 -4.67
N ASN A 1259 -18.42 20.68 -5.78
CA ASN A 1259 -18.63 21.32 -7.07
C ASN A 1259 -19.37 20.37 -8.03
N LEU A 1260 -20.61 20.70 -8.37
CA LEU A 1260 -21.44 19.88 -9.27
C LEU A 1260 -21.28 20.26 -10.75
N ASN A 1261 -20.54 21.33 -11.04
CA ASN A 1261 -20.27 21.80 -12.42
C ASN A 1261 -19.07 21.11 -13.06
N VAL A 1262 -18.21 20.44 -12.28
CA VAL A 1262 -17.01 19.80 -12.80
C VAL A 1262 -17.29 18.42 -13.39
N ILE A 1263 -16.61 18.13 -14.50
CA ILE A 1263 -16.72 16.84 -15.19
C ILE A 1263 -15.72 15.83 -14.61
N ASP A 1264 -14.55 16.29 -14.14
CA ASP A 1264 -13.57 15.45 -13.45
C ASP A 1264 -14.06 15.10 -12.06
N ARG A 1265 -14.42 13.83 -11.84
CA ARG A 1265 -15.02 13.38 -10.58
C ARG A 1265 -14.09 13.43 -9.39
N ARG A 1266 -12.77 13.58 -9.58
CA ARG A 1266 -11.85 13.85 -8.45
C ARG A 1266 -12.10 15.24 -7.85
N LYS A 1267 -12.50 16.19 -8.71
CA LYS A 1267 -12.73 17.59 -8.33
C LYS A 1267 -14.16 17.86 -7.81
N ILE A 1268 -15.04 16.85 -7.78
CA ILE A 1268 -16.41 17.01 -7.26
C ILE A 1268 -16.36 17.34 -5.76
N VAL A 1269 -15.51 16.66 -4.99
CA VAL A 1269 -15.28 16.97 -3.58
C VAL A 1269 -13.80 17.30 -3.39
N THR A 1270 -13.53 18.56 -3.06
CA THR A 1270 -12.20 19.09 -2.77
C THR A 1270 -12.20 19.79 -1.42
N TRP A 1271 -11.04 20.22 -0.95
CA TRP A 1271 -10.91 20.91 0.32
C TRP A 1271 -9.77 21.92 0.26
N ASN A 1272 -9.83 22.96 1.08
CA ASN A 1272 -8.73 23.89 1.29
C ASN A 1272 -8.59 24.21 2.79
N TRP A 1273 -7.41 24.68 3.18
CA TRP A 1273 -7.26 25.36 4.46
C TRP A 1273 -8.02 26.68 4.41
N ALA A 1274 -8.84 26.95 5.42
CA ALA A 1274 -9.50 28.23 5.52
C ALA A 1274 -8.45 29.28 5.92
N ASP A 1275 -8.33 30.38 5.16
CA ASP A 1275 -7.39 31.46 5.46
C ASP A 1275 -7.55 31.94 6.91
N TYR A 1276 -6.42 32.12 7.59
CA TYR A 1276 -6.33 32.83 8.87
C TYR A 1276 -6.56 34.33 8.64
N LEU A 1277 -7.76 34.73 8.20
CA LEU A 1277 -8.10 36.13 8.04
C LEU A 1277 -9.45 36.44 8.72
N GLU A 1278 -9.32 37.21 9.81
CA GLU A 1278 -10.30 38.07 10.51
C GLU A 1278 -11.46 37.32 11.21
N ASP A 1279 -11.52 37.19 12.54
CA ASP A 1279 -11.55 38.23 13.58
C ASP A 1279 -10.74 37.83 14.84
N THR A 1280 -9.74 38.65 15.19
CA THR A 1280 -9.24 38.84 16.56
C THR A 1280 -9.58 40.24 17.02
#